data_AF-A0A9D2EFA1-F1
#
_entry.id   AF-A0A9D2EFA1-F1
#
_cell.length_a   1.000
_cell.length_b   1.000
_cell.length_c   1.000
_cell.angle_alpha   90.00
_cell.angle_beta   90.00
_cell.angle_gamma   90.00
#
_symmetry.space_group_name_H-M   'P 1'
#
loop_
_entity.id
_entity.type
_entity.pdbx_description
1 polymer ?
#
loop_
_entity_poly.entity_id
_entity_poly.type
_entity_poly.pdbx_seq_one_letter_code
_entity_poly.pdbx_strand_id
1 'polypeptide(L)'
;MPLGIAGASAAPVPPDALPEQEPGVTLRTFQLGRAPEAVCELVPGTTPNVDKLMETIDWDSEEQFGLGDHFVTHALANLNVAEAGEYEFRMTNDDGALFYLDDELVLENDGPQDSTSVTGAVTLEAGFHALRIEHFDGTNDQRLTLEWKVPGSTEFVTVPQEVLSTEAGVVRVTAPGIKNCVGDSDTAGDGLPLFDVNPNYELVDLRPEGFEPMVSALDFTAEGDMVVVTSGNVSPGGWTDDPHSGEVYLLEGVQDATGPEDVTATLVASELFNPMGVAVIDDSIFVSERDGLTELTDPDGDGQYDQSEQIATWPFGENFHEFAFGLIYDEDYFYLSLSVAIDQGGASTEPQPAENRGTAIKVDRETGEVSYIAGGLRTPNGIAWGPNEDLFVMDNQGDWLPSSKLVHVEQDRFFNHYNQPAGPFDDQPVTPPAVWIPQNAIGNSPSAPITLEEGPFAGQMLFGDVTYGGLQRIALEEVEGEYQGAVFRHSAGLEAGVNRTIVGPDGSVYVGGIGEAGNWSEPGKLDYGLQKLVPVSDGTFDMHAVNLVEGGFEISYTEPLSDATVENLAEAYDVSQWRYVPTSSYGGPKVGEEILPVTNAEVSADRTTVTLEIDGLRPDRIVHIRSPHDPQPFESEEGEQLWSTEAWYTLNQLPGYVGPADRGFYEAEHAALIGGADIDAEHSGYSGAGFADAIQEVGAGVSFDVTVEEAGTYPTFLRYANGPDPFEGPKTLSLYVNGERVGPWELPSTGTWQTWDTVSRDLELDAGTNEVSLRYDEGDDGNVNLDALSINQPDICTPIEPEAGYSSLFDGTLASFEDWSLAGDGSFGRDQDCNLRTSGGMGLLWHGEEQVGDYSLTLDWKMVKDDNGGVFVGFPDPGDDPWIAVNQGYEIQIDASDEPDRTTGAVYTFQGADEEARDAALNPVGEWNSYEIRVEGDNIRIYLNEVLINDFISTDPARDLSQGFIGLQNHGDGETLYYRDVQIQALDEAPAEVTPEEVTFTDEPGTADDSFTVPEVEGVEYLVEGEVVEAGTHAGAGSVTVTAQALEGYELAEGATTEWSFVFTNVDPERLTVPVEQVSVQMFSLIPWVDEVGLEAVLERLGEIGFVNIEPFGGNFEGYTAEEFRDLAAGYGLSVPSSHYEVDEDSFDATLEFVDTLGQEYVGSGGFAAPGIDSYEDTLATAETMNRLGQRSVEAGVGKFFGHNHDGEFTTTYEHEGEQMSAWEILVAETDPEYVTFELDVAWAAHAGVDVPALIGEYGDRIEL
;
A
#
# COMPACT_ATOMS: atom_id res chain seq x y z
N MET A 1 -20.68 10.33 -25.08
CA MET A 1 -21.14 10.99 -26.34
C MET A 1 -19.88 11.38 -27.08
N PRO A 2 -19.71 11.14 -28.40
CA PRO A 2 -18.49 11.58 -29.06
C PRO A 2 -18.45 13.10 -28.95
N LEU A 3 -17.35 13.64 -28.41
CA LEU A 3 -17.07 15.06 -28.34
C LEU A 3 -16.94 15.58 -29.77
N GLY A 4 -18.10 15.88 -30.35
CA GLY A 4 -18.21 16.56 -31.61
C GLY A 4 -17.68 17.98 -31.42
N ILE A 5 -16.40 18.15 -31.72
CA ILE A 5 -15.92 19.41 -32.26
C ILE A 5 -16.75 19.63 -33.52
N ALA A 6 -17.79 20.45 -33.41
CA ALA A 6 -18.55 20.93 -34.55
C ALA A 6 -17.66 21.89 -35.34
N GLY A 7 -16.68 21.34 -36.05
CA GLY A 7 -15.82 22.04 -36.99
C GLY A 7 -16.58 22.28 -38.28
N ALA A 8 -16.78 23.55 -38.63
CA ALA A 8 -17.09 23.91 -40.00
C ALA A 8 -16.04 23.29 -40.93
N SER A 9 -16.48 22.69 -42.05
CA SER A 9 -15.61 22.25 -43.16
C SER A 9 -14.43 23.22 -43.32
N ALA A 10 -13.24 22.75 -42.93
CA ALA A 10 -12.03 23.52 -43.06
C ALA A 10 -11.75 23.67 -44.55
N ALA A 11 -11.68 24.91 -45.02
CA ALA A 11 -11.15 25.18 -46.35
C ALA A 11 -9.64 24.85 -46.35
N PRO A 12 -9.06 24.41 -47.47
CA PRO A 12 -7.62 24.13 -47.56
C PRO A 12 -6.79 25.32 -47.06
N VAL A 13 -5.80 25.03 -46.21
CA VAL A 13 -4.97 26.05 -45.57
C VAL A 13 -3.98 26.62 -46.59
N PRO A 14 -3.88 27.95 -46.74
CA PRO A 14 -2.86 28.56 -47.59
C PRO A 14 -1.44 28.21 -47.11
N PRO A 15 -0.45 28.02 -48.00
CA PRO A 15 0.93 27.72 -47.64
C PRO A 15 1.56 28.71 -46.64
N ASP A 16 1.16 29.98 -46.72
CA ASP A 16 1.69 31.07 -45.88
C ASP A 16 1.12 31.06 -44.44
N ALA A 17 0.17 30.16 -44.14
CA ALA A 17 -0.47 30.04 -42.83
C ALA A 17 -0.02 28.79 -42.05
N LEU A 18 0.81 27.92 -42.65
CA LEU A 18 1.44 26.80 -41.95
C LEU A 18 2.78 27.26 -41.35
N PRO A 19 3.18 26.74 -40.17
CA PRO A 19 4.53 26.92 -39.65
C PRO A 19 5.55 26.34 -40.64
N GLU A 20 6.85 26.59 -40.43
CA GLU A 20 7.89 26.01 -41.30
C GLU A 20 7.70 24.50 -41.42
N GLN A 21 7.78 23.95 -42.64
CA GLN A 21 7.46 22.54 -42.92
C GLN A 21 8.70 21.77 -43.38
N GLU A 22 8.83 20.50 -42.97
CA GLU A 22 9.82 19.54 -43.47
C GLU A 22 9.18 18.32 -44.14
N PRO A 23 9.82 17.67 -45.13
CA PRO A 23 9.22 16.55 -45.87
C PRO A 23 9.07 15.27 -45.02
N GLY A 24 7.87 14.70 -44.97
CA GLY A 24 7.60 13.44 -44.27
C GLY A 24 6.30 13.44 -43.49
N VAL A 25 6.18 12.48 -42.57
CA VAL A 25 5.04 12.18 -41.72
C VAL A 25 5.52 12.04 -40.29
N THR A 26 4.81 12.63 -39.33
CA THR A 26 5.04 12.37 -37.91
C THR A 26 4.30 11.10 -37.51
N LEU A 27 5.06 10.10 -37.07
CA LEU A 27 4.57 8.87 -36.47
C LEU A 27 4.59 9.04 -34.94
N ARG A 28 3.44 8.85 -34.29
CA ARG A 28 3.34 8.73 -32.83
C ARG A 28 2.76 7.38 -32.45
N THR A 29 3.40 6.64 -31.56
CA THR A 29 2.91 5.33 -31.10
C THR A 29 2.77 5.34 -29.58
N PHE A 30 1.67 4.74 -29.11
CA PHE A 30 1.20 4.74 -27.73
C PHE A 30 1.00 3.29 -27.29
N GLN A 31 1.77 2.83 -26.29
CA GLN A 31 1.65 1.49 -25.74
C GLN A 31 0.37 1.39 -24.91
N LEU A 32 -0.43 0.36 -25.15
CA LEU A 32 -1.61 0.02 -24.35
C LEU A 32 -1.31 -1.21 -23.49
N GLY A 33 -2.05 -1.35 -22.38
CA GLY A 33 -1.93 -2.51 -21.49
C GLY A 33 -2.55 -3.78 -22.08
N ARG A 34 -3.44 -3.62 -23.07
CA ARG A 34 -4.11 -4.72 -23.77
C ARG A 34 -4.40 -4.33 -25.23
N ALA A 35 -4.53 -5.32 -26.10
CA ALA A 35 -5.02 -5.13 -27.46
C ALA A 35 -6.43 -4.53 -27.45
N PRO A 36 -6.68 -3.40 -28.16
CA PRO A 36 -8.03 -2.87 -28.27
C PRO A 36 -8.84 -3.65 -29.32
N GLU A 37 -10.17 -3.63 -29.21
CA GLU A 37 -11.05 -4.27 -30.20
C GLU A 37 -11.36 -3.36 -31.42
N ALA A 38 -11.00 -2.09 -31.35
CA ALA A 38 -11.23 -1.06 -32.37
C ALA A 38 -10.25 0.10 -32.13
N VAL A 39 -10.05 0.98 -33.11
CA VAL A 39 -9.32 2.23 -32.89
C VAL A 39 -10.02 3.01 -31.78
N CYS A 40 -9.30 3.25 -30.68
CA CYS A 40 -9.83 3.96 -29.52
C CYS A 40 -9.41 5.44 -29.51
N GLU A 41 -10.18 6.27 -28.82
CA GLU A 41 -9.80 7.65 -28.50
C GLU A 41 -8.84 7.62 -27.30
N LEU A 42 -7.63 8.17 -27.44
CA LEU A 42 -6.68 8.30 -26.33
C LEU A 42 -7.09 9.42 -25.38
N VAL A 43 -6.80 9.26 -24.08
CA VAL A 43 -7.02 10.34 -23.11
C VAL A 43 -6.29 11.61 -23.57
N PRO A 44 -6.98 12.78 -23.64
CA PRO A 44 -6.38 14.03 -24.11
C PRO A 44 -5.11 14.41 -23.34
N GLY A 45 -4.13 15.00 -24.04
CA GLY A 45 -2.86 15.43 -23.44
C GLY A 45 -1.84 14.31 -23.19
N THR A 46 -2.13 13.08 -23.66
CA THR A 46 -1.21 11.95 -23.54
C THR A 46 0.07 12.14 -24.35
N THR A 47 1.22 12.01 -23.71
CA THR A 47 2.55 12.00 -24.35
C THR A 47 2.83 10.61 -24.97
N PRO A 48 3.26 10.49 -26.24
CA PRO A 48 3.49 9.21 -26.91
C PRO A 48 4.71 8.44 -26.36
N ASN A 49 4.74 7.12 -26.52
CA ASN A 49 5.92 6.29 -26.22
C ASN A 49 7.00 6.43 -27.30
N VAL A 50 6.57 6.64 -28.54
CA VAL A 50 7.44 6.81 -29.71
C VAL A 50 6.97 8.02 -30.51
N ASP A 51 7.89 8.90 -30.89
CA ASP A 51 7.62 10.00 -31.84
C ASP A 51 8.76 10.07 -32.87
N LYS A 52 8.46 9.81 -34.16
CA LYS A 52 9.44 9.68 -35.25
C LYS A 52 9.03 10.47 -36.49
N LEU A 53 10.01 11.07 -37.18
CA LEU A 53 9.83 11.56 -38.56
C LEU A 53 10.02 10.42 -39.55
N MET A 54 8.98 10.12 -40.33
CA MET A 54 8.95 9.04 -41.32
C MET A 54 8.89 9.61 -42.74
N GLU A 55 9.52 8.95 -43.71
CA GLU A 55 9.51 9.42 -45.12
C GLU A 55 8.14 9.23 -45.79
N THR A 56 7.50 8.09 -45.56
CA THR A 56 6.21 7.68 -46.16
C THR A 56 5.43 6.81 -45.17
N ILE A 57 4.16 6.54 -45.45
CA ILE A 57 3.32 5.58 -44.70
C ILE A 57 3.36 4.22 -45.41
N ASP A 58 4.37 3.42 -45.09
CA ASP A 58 4.58 2.03 -45.56
C ASP A 58 5.45 1.30 -44.51
N TRP A 59 4.79 0.83 -43.46
CA TRP A 59 5.40 0.28 -42.25
C TRP A 59 4.91 -1.14 -42.00
N ASP A 60 5.81 -2.05 -41.64
CA ASP A 60 5.56 -3.48 -41.45
C ASP A 60 6.49 -4.17 -40.44
N SER A 61 7.09 -3.38 -39.54
CA SER A 61 8.02 -3.92 -38.55
C SER A 61 8.03 -3.12 -37.26
N GLU A 62 8.29 -3.83 -36.17
CA GLU A 62 8.51 -3.27 -34.83
C GLU A 62 9.56 -2.15 -34.83
N GLU A 63 10.64 -2.24 -35.61
CA GLU A 63 11.65 -1.16 -35.69
C GLU A 63 11.03 0.16 -36.20
N GLN A 64 10.07 0.08 -37.14
CA GLN A 64 9.41 1.26 -37.69
C GLN A 64 8.44 1.86 -36.67
N PHE A 65 7.52 1.05 -36.12
CA PHE A 65 6.55 1.50 -35.12
C PHE A 65 7.20 1.86 -33.77
N GLY A 66 8.29 1.20 -33.43
CA GLY A 66 9.03 1.33 -32.18
C GLY A 66 8.46 0.52 -31.01
N LEU A 67 7.38 -0.25 -31.22
CA LEU A 67 6.72 -1.11 -30.23
C LEU A 67 6.27 -2.41 -30.89
N GLY A 68 6.17 -3.49 -30.10
CA GLY A 68 6.01 -4.88 -30.57
C GLY A 68 4.56 -5.36 -30.71
N ASP A 69 3.68 -5.07 -29.75
CA ASP A 69 2.27 -5.47 -29.79
C ASP A 69 1.49 -4.50 -28.87
N HIS A 70 0.16 -4.51 -28.96
CA HIS A 70 -0.75 -3.74 -28.10
C HIS A 70 -0.51 -2.23 -28.14
N PHE A 71 -0.61 -1.60 -29.30
CA PHE A 71 -0.41 -0.16 -29.41
C PHE A 71 -1.44 0.54 -30.29
N VAL A 72 -1.56 1.85 -30.10
CA VAL A 72 -2.21 2.78 -31.02
C VAL A 72 -1.15 3.65 -31.68
N THR A 73 -1.34 3.97 -32.96
CA THR A 73 -0.45 4.81 -33.76
C THR A 73 -1.25 5.93 -34.42
N HIS A 74 -0.71 7.15 -34.35
CA HIS A 74 -1.14 8.30 -35.15
C HIS A 74 -0.09 8.62 -36.22
N ALA A 75 -0.52 8.62 -37.49
CA ALA A 75 0.28 9.12 -38.62
C ALA A 75 -0.24 10.50 -39.05
N LEU A 76 0.56 11.55 -38.83
CA LEU A 76 0.17 12.95 -38.99
C LEU A 76 1.02 13.65 -40.06
N ALA A 77 0.38 14.24 -41.06
CA ALA A 77 1.06 15.04 -42.09
C ALA A 77 0.13 16.07 -42.75
N ASN A 78 0.71 16.99 -43.52
CA ASN A 78 0.03 17.79 -44.52
C ASN A 78 0.26 17.16 -45.90
N LEU A 79 -0.82 16.81 -46.60
CA LEU A 79 -0.81 16.32 -47.98
C LEU A 79 -0.91 17.48 -48.96
N ASN A 80 0.13 17.71 -49.76
CA ASN A 80 0.17 18.75 -50.78
C ASN A 80 -0.33 18.24 -52.15
N VAL A 81 -1.53 18.68 -52.52
CA VAL A 81 -2.20 18.35 -53.77
C VAL A 81 -1.90 19.40 -54.83
N ALA A 82 -1.21 19.00 -55.91
CA ALA A 82 -0.82 19.92 -56.97
C ALA A 82 -1.97 20.32 -57.92
N GLU A 83 -2.94 19.44 -58.16
CA GLU A 83 -4.06 19.67 -59.07
C GLU A 83 -5.37 19.20 -58.43
N ALA A 84 -6.39 20.06 -58.43
CA ALA A 84 -7.73 19.69 -57.96
C ALA A 84 -8.31 18.54 -58.80
N GLY A 85 -8.94 17.55 -58.16
CA GLY A 85 -9.52 16.40 -58.85
C GLY A 85 -9.96 15.27 -57.92
N GLU A 86 -10.41 14.17 -58.51
CA GLU A 86 -10.78 12.95 -57.79
C GLU A 86 -9.53 12.09 -57.58
N TYR A 87 -9.18 11.89 -56.30
CA TYR A 87 -8.10 11.02 -55.84
C TYR A 87 -8.72 9.74 -55.27
N GLU A 88 -8.14 8.59 -55.59
CA GLU A 88 -8.54 7.31 -55.00
C GLU A 88 -7.44 6.84 -54.05
N PHE A 89 -7.76 6.62 -52.78
CA PHE A 89 -6.83 6.12 -51.77
C PHE A 89 -7.03 4.63 -51.53
N ARG A 90 -5.94 3.96 -51.12
CA ARG A 90 -5.93 2.60 -50.61
C ARG A 90 -5.16 2.57 -49.31
N MET A 91 -5.79 2.07 -48.26
CA MET A 91 -5.15 1.80 -46.97
C MET A 91 -5.02 0.29 -46.81
N THR A 92 -3.87 -0.18 -46.37
CA THR A 92 -3.63 -1.58 -45.99
C THR A 92 -3.11 -1.59 -44.57
N ASN A 93 -3.75 -2.35 -43.68
CA ASN A 93 -3.33 -2.44 -42.29
C ASN A 93 -3.63 -3.83 -41.73
N ASP A 94 -2.85 -4.24 -40.73
CA ASP A 94 -3.22 -5.29 -39.78
C ASP A 94 -4.12 -4.67 -38.70
N ASP A 95 -5.03 -5.45 -38.17
CA ASP A 95 -6.08 -5.01 -37.24
C ASP A 95 -6.86 -3.77 -37.73
N GLY A 96 -6.92 -2.70 -36.94
CA GLY A 96 -7.84 -1.58 -37.19
C GLY A 96 -7.18 -0.27 -37.59
N ALA A 97 -7.75 0.42 -38.57
CA ALA A 97 -7.33 1.78 -38.93
C ALA A 97 -8.45 2.67 -39.48
N LEU A 98 -8.35 3.97 -39.20
CA LEU A 98 -9.22 5.06 -39.65
C LEU A 98 -8.38 6.15 -40.33
N PHE A 99 -8.72 6.52 -41.58
CA PHE A 99 -7.99 7.54 -42.34
C PHE A 99 -8.87 8.76 -42.62
N TYR A 100 -8.37 9.94 -42.22
CA TYR A 100 -9.03 11.24 -42.34
C TYR A 100 -8.25 12.20 -43.24
N LEU A 101 -8.99 13.04 -43.97
CA LEU A 101 -8.49 14.23 -44.65
C LEU A 101 -9.33 15.45 -44.29
N ASP A 102 -8.71 16.52 -43.83
CA ASP A 102 -9.39 17.74 -43.35
C ASP A 102 -10.52 17.44 -42.36
N ASP A 103 -10.23 16.53 -41.41
CA ASP A 103 -11.16 15.99 -40.41
C ASP A 103 -12.37 15.20 -40.95
N GLU A 104 -12.43 14.94 -42.26
CA GLU A 104 -13.43 14.06 -42.86
C GLU A 104 -12.89 12.62 -42.98
N LEU A 105 -13.64 11.64 -42.47
CA LEU A 105 -13.30 10.20 -42.59
C LEU A 105 -13.38 9.75 -44.06
N VAL A 106 -12.26 9.27 -44.60
CA VAL A 106 -12.12 8.83 -46.00
C VAL A 106 -12.14 7.31 -46.13
N LEU A 107 -11.43 6.59 -45.26
CA LEU A 107 -11.39 5.12 -45.22
C LEU A 107 -11.54 4.61 -43.79
N GLU A 108 -12.27 3.52 -43.63
CA GLU A 108 -12.48 2.78 -42.38
C GLU A 108 -12.16 1.31 -42.66
N ASN A 109 -11.21 0.76 -41.91
CA ASN A 109 -10.83 -0.65 -41.92
C ASN A 109 -10.51 -1.09 -40.48
N ASP A 110 -11.51 -1.02 -39.62
CA ASP A 110 -11.36 -1.12 -38.17
C ASP A 110 -11.75 -2.51 -37.62
N GLY A 111 -11.14 -2.89 -36.48
CA GLY A 111 -11.34 -4.14 -35.75
C GLY A 111 -10.23 -5.18 -35.91
N PRO A 112 -10.20 -6.24 -35.08
CA PRO A 112 -9.10 -7.21 -35.05
C PRO A 112 -9.15 -8.12 -36.29
N GLN A 113 -8.10 -8.13 -37.11
CA GLN A 113 -8.07 -8.82 -38.39
C GLN A 113 -6.66 -8.96 -38.96
N ASP A 114 -6.45 -10.03 -39.76
CA ASP A 114 -5.28 -10.14 -40.61
C ASP A 114 -5.16 -8.94 -41.57
N SER A 115 -3.95 -8.66 -42.03
CA SER A 115 -3.65 -7.58 -42.95
C SER A 115 -4.53 -7.56 -44.20
N THR A 116 -5.40 -6.54 -44.30
CA THR A 116 -6.34 -6.34 -45.41
C THR A 116 -6.26 -4.94 -45.99
N SER A 117 -6.87 -4.72 -47.17
CA SER A 117 -6.90 -3.40 -47.83
C SER A 117 -8.32 -2.91 -48.11
N VAL A 118 -8.53 -1.61 -47.89
CA VAL A 118 -9.74 -0.87 -48.30
C VAL A 118 -9.42 0.27 -49.26
N THR A 119 -10.38 0.66 -50.11
CA THR A 119 -10.20 1.73 -51.10
C THR A 119 -11.39 2.67 -51.13
N GLY A 120 -11.14 3.95 -51.39
CA GLY A 120 -12.16 5.01 -51.42
C GLY A 120 -11.68 6.20 -52.23
N ALA A 121 -12.62 7.02 -52.70
CA ALA A 121 -12.32 8.18 -53.56
C ALA A 121 -12.85 9.47 -52.94
N VAL A 122 -12.04 10.52 -53.01
CA VAL A 122 -12.33 11.86 -52.47
C VAL A 122 -11.96 12.91 -53.51
N THR A 123 -12.72 14.02 -53.57
CA THR A 123 -12.39 15.14 -54.43
C THR A 123 -11.64 16.19 -53.63
N LEU A 124 -10.40 16.47 -54.02
CA LEU A 124 -9.54 17.45 -53.35
C LEU A 124 -9.36 18.68 -54.22
N GLU A 125 -9.19 19.84 -53.58
CA GLU A 125 -8.74 21.06 -54.24
C GLU A 125 -7.20 21.05 -54.34
N ALA A 126 -6.62 22.02 -55.05
CA ALA A 126 -5.16 22.18 -55.04
C ALA A 126 -4.73 22.94 -53.77
N GLY A 127 -3.74 22.43 -53.04
CA GLY A 127 -3.27 23.01 -51.78
C GLY A 127 -2.86 21.95 -50.76
N PHE A 128 -2.64 22.38 -49.52
CA PHE A 128 -2.37 21.50 -48.39
C PHE A 128 -3.69 21.02 -47.77
N HIS A 129 -3.72 19.74 -47.43
CA HIS A 129 -4.82 19.06 -46.76
C HIS A 129 -4.26 18.36 -45.52
N ALA A 130 -4.93 18.49 -44.38
CA ALA A 130 -4.50 17.81 -43.15
C ALA A 130 -4.77 16.30 -43.30
N LEU A 131 -3.76 15.47 -43.07
CA LEU A 131 -3.80 14.01 -43.17
C LEU A 131 -3.58 13.42 -41.78
N ARG A 132 -4.50 12.55 -41.35
CA ARG A 132 -4.41 11.78 -40.10
C ARG A 132 -4.83 10.34 -40.35
N ILE A 133 -4.02 9.38 -39.93
CA ILE A 133 -4.43 7.98 -39.79
C ILE A 133 -4.30 7.60 -38.32
N GLU A 134 -5.36 7.02 -37.77
CA GLU A 134 -5.33 6.34 -36.48
C GLU A 134 -5.34 4.84 -36.76
N HIS A 135 -4.43 4.11 -36.15
CA HIS A 135 -4.22 2.68 -36.36
C HIS A 135 -4.00 2.03 -35.01
N PHE A 136 -4.49 0.81 -34.80
CA PHE A 136 -4.06 0.00 -33.67
C PHE A 136 -3.54 -1.34 -34.15
N ASP A 137 -2.66 -1.91 -33.35
CA ASP A 137 -2.11 -3.23 -33.53
C ASP A 137 -2.26 -4.02 -32.24
N GLY A 138 -2.84 -5.21 -32.36
CA GLY A 138 -3.08 -6.14 -31.26
C GLY A 138 -1.90 -7.08 -31.09
N THR A 139 -2.03 -8.29 -31.65
CA THR A 139 -0.99 -9.33 -31.59
C THR A 139 -0.65 -9.80 -33.00
N ASN A 140 0.57 -10.33 -33.19
CA ASN A 140 1.06 -10.97 -34.42
C ASN A 140 1.83 -10.06 -35.40
N ASP A 141 1.31 -9.82 -36.62
CA ASP A 141 2.05 -9.18 -37.72
C ASP A 141 1.65 -7.70 -37.81
N GLN A 142 2.57 -6.75 -37.68
CA GLN A 142 2.20 -5.32 -37.79
C GLN A 142 2.15 -4.84 -39.25
N ARG A 143 1.17 -3.99 -39.61
CA ARG A 143 1.15 -3.34 -40.95
C ARG A 143 0.36 -2.02 -40.97
N LEU A 144 0.93 -1.00 -41.61
CA LEU A 144 0.20 0.19 -42.08
C LEU A 144 0.77 0.73 -43.39
N THR A 145 -0.07 0.93 -44.41
CA THR A 145 0.35 1.45 -45.72
C THR A 145 -0.71 2.35 -46.33
N LEU A 146 -0.32 3.54 -46.81
CA LEU A 146 -1.18 4.45 -47.56
C LEU A 146 -0.70 4.61 -49.01
N GLU A 147 -1.59 4.30 -49.94
CA GLU A 147 -1.37 4.46 -51.38
C GLU A 147 -2.47 5.30 -52.02
N TRP A 148 -2.20 5.88 -53.17
CA TRP A 148 -3.17 6.69 -53.91
C TRP A 148 -3.10 6.51 -55.43
N LYS A 149 -4.16 6.94 -56.11
CA LYS A 149 -4.20 7.26 -57.53
C LYS A 149 -4.52 8.72 -57.68
N VAL A 150 -3.56 9.45 -58.25
CA VAL A 150 -3.77 10.83 -58.67
C VAL A 150 -4.72 10.91 -59.89
N PRO A 151 -5.40 12.05 -60.13
CA PRO A 151 -6.31 12.22 -61.26
C PRO A 151 -5.72 11.76 -62.60
N GLY A 152 -6.34 10.76 -63.22
CA GLY A 152 -5.93 10.20 -64.51
C GLY A 152 -4.89 9.07 -64.46
N SER A 153 -4.41 8.68 -63.27
CA SER A 153 -3.63 7.45 -63.06
C SER A 153 -4.51 6.19 -63.09
N THR A 154 -3.90 5.03 -63.36
CA THR A 154 -4.56 3.71 -63.29
C THR A 154 -3.95 2.76 -62.26
N GLU A 155 -2.81 3.11 -61.66
CA GLU A 155 -2.07 2.28 -60.70
C GLU A 155 -2.02 3.01 -59.35
N PHE A 156 -2.26 2.26 -58.27
CA PHE A 156 -1.97 2.72 -56.91
C PHE A 156 -0.45 2.76 -56.73
N VAL A 157 0.02 3.84 -56.11
CA VAL A 157 1.41 3.99 -55.65
C VAL A 157 1.38 4.48 -54.22
N THR A 158 2.36 4.08 -53.40
CA THR A 158 2.58 4.67 -52.06
C THR A 158 2.58 6.19 -52.18
N VAL A 159 1.85 6.86 -51.28
CA VAL A 159 1.82 8.33 -51.26
C VAL A 159 3.25 8.81 -51.03
N PRO A 160 3.85 9.55 -51.98
CA PRO A 160 5.28 9.75 -51.96
C PRO A 160 5.67 10.91 -51.03
N GLN A 161 6.88 10.86 -50.46
CA GLN A 161 7.38 11.88 -49.52
C GLN A 161 7.27 13.31 -50.07
N GLU A 162 7.46 13.51 -51.38
CA GLU A 162 7.41 14.86 -51.97
C GLU A 162 6.06 15.58 -51.87
N VAL A 163 4.98 14.87 -51.53
CA VAL A 163 3.66 15.46 -51.28
C VAL A 163 3.26 15.41 -49.81
N LEU A 164 4.13 14.94 -48.93
CA LEU A 164 3.89 14.86 -47.48
C LEU A 164 4.84 15.82 -46.76
N SER A 165 4.31 16.60 -45.82
CA SER A 165 5.14 17.43 -44.95
C SER A 165 4.58 17.49 -43.53
N THR A 166 5.45 17.68 -42.55
CA THR A 166 5.08 17.97 -41.17
C THR A 166 5.80 19.25 -40.72
N GLU A 167 5.56 19.71 -39.51
CA GLU A 167 6.24 20.89 -38.96
C GLU A 167 7.75 20.62 -38.81
N ALA A 168 8.56 21.61 -39.18
CA ALA A 168 10.01 21.51 -39.17
C ALA A 168 10.60 21.80 -37.80
N GLY A 169 11.62 21.03 -37.41
CA GLY A 169 12.41 21.33 -36.21
C GLY A 169 11.70 21.02 -34.89
N VAL A 170 10.62 20.23 -34.95
CA VAL A 170 9.85 19.81 -33.77
C VAL A 170 10.71 18.96 -32.84
N VAL A 171 10.68 19.29 -31.55
CA VAL A 171 11.26 18.45 -30.49
C VAL A 171 10.33 17.26 -30.25
N ARG A 172 10.81 16.05 -30.55
CA ARG A 172 10.03 14.81 -30.41
C ARG A 172 10.22 14.24 -29.02
N VAL A 173 9.31 14.58 -28.11
CA VAL A 173 9.33 14.12 -26.71
C VAL A 173 8.49 12.87 -26.58
N THR A 174 9.00 11.91 -25.82
CA THR A 174 8.30 10.66 -25.52
C THR A 174 8.24 10.42 -24.03
N ALA A 175 7.22 9.67 -23.59
CA ALA A 175 7.09 9.20 -22.23
C ALA A 175 6.77 7.69 -22.25
N PRO A 176 7.56 6.85 -21.56
CA PRO A 176 7.31 5.41 -21.48
C PRO A 176 6.04 5.11 -20.64
N GLY A 177 5.72 3.83 -20.51
CA GLY A 177 4.57 3.35 -19.74
C GLY A 177 3.28 3.22 -20.56
N ILE A 178 2.31 2.52 -19.97
CA ILE A 178 1.00 2.24 -20.55
C ILE A 178 0.17 3.52 -20.67
N LYS A 179 -0.53 3.67 -21.79
CA LYS A 179 -1.48 4.74 -22.07
C LYS A 179 -2.90 4.18 -22.05
N ASN A 180 -3.85 5.06 -21.73
CA ASN A 180 -5.24 4.69 -21.61
C ASN A 180 -6.06 5.29 -22.75
N CYS A 181 -7.01 4.50 -23.24
CA CYS A 181 -8.12 4.98 -24.03
C CYS A 181 -9.15 5.63 -23.10
N VAL A 182 -9.92 6.57 -23.61
CA VAL A 182 -11.11 7.10 -22.94
C VAL A 182 -12.09 5.96 -22.69
N GLY A 183 -12.45 5.73 -21.42
CA GLY A 183 -13.45 4.74 -21.03
C GLY A 183 -14.88 5.16 -21.36
N ASP A 184 -15.80 4.20 -21.39
CA ASP A 184 -17.22 4.46 -21.69
C ASP A 184 -17.92 5.30 -20.61
N SER A 185 -17.45 5.22 -19.36
CA SER A 185 -17.94 5.95 -18.18
C SER A 185 -17.13 7.21 -17.86
N ASP A 186 -15.98 7.41 -18.50
CA ASP A 186 -15.10 8.54 -18.22
C ASP A 186 -15.74 9.87 -18.63
N THR A 187 -15.65 10.86 -17.74
CA THR A 187 -16.17 12.21 -17.95
C THR A 187 -15.16 13.27 -17.53
N ALA A 188 -15.36 14.52 -17.95
CA ALA A 188 -14.45 15.61 -17.57
C ALA A 188 -14.44 15.76 -16.04
N GLY A 189 -13.27 15.69 -15.42
CA GLY A 189 -13.12 15.68 -13.97
C GLY A 189 -13.13 14.29 -13.33
N ASP A 190 -13.48 13.25 -14.09
CA ASP A 190 -13.57 11.85 -13.65
C ASP A 190 -12.96 10.90 -14.69
N GLY A 191 -11.67 10.58 -14.54
CA GLY A 191 -10.88 9.83 -15.51
C GLY A 191 -10.35 10.67 -16.68
N LEU A 192 -10.94 11.86 -16.95
CA LEU A 192 -10.49 12.81 -17.98
C LEU A 192 -10.14 14.19 -17.40
N PRO A 193 -9.21 14.92 -18.02
CA PRO A 193 -8.97 16.32 -17.68
C PRO A 193 -10.25 17.16 -17.68
N LEU A 194 -10.26 18.22 -16.86
CA LEU A 194 -11.29 19.25 -16.96
C LEU A 194 -11.16 19.98 -18.31
N PHE A 195 -12.29 20.41 -18.88
CA PHE A 195 -12.32 21.21 -20.12
C PHE A 195 -12.87 22.62 -19.93
N ASP A 196 -13.59 22.84 -18.83
CA ASP A 196 -14.28 24.10 -18.54
C ASP A 196 -13.61 24.86 -17.39
N VAL A 197 -13.92 26.16 -17.32
CA VAL A 197 -13.51 27.01 -16.20
C VAL A 197 -14.34 26.64 -14.96
N ASN A 198 -13.67 26.55 -13.81
CA ASN A 198 -14.33 26.28 -12.54
C ASN A 198 -15.46 27.30 -12.27
N PRO A 199 -16.69 26.86 -11.93
CA PRO A 199 -17.84 27.75 -11.78
C PRO A 199 -17.69 28.83 -10.72
N ASN A 200 -16.74 28.68 -9.79
CA ASN A 200 -16.40 29.72 -8.83
C ASN A 200 -15.77 30.98 -9.45
N TYR A 201 -15.39 30.93 -10.73
CA TYR A 201 -14.72 32.03 -11.43
C TYR A 201 -15.43 32.47 -12.71
N GLU A 202 -15.37 33.77 -12.99
CA GLU A 202 -15.63 34.35 -14.30
C GLU A 202 -14.29 34.60 -15.01
N LEU A 203 -14.11 34.02 -16.20
CA LEU A 203 -12.91 34.19 -17.02
C LEU A 203 -12.98 35.50 -17.83
N VAL A 204 -11.92 36.30 -17.76
CA VAL A 204 -11.76 37.55 -18.51
C VAL A 204 -10.45 37.52 -19.29
N ASP A 205 -10.54 37.75 -20.61
CA ASP A 205 -9.38 37.96 -21.48
C ASP A 205 -8.82 39.38 -21.28
N LEU A 206 -7.50 39.49 -21.12
CA LEU A 206 -6.79 40.74 -20.85
C LEU A 206 -5.92 41.20 -22.03
N ARG A 207 -6.01 40.57 -23.21
CA ARG A 207 -5.15 40.86 -24.35
C ARG A 207 -5.77 41.89 -25.32
N PRO A 208 -5.36 43.17 -25.29
CA PRO A 208 -5.81 44.13 -26.29
C PRO A 208 -5.37 43.73 -27.71
N GLU A 209 -6.07 44.26 -28.73
CA GLU A 209 -5.82 43.92 -30.14
C GLU A 209 -4.33 44.08 -30.52
N GLY A 210 -3.69 42.98 -30.94
CA GLY A 210 -2.29 42.93 -31.34
C GLY A 210 -1.28 42.69 -30.22
N PHE A 211 -1.74 42.40 -29.00
CA PHE A 211 -0.90 41.97 -27.88
C PHE A 211 -0.98 40.44 -27.70
N GLU A 212 0.12 39.76 -28.00
CA GLU A 212 0.22 38.28 -28.02
C GLU A 212 1.39 37.85 -27.11
N PRO A 213 1.29 38.04 -25.78
CA PRO A 213 2.42 37.85 -24.88
C PRO A 213 2.66 36.36 -24.59
N MET A 214 3.89 35.90 -24.85
CA MET A 214 4.42 34.65 -24.29
C MET A 214 4.88 34.92 -22.85
N VAL A 215 3.97 34.75 -21.89
CA VAL A 215 4.17 35.25 -20.52
C VAL A 215 5.15 34.36 -19.73
N SER A 216 6.23 34.97 -19.25
CA SER A 216 7.25 34.31 -18.44
C SER A 216 7.33 34.80 -17.00
N ALA A 217 6.76 35.96 -16.69
CA ALA A 217 6.59 36.44 -15.32
C ALA A 217 5.48 37.50 -15.22
N LEU A 218 4.85 37.59 -14.06
CA LEU A 218 3.80 38.56 -13.74
C LEU A 218 4.04 39.14 -12.34
N ASP A 219 3.82 40.44 -12.16
CA ASP A 219 3.75 41.10 -10.85
C ASP A 219 2.97 42.43 -10.96
N PHE A 220 2.80 43.17 -9.86
CA PHE A 220 2.07 44.43 -9.82
C PHE A 220 2.90 45.58 -9.25
N THR A 221 2.70 46.77 -9.81
CA THR A 221 3.17 48.01 -9.20
C THR A 221 2.33 48.38 -7.98
N ALA A 222 2.83 49.28 -7.14
CA ALA A 222 2.08 49.82 -5.99
C ALA A 222 0.81 50.59 -6.41
N GLU A 223 0.80 51.13 -7.63
CA GLU A 223 -0.36 51.79 -8.25
C GLU A 223 -1.40 50.79 -8.78
N GLY A 224 -1.05 49.51 -8.89
CA GLY A 224 -1.94 48.45 -9.35
C GLY A 224 -1.88 48.18 -10.86
N ASP A 225 -0.88 48.71 -11.56
CA ASP A 225 -0.60 48.34 -12.95
C ASP A 225 0.13 46.99 -12.97
N MET A 226 -0.22 46.13 -13.92
CA MET A 226 0.42 44.82 -14.03
C MET A 226 1.70 44.93 -14.85
N VAL A 227 2.79 44.38 -14.31
CA VAL A 227 4.04 44.11 -15.02
C VAL A 227 3.92 42.74 -15.68
N VAL A 228 4.01 42.71 -17.01
CA VAL A 228 4.07 41.47 -17.79
C VAL A 228 5.47 41.35 -18.39
N VAL A 229 6.16 40.25 -18.10
CA VAL A 229 7.43 39.92 -18.72
C VAL A 229 7.21 38.81 -19.75
N THR A 230 7.78 38.98 -20.94
CA THR A 230 7.73 37.98 -22.01
C THR A 230 9.05 37.24 -22.16
N SER A 231 8.99 35.97 -22.55
CA SER A 231 10.17 35.09 -22.65
C SER A 231 11.11 35.40 -23.82
N GLY A 232 10.60 35.97 -24.92
CA GLY A 232 11.24 35.74 -26.23
C GLY A 232 10.97 34.30 -26.70
N ASN A 233 11.88 33.68 -27.45
CA ASN A 233 11.73 32.25 -27.78
C ASN A 233 12.25 31.40 -26.60
N VAL A 234 11.49 30.41 -26.18
CA VAL A 234 11.88 29.54 -25.04
C VAL A 234 12.91 28.51 -25.50
N SER A 235 12.78 28.01 -26.73
CA SER A 235 13.57 26.90 -27.28
C SER A 235 13.94 27.12 -28.76
N PRO A 236 14.91 28.01 -29.07
CA PRO A 236 15.36 28.25 -30.45
C PRO A 236 16.04 27.04 -31.14
N GLY A 237 16.01 25.86 -30.53
CA GLY A 237 16.52 24.61 -31.08
C GLY A 237 18.05 24.50 -31.04
N GLY A 238 18.61 24.17 -29.88
CA GLY A 238 20.04 23.86 -29.69
C GLY A 238 20.86 24.96 -29.00
N TRP A 239 22.17 24.96 -29.22
CA TRP A 239 23.16 25.88 -28.61
C TRP A 239 23.24 27.25 -29.31
N THR A 240 22.13 27.76 -29.83
CA THR A 240 22.11 28.98 -30.65
C THR A 240 21.64 30.19 -29.85
N ASP A 241 22.25 31.36 -30.10
CA ASP A 241 21.78 32.64 -29.58
C ASP A 241 20.29 32.83 -29.90
N ASP A 242 19.48 33.18 -28.90
CA ASP A 242 18.07 33.46 -29.09
C ASP A 242 17.89 34.69 -30.00
N PRO A 243 17.20 34.57 -31.14
CA PRO A 243 16.97 35.69 -32.04
C PRO A 243 15.95 36.73 -31.52
N HIS A 244 15.21 36.45 -30.43
CA HIS A 244 14.18 37.35 -29.88
C HIS A 244 14.39 37.61 -28.37
N SER A 245 14.69 38.85 -27.99
CA SER A 245 14.83 39.24 -26.59
C SER A 245 13.49 39.27 -25.85
N GLY A 246 13.49 38.95 -24.56
CA GLY A 246 12.37 39.21 -23.67
C GLY A 246 12.09 40.70 -23.49
N GLU A 247 10.84 41.02 -23.16
CA GLU A 247 10.32 42.38 -23.05
C GLU A 247 9.51 42.55 -21.75
N VAL A 248 9.42 43.79 -21.27
CA VAL A 248 8.60 44.17 -20.11
C VAL A 248 7.51 45.15 -20.55
N TYR A 249 6.27 44.81 -20.23
CA TYR A 249 5.10 45.64 -20.49
C TYR A 249 4.44 46.08 -19.17
N LEU A 250 3.98 47.33 -19.13
CA LEU A 250 3.02 47.80 -18.14
C LEU A 250 1.61 47.77 -18.72
N LEU A 251 0.71 47.10 -18.01
CA LEU A 251 -0.70 46.98 -18.37
C LEU A 251 -1.56 47.77 -17.38
N GLU A 252 -2.15 48.85 -17.87
CA GLU A 252 -3.10 49.68 -17.13
C GLU A 252 -4.52 49.09 -17.25
N GLY A 253 -5.31 49.18 -16.17
CA GLY A 253 -6.75 48.87 -16.17
C GLY A 253 -7.13 47.40 -15.95
N VAL A 254 -6.15 46.50 -15.75
CA VAL A 254 -6.40 45.04 -15.67
C VAL A 254 -7.31 44.62 -14.51
N GLN A 255 -7.25 45.29 -13.36
CA GLN A 255 -8.05 44.93 -12.18
C GLN A 255 -9.55 45.14 -12.41
N ASP A 256 -9.94 46.25 -13.01
CA ASP A 256 -11.33 46.58 -13.29
C ASP A 256 -11.82 46.07 -14.67
N ALA A 257 -10.93 45.44 -15.45
CA ALA A 257 -11.24 45.00 -16.81
C ALA A 257 -12.35 43.95 -16.83
N THR A 258 -13.29 44.13 -17.76
CA THR A 258 -14.34 43.17 -18.11
C THR A 258 -14.12 42.53 -19.49
N GLY A 259 -13.07 42.97 -20.19
CA GLY A 259 -12.63 42.47 -21.47
C GLY A 259 -11.37 43.18 -21.95
N PRO A 260 -10.79 42.75 -23.08
CA PRO A 260 -9.51 43.25 -23.57
C PRO A 260 -9.54 44.73 -23.99
N GLU A 261 -10.71 45.31 -24.26
CA GLU A 261 -10.85 46.74 -24.60
C GLU A 261 -10.59 47.70 -23.42
N ASP A 262 -10.61 47.19 -22.19
CA ASP A 262 -10.38 47.96 -20.96
C ASP A 262 -8.87 48.05 -20.63
N VAL A 263 -8.03 47.25 -21.29
CA VAL A 263 -6.61 47.10 -20.99
C VAL A 263 -5.76 47.89 -21.99
N THR A 264 -4.73 48.59 -21.50
CA THR A 264 -3.71 49.24 -22.33
C THR A 264 -2.33 48.67 -22.00
N ALA A 265 -1.70 47.99 -22.97
CA ALA A 265 -0.34 47.47 -22.83
C ALA A 265 0.69 48.47 -23.39
N THR A 266 1.70 48.81 -22.59
CA THR A 266 2.81 49.72 -22.95
C THR A 266 4.14 49.01 -22.77
N LEU A 267 4.94 48.91 -23.83
CA LEU A 267 6.32 48.39 -23.77
C LEU A 267 7.22 49.39 -23.02
N VAL A 268 7.81 48.96 -21.91
CA VAL A 268 8.63 49.83 -21.06
C VAL A 268 10.11 49.44 -20.99
N ALA A 269 10.45 48.18 -21.24
CA ALA A 269 11.83 47.69 -21.37
C ALA A 269 11.92 46.52 -22.36
N SER A 270 13.10 46.30 -22.95
CA SER A 270 13.38 45.20 -23.89
C SER A 270 14.86 44.80 -23.81
N GLU A 271 15.31 43.89 -24.68
CA GLU A 271 16.69 43.38 -24.70
C GLU A 271 17.05 42.50 -23.48
N LEU A 272 16.06 41.82 -22.88
CA LEU A 272 16.27 40.86 -21.80
C LEU A 272 16.60 39.46 -22.35
N PHE A 273 17.42 38.71 -21.61
CA PHE A 273 17.92 37.40 -21.98
C PHE A 273 17.09 36.27 -21.36
N ASN A 274 16.06 35.84 -22.09
CA ASN A 274 15.09 34.80 -21.71
C ASN A 274 14.66 34.90 -20.24
N PRO A 275 14.04 36.03 -19.85
CA PRO A 275 13.66 36.27 -18.48
C PRO A 275 12.58 35.28 -18.04
N MET A 276 12.70 34.75 -16.82
CA MET A 276 11.79 33.73 -16.28
C MET A 276 11.24 34.07 -14.89
N GLY A 277 11.42 35.32 -14.45
CA GLY A 277 10.78 35.84 -13.26
C GLY A 277 10.95 37.33 -13.06
N VAL A 278 10.11 37.89 -12.21
CA VAL A 278 10.02 39.33 -11.96
C VAL A 278 9.61 39.61 -10.51
N ALA A 279 10.16 40.67 -9.93
CA ALA A 279 9.67 41.26 -8.69
C ALA A 279 9.72 42.78 -8.77
N VAL A 280 8.62 43.43 -8.43
CA VAL A 280 8.49 44.88 -8.35
C VAL A 280 8.68 45.28 -6.89
N ILE A 281 9.71 46.08 -6.63
CA ILE A 281 10.04 46.55 -5.28
C ILE A 281 10.24 48.06 -5.35
N ASP A 282 9.40 48.78 -4.60
CA ASP A 282 9.30 50.24 -4.67
C ASP A 282 9.09 50.71 -6.13
N ASP A 283 10.02 51.50 -6.67
CA ASP A 283 9.97 52.06 -8.04
C ASP A 283 10.86 51.26 -9.03
N SER A 284 11.27 50.04 -8.69
CA SER A 284 12.24 49.23 -9.46
C SER A 284 11.67 47.86 -9.85
N ILE A 285 12.02 47.40 -11.05
CA ILE A 285 11.62 46.08 -11.58
C ILE A 285 12.86 45.19 -11.63
N PHE A 286 12.87 44.12 -10.84
CA PHE A 286 13.92 43.11 -10.84
C PHE A 286 13.52 41.96 -11.74
N VAL A 287 14.41 41.52 -12.63
CA VAL A 287 14.15 40.47 -13.62
C VAL A 287 15.22 39.39 -13.53
N SER A 288 14.78 38.14 -13.35
CA SER A 288 15.64 36.96 -13.41
C SER A 288 15.84 36.55 -14.87
N GLU A 289 17.07 36.61 -15.36
CA GLU A 289 17.52 36.23 -16.70
C GLU A 289 18.37 34.95 -16.64
N ARG A 290 18.64 34.27 -17.75
CA ARG A 290 19.35 32.96 -17.72
C ARG A 290 20.67 32.95 -16.95
N ASP A 291 21.42 34.06 -16.99
CA ASP A 291 22.77 34.19 -16.42
C ASP A 291 22.90 35.18 -15.27
N GLY A 292 21.81 35.85 -14.85
CA GLY A 292 21.85 36.79 -13.75
C GLY A 292 20.54 37.48 -13.41
N LEU A 293 20.62 38.35 -12.41
CA LEU A 293 19.50 39.16 -11.91
C LEU A 293 19.76 40.63 -12.27
N THR A 294 18.80 41.25 -12.95
CA THR A 294 18.90 42.64 -13.44
C THR A 294 17.84 43.53 -12.80
N GLU A 295 18.25 44.69 -12.29
CA GLU A 295 17.35 45.76 -11.86
C GLU A 295 17.12 46.74 -13.01
N LEU A 296 15.87 47.08 -13.27
CA LEU A 296 15.42 48.07 -14.23
C LEU A 296 14.81 49.26 -13.49
N THR A 297 15.18 50.48 -13.87
CA THR A 297 14.73 51.73 -13.24
C THR A 297 14.36 52.80 -14.26
N ASP A 298 13.40 53.66 -13.89
CA ASP A 298 13.05 54.89 -14.62
C ASP A 298 13.47 56.14 -13.82
N PRO A 299 14.74 56.55 -13.88
CA PRO A 299 15.25 57.67 -13.08
C PRO A 299 14.76 59.05 -13.57
N ASP A 300 14.25 59.17 -14.79
CA ASP A 300 13.83 60.44 -15.39
C ASP A 300 12.31 60.65 -15.46
N GLY A 301 11.55 59.60 -15.14
CA GLY A 301 10.11 59.59 -14.96
C GLY A 301 9.35 59.73 -16.27
N ASP A 302 9.92 59.24 -17.37
CA ASP A 302 9.29 59.28 -18.70
C ASP A 302 8.40 58.06 -19.00
N GLY A 303 8.38 57.08 -18.10
CA GLY A 303 7.63 55.83 -18.19
C GLY A 303 8.42 54.68 -18.82
N GLN A 304 9.69 54.88 -19.20
CA GLN A 304 10.56 53.83 -19.74
C GLN A 304 11.55 53.36 -18.67
N TYR A 305 11.59 52.06 -18.43
CA TYR A 305 12.53 51.42 -17.51
C TYR A 305 13.83 51.06 -18.25
N ASP A 306 14.50 52.08 -18.80
CA ASP A 306 15.61 51.92 -19.75
C ASP A 306 17.00 51.97 -19.11
N GLN A 307 17.10 52.21 -17.80
CA GLN A 307 18.34 52.04 -17.04
C GLN A 307 18.37 50.66 -16.38
N SER A 308 19.33 49.83 -16.82
CA SER A 308 19.59 48.50 -16.24
C SER A 308 20.89 48.42 -15.44
N GLU A 309 20.86 47.68 -14.32
CA GLU A 309 22.04 47.30 -13.52
C GLU A 309 21.98 45.80 -13.19
N GLN A 310 23.04 45.05 -13.49
CA GLN A 310 23.12 43.63 -13.15
C GLN A 310 23.59 43.48 -11.70
N ILE A 311 22.72 42.92 -10.86
CA ILE A 311 22.86 42.87 -9.40
C ILE A 311 23.59 41.59 -8.97
N ALA A 312 23.33 40.48 -9.64
CA ALA A 312 23.98 39.20 -9.42
C ALA A 312 24.15 38.41 -10.72
N THR A 313 25.09 37.48 -10.73
CA THR A 313 25.30 36.53 -11.83
C THR A 313 25.54 35.12 -11.29
N TRP A 314 25.23 34.12 -12.10
CA TRP A 314 25.47 32.71 -11.81
C TRP A 314 26.08 31.99 -13.02
N PRO A 315 26.64 30.77 -12.84
CA PRO A 315 27.18 30.00 -13.96
C PRO A 315 26.10 29.69 -15.01
N PHE A 316 26.48 29.83 -16.29
CA PHE A 316 25.62 29.58 -17.45
C PHE A 316 26.47 28.98 -18.58
N GLY A 317 25.95 27.93 -19.21
CA GLY A 317 26.65 27.09 -20.18
C GLY A 317 26.35 27.40 -21.64
N GLU A 318 25.47 28.35 -21.95
CA GLU A 318 24.95 28.65 -23.30
C GLU A 318 23.89 27.65 -23.82
N ASN A 319 23.38 26.75 -22.97
CA ASN A 319 22.29 25.85 -23.35
C ASN A 319 20.92 26.55 -23.26
N PHE A 320 20.02 26.28 -24.20
CA PHE A 320 18.69 26.90 -24.26
C PHE A 320 17.80 26.57 -23.06
N HIS A 321 18.05 25.46 -22.38
CA HIS A 321 17.21 24.99 -21.28
C HIS A 321 17.70 25.42 -19.90
N GLU A 322 18.78 26.22 -19.84
CA GLU A 322 19.35 26.76 -18.60
C GLU A 322 18.63 28.05 -18.13
N PHE A 323 17.37 27.93 -17.73
CA PHE A 323 16.52 28.98 -17.15
C PHE A 323 16.83 29.32 -15.69
N ALA A 324 16.41 30.52 -15.27
CA ALA A 324 16.45 30.96 -13.89
C ALA A 324 15.04 31.37 -13.44
N PHE A 325 14.33 30.43 -12.81
CA PHE A 325 12.90 30.52 -12.56
C PHE A 325 12.54 31.25 -11.27
N GLY A 326 11.49 32.05 -11.37
CA GLY A 326 10.92 32.84 -10.28
C GLY A 326 11.49 34.25 -10.21
N LEU A 327 10.81 35.08 -9.43
CA LEU A 327 11.53 35.83 -8.41
C LEU A 327 10.57 36.06 -7.26
N ILE A 328 10.85 35.46 -6.11
CA ILE A 328 10.21 35.85 -4.84
C ILE A 328 11.27 36.45 -3.93
N TYR A 329 10.84 37.18 -2.91
CA TYR A 329 11.77 37.89 -2.03
C TYR A 329 11.24 38.04 -0.61
N ASP A 330 12.17 38.23 0.32
CA ASP A 330 11.91 38.69 1.68
C ASP A 330 12.65 40.00 1.96
N GLU A 331 12.84 40.36 3.24
CA GLU A 331 13.57 41.59 3.61
C GLU A 331 15.04 41.59 3.17
N ASP A 332 15.71 40.43 3.17
CA ASP A 332 17.15 40.27 3.03
C ASP A 332 17.56 39.65 1.69
N TYR A 333 16.72 38.80 1.10
CA TYR A 333 17.07 37.93 -0.03
C TYR A 333 16.04 37.93 -1.15
N PHE A 334 16.53 37.75 -2.38
CA PHE A 334 15.76 37.20 -3.49
C PHE A 334 15.94 35.69 -3.55
N TYR A 335 14.92 34.95 -3.99
CA TYR A 335 14.94 33.50 -4.15
C TYR A 335 14.53 33.11 -5.57
N LEU A 336 15.26 32.15 -6.15
CA LEU A 336 15.01 31.61 -7.47
C LEU A 336 15.64 30.22 -7.62
N SER A 337 15.26 29.49 -8.67
CA SER A 337 15.78 28.16 -8.98
C SER A 337 16.45 28.12 -10.35
N LEU A 338 17.54 27.35 -10.48
CA LEU A 338 18.33 27.20 -11.70
C LEU A 338 18.10 25.82 -12.30
N SER A 339 17.60 25.73 -13.53
CA SER A 339 17.43 24.45 -14.25
C SER A 339 18.75 23.89 -14.78
N VAL A 340 18.79 22.61 -15.13
CA VAL A 340 19.94 22.00 -15.82
C VAL A 340 19.90 22.25 -17.33
N ALA A 341 21.02 22.03 -18.00
CA ALA A 341 21.08 21.97 -19.46
C ALA A 341 20.41 20.68 -19.96
N ILE A 342 19.66 20.78 -21.05
CA ILE A 342 18.92 19.67 -21.66
C ILE A 342 19.25 19.56 -23.15
N ASP A 343 19.32 18.33 -23.64
CA ASP A 343 19.46 18.00 -25.06
C ASP A 343 18.09 17.95 -25.76
N GLN A 344 18.10 18.21 -27.07
CA GLN A 344 16.91 18.04 -27.92
C GLN A 344 16.29 16.64 -27.72
N GLY A 345 15.01 16.58 -27.33
CA GLY A 345 14.32 15.33 -26.97
C GLY A 345 14.12 15.13 -25.47
N GLY A 346 14.69 15.99 -24.62
CA GLY A 346 14.37 16.07 -23.20
C GLY A 346 15.36 15.41 -22.24
N ALA A 347 16.40 14.72 -22.71
CA ALA A 347 17.42 14.16 -21.81
C ALA A 347 18.34 15.26 -21.25
N SER A 348 18.74 15.18 -19.97
CA SER A 348 19.74 16.10 -19.41
C SER A 348 21.07 15.99 -20.15
N THR A 349 21.71 17.13 -20.44
CA THR A 349 23.01 17.16 -21.13
C THR A 349 24.11 16.56 -20.24
N GLU A 350 24.89 15.62 -20.77
CA GLU A 350 26.02 15.02 -20.04
C GLU A 350 27.36 15.19 -20.80
N PRO A 351 28.41 15.79 -20.19
CA PRO A 351 28.39 16.49 -18.90
C PRO A 351 27.65 17.83 -18.97
N GLN A 352 27.13 18.29 -17.82
CA GLN A 352 26.57 19.62 -17.64
C GLN A 352 27.62 20.70 -17.96
N PRO A 353 27.27 21.73 -18.75
CA PRO A 353 28.20 22.73 -19.23
C PRO A 353 28.58 23.79 -18.18
N ALA A 354 27.75 23.97 -17.14
CA ALA A 354 27.93 24.95 -16.08
C ALA A 354 27.83 24.31 -14.69
N GLU A 355 28.63 24.81 -13.75
CA GLU A 355 28.63 24.34 -12.36
C GLU A 355 27.38 24.83 -11.61
N ASN A 356 26.91 24.04 -10.64
CA ASN A 356 25.83 24.38 -9.71
C ASN A 356 24.46 24.70 -10.35
N ARG A 357 24.21 24.29 -11.59
CA ARG A 357 22.85 24.20 -12.16
C ARG A 357 22.07 23.10 -11.43
N GLY A 358 20.74 23.14 -11.51
CA GLY A 358 19.87 22.21 -10.77
C GLY A 358 19.77 22.51 -9.28
N THR A 359 19.79 23.80 -8.90
CA THR A 359 19.81 24.25 -7.49
C THR A 359 18.78 25.35 -7.22
N ALA A 360 18.30 25.39 -5.98
CA ALA A 360 17.61 26.56 -5.44
C ALA A 360 18.64 27.50 -4.80
N ILE A 361 18.55 28.80 -5.11
CA ILE A 361 19.50 29.80 -4.64
C ILE A 361 18.79 30.97 -3.95
N LYS A 362 19.56 31.69 -3.14
CA LYS A 362 19.21 33.02 -2.67
C LYS A 362 20.28 34.05 -3.02
N VAL A 363 19.85 35.28 -3.27
CA VAL A 363 20.71 36.42 -3.61
C VAL A 363 20.50 37.51 -2.56
N ASP A 364 21.57 37.89 -1.87
CA ASP A 364 21.54 38.97 -0.88
C ASP A 364 21.17 40.30 -1.56
N ARG A 365 20.11 40.96 -1.08
CA ARG A 365 19.54 42.16 -1.72
C ARG A 365 20.44 43.39 -1.60
N GLU A 366 21.34 43.45 -0.62
CA GLU A 366 22.25 44.59 -0.44
C GLU A 366 23.55 44.41 -1.26
N THR A 367 24.03 43.18 -1.39
CA THR A 367 25.38 42.89 -1.90
C THR A 367 25.41 42.16 -3.24
N GLY A 368 24.32 41.51 -3.63
CA GLY A 368 24.26 40.62 -4.80
C GLY A 368 24.96 39.27 -4.60
N GLU A 369 25.32 38.91 -3.36
CA GLU A 369 26.00 37.64 -3.06
C GLU A 369 25.03 36.44 -3.23
N VAL A 370 25.42 35.48 -4.07
CA VAL A 370 24.65 34.25 -4.33
C VAL A 370 25.03 33.16 -3.33
N SER A 371 24.03 32.53 -2.71
CA SER A 371 24.17 31.35 -1.84
C SER A 371 23.24 30.23 -2.31
N TYR A 372 23.69 28.98 -2.15
CA TYR A 372 22.95 27.79 -2.56
C TYR A 372 22.22 27.18 -1.36
N ILE A 373 20.95 26.82 -1.54
CA ILE A 373 20.07 26.30 -0.48
C ILE A 373 19.96 24.78 -0.57
N ALA A 374 19.55 24.28 -1.73
CA ALA A 374 19.29 22.86 -1.99
C ALA A 374 19.65 22.50 -3.44
N GLY A 375 19.79 21.21 -3.73
CA GLY A 375 20.14 20.69 -5.06
C GLY A 375 19.28 19.51 -5.48
N GLY A 376 19.61 18.93 -6.62
CA GLY A 376 18.88 17.80 -7.19
C GLY A 376 17.60 18.18 -7.91
N LEU A 377 17.54 19.39 -8.47
CA LEU A 377 16.45 19.85 -9.32
C LEU A 377 16.81 19.71 -10.79
N ARG A 378 15.84 19.41 -11.65
CA ARG A 378 16.06 19.29 -13.10
C ARG A 378 15.56 20.52 -13.87
N THR A 379 14.26 20.72 -13.94
CA THR A 379 13.62 21.90 -14.55
C THR A 379 12.62 22.48 -13.55
N PRO A 380 13.11 23.26 -12.57
CA PRO A 380 12.29 23.76 -11.47
C PRO A 380 11.48 24.99 -11.89
N ASN A 381 10.48 24.83 -12.78
CA ASN A 381 9.68 25.92 -13.35
C ASN A 381 8.70 26.57 -12.35
N GLY A 382 9.21 27.04 -11.21
CA GLY A 382 8.36 27.61 -10.18
C GLY A 382 9.02 27.60 -8.81
N ILE A 383 8.95 28.72 -8.12
CA ILE A 383 9.32 28.86 -6.72
C ILE A 383 8.30 29.76 -6.04
N ALA A 384 7.86 29.38 -4.85
CA ALA A 384 6.83 30.10 -4.13
C ALA A 384 6.95 29.94 -2.61
N TRP A 385 6.35 30.88 -1.90
CA TRP A 385 6.01 30.71 -0.50
C TRP A 385 4.78 29.83 -0.37
N GLY A 386 4.90 28.75 0.38
CA GLY A 386 3.80 27.86 0.75
C GLY A 386 3.22 28.20 2.13
N PRO A 387 2.53 27.23 2.74
CA PRO A 387 2.12 27.33 4.14
C PRO A 387 3.30 27.66 5.06
N ASN A 388 3.02 28.38 6.15
CA ASN A 388 4.02 28.78 7.16
C ASN A 388 5.19 29.63 6.64
N GLU A 389 5.10 30.23 5.45
CA GLU A 389 6.19 30.94 4.77
C GLU A 389 7.38 30.02 4.42
N ASP A 390 7.13 28.71 4.29
CA ASP A 390 8.12 27.74 3.82
C ASP A 390 8.33 27.85 2.30
N LEU A 391 9.52 27.47 1.83
CA LEU A 391 9.92 27.62 0.45
C LEU A 391 9.62 26.34 -0.35
N PHE A 392 8.86 26.46 -1.44
CA PHE A 392 8.52 25.33 -2.30
C PHE A 392 8.96 25.55 -3.74
N VAL A 393 9.34 24.47 -4.41
CA VAL A 393 9.72 24.46 -5.83
C VAL A 393 8.92 23.40 -6.57
N MET A 394 8.44 23.76 -7.76
CA MET A 394 7.80 22.84 -8.69
C MET A 394 8.83 22.38 -9.72
N ASP A 395 9.16 21.08 -9.75
CA ASP A 395 10.20 20.50 -10.62
C ASP A 395 9.60 19.55 -11.66
N ASN A 396 10.05 19.68 -12.91
CA ASN A 396 9.51 18.92 -14.04
C ASN A 396 10.30 17.65 -14.34
N GLN A 397 9.56 16.56 -14.55
CA GLN A 397 10.01 15.21 -14.89
C GLN A 397 10.94 15.11 -16.09
N GLY A 398 11.76 14.06 -16.10
CA GLY A 398 12.52 13.59 -17.25
C GLY A 398 13.49 12.47 -16.85
N ASP A 399 14.72 12.49 -17.35
CA ASP A 399 15.73 11.50 -16.96
C ASP A 399 16.03 11.58 -15.46
N TRP A 400 16.05 10.42 -14.81
CA TRP A 400 16.21 10.21 -13.36
C TRP A 400 15.16 10.90 -12.48
N LEU A 401 14.18 11.57 -13.07
CA LEU A 401 13.10 12.25 -12.38
C LEU A 401 11.76 11.73 -12.94
N PRO A 402 11.20 10.67 -12.33
CA PRO A 402 10.21 9.83 -13.00
C PRO A 402 8.87 10.52 -13.27
N SER A 403 8.51 11.49 -12.42
CA SER A 403 7.32 12.31 -12.55
C SER A 403 7.61 13.72 -12.00
N SER A 404 6.72 14.68 -12.30
CA SER A 404 6.86 16.03 -11.78
C SER A 404 6.56 16.05 -10.30
N LYS A 405 7.06 17.05 -9.57
CA LYS A 405 6.93 17.07 -8.11
C LYS A 405 7.00 18.47 -7.52
N LEU A 406 6.25 18.66 -6.43
CA LEU A 406 6.43 19.77 -5.50
C LEU A 406 7.41 19.34 -4.40
N VAL A 407 8.48 20.11 -4.19
CA VAL A 407 9.47 19.84 -3.14
C VAL A 407 9.51 20.97 -2.12
N HIS A 408 9.64 20.59 -0.84
CA HIS A 408 9.92 21.52 0.26
C HIS A 408 11.42 21.80 0.31
N VAL A 409 11.80 23.06 0.07
CA VAL A 409 13.19 23.50 -0.03
C VAL A 409 13.69 24.00 1.32
N GLU A 410 14.68 23.29 1.86
CA GLU A 410 15.45 23.72 3.03
C GLU A 410 16.95 23.56 2.77
N GLN A 411 17.76 24.20 3.61
CA GLN A 411 19.21 24.13 3.52
C GLN A 411 19.70 22.67 3.54
N ASP A 412 20.57 22.32 2.60
CA ASP A 412 21.24 21.03 2.47
C ASP A 412 20.34 19.85 2.03
N ARG A 413 19.10 20.08 1.60
CA ARG A 413 18.25 19.05 0.98
C ARG A 413 18.69 18.70 -0.46
N PHE A 414 18.47 17.46 -0.86
CA PHE A 414 18.74 16.96 -2.22
C PHE A 414 17.55 16.17 -2.78
N PHE A 415 17.13 16.50 -4.01
CA PHE A 415 15.88 15.98 -4.59
C PHE A 415 16.10 14.98 -5.74
N ASN A 416 17.12 14.12 -5.67
CA ASN A 416 17.26 12.92 -6.51
C ASN A 416 17.53 13.13 -8.01
N HIS A 417 17.83 14.34 -8.49
CA HIS A 417 18.40 14.54 -9.84
C HIS A 417 19.92 14.73 -9.74
N TYR A 418 20.69 13.77 -10.28
CA TYR A 418 22.15 13.80 -10.19
C TYR A 418 22.77 14.47 -11.41
N ASN A 419 23.80 15.28 -11.19
CA ASN A 419 24.54 15.95 -12.26
C ASN A 419 25.92 15.34 -12.49
N GLN A 420 26.46 15.56 -13.69
CA GLN A 420 27.84 15.21 -14.04
C GLN A 420 28.55 16.43 -14.63
N PRO A 421 29.54 17.04 -13.96
CA PRO A 421 30.02 16.72 -12.61
C PRO A 421 28.94 16.95 -11.54
N ALA A 422 29.09 16.24 -10.41
CA ALA A 422 28.17 16.32 -9.27
C ALA A 422 27.94 17.76 -8.80
N GLY A 423 26.69 18.07 -8.48
CA GLY A 423 26.28 19.32 -7.88
C GLY A 423 26.72 19.47 -6.42
N PRO A 424 26.48 20.64 -5.80
CA PRO A 424 26.94 20.93 -4.44
C PRO A 424 26.26 20.12 -3.34
N PHE A 425 25.14 19.45 -3.65
CA PHE A 425 24.33 18.68 -2.68
C PHE A 425 24.15 17.21 -3.07
N ASP A 426 24.74 16.74 -4.16
CA ASP A 426 24.54 15.37 -4.66
C ASP A 426 25.04 14.28 -3.67
N ASP A 427 25.89 14.66 -2.70
CA ASP A 427 26.35 13.76 -1.62
C ASP A 427 25.38 13.71 -0.41
N GLN A 428 24.26 14.44 -0.43
CA GLN A 428 23.26 14.45 0.64
C GLN A 428 22.22 13.34 0.45
N PRO A 429 21.59 12.84 1.53
CA PRO A 429 20.49 11.89 1.41
C PRO A 429 19.34 12.44 0.56
N VAL A 430 18.72 11.56 -0.24
CA VAL A 430 17.55 11.91 -1.04
C VAL A 430 16.39 12.28 -0.11
N THR A 431 15.82 13.46 -0.36
CA THR A 431 14.61 13.93 0.31
C THR A 431 13.39 13.64 -0.57
N PRO A 432 12.36 12.95 -0.06
CA PRO A 432 11.14 12.71 -0.83
C PRO A 432 10.42 14.03 -1.16
N PRO A 433 9.66 14.09 -2.27
CA PRO A 433 8.82 15.25 -2.55
C PRO A 433 7.68 15.37 -1.55
N ALA A 434 7.21 16.61 -1.36
CA ALA A 434 5.98 16.83 -0.62
C ALA A 434 4.78 16.26 -1.40
N VAL A 435 4.71 16.51 -2.71
CA VAL A 435 3.64 15.98 -3.56
C VAL A 435 4.18 15.60 -4.92
N TRP A 436 3.96 14.35 -5.34
CA TRP A 436 4.11 13.93 -6.73
C TRP A 436 2.97 14.46 -7.59
N ILE A 437 3.29 14.82 -8.84
CA ILE A 437 2.33 15.28 -9.85
C ILE A 437 2.31 14.25 -10.99
N PRO A 438 1.48 13.20 -10.89
CA PRO A 438 1.46 12.08 -11.83
C PRO A 438 1.38 12.48 -13.30
N GLN A 439 2.35 11.99 -14.07
CA GLN A 439 2.51 12.30 -15.49
C GLN A 439 1.33 11.78 -16.32
N ASN A 440 0.82 12.59 -17.24
CA ASN A 440 -0.34 12.33 -18.10
C ASN A 440 -1.69 12.13 -17.37
N ALA A 441 -1.71 12.12 -16.03
CA ALA A 441 -2.94 11.98 -15.25
C ALA A 441 -3.44 13.34 -14.74
N ILE A 442 -2.54 14.15 -14.17
CA ILE A 442 -2.85 15.48 -13.63
C ILE A 442 -1.81 16.57 -13.97
N GLY A 443 -0.61 16.21 -14.41
CA GLY A 443 0.38 17.19 -14.86
C GLY A 443 1.37 16.60 -15.85
N ASN A 444 2.04 17.49 -16.58
CA ASN A 444 3.06 17.17 -17.57
C ASN A 444 4.22 18.18 -17.56
N SER A 445 3.96 19.45 -17.28
CA SER A 445 4.97 20.52 -17.14
C SER A 445 4.44 21.57 -16.17
N PRO A 446 4.29 21.23 -14.88
CA PRO A 446 3.70 22.13 -13.90
C PRO A 446 4.59 23.35 -13.68
N SER A 447 3.95 24.47 -13.44
CA SER A 447 4.57 25.80 -13.37
C SER A 447 4.50 26.40 -11.96
N ALA A 448 4.82 27.70 -11.84
CA ALA A 448 4.94 28.38 -10.55
C ALA A 448 3.67 28.27 -9.70
N PRO A 449 3.75 27.67 -8.50
CA PRO A 449 2.61 27.61 -7.61
C PRO A 449 2.40 28.95 -6.90
N ILE A 450 1.20 29.16 -6.37
CA ILE A 450 0.83 30.27 -5.48
C ILE A 450 0.03 29.73 -4.31
N THR A 451 0.05 30.40 -3.17
CA THR A 451 -0.84 30.09 -2.05
C THR A 451 -2.11 30.94 -2.16
N LEU A 452 -3.28 30.31 -2.06
CA LEU A 452 -4.57 31.00 -2.03
C LEU A 452 -4.81 31.56 -0.62
N GLU A 453 -5.05 32.86 -0.48
CA GLU A 453 -5.30 33.49 0.83
C GLU A 453 -6.79 33.61 1.19
N GLU A 454 -7.66 33.59 0.19
CA GLU A 454 -9.11 33.77 0.35
C GLU A 454 -9.89 32.72 -0.45
N GLY A 455 -11.21 32.62 -0.20
CA GLY A 455 -12.10 31.69 -0.88
C GLY A 455 -12.20 30.32 -0.20
N PRO A 456 -12.91 29.36 -0.83
CA PRO A 456 -13.19 28.05 -0.24
C PRO A 456 -11.93 27.19 -0.04
N PHE A 457 -10.84 27.49 -0.74
CA PHE A 457 -9.58 26.74 -0.70
C PHE A 457 -8.42 27.55 -0.09
N ALA A 458 -8.73 28.52 0.77
CA ALA A 458 -7.70 29.33 1.44
C ALA A 458 -6.72 28.45 2.23
N GLY A 459 -5.43 28.73 2.12
CA GLY A 459 -4.33 27.96 2.70
C GLY A 459 -3.77 26.86 1.80
N GLN A 460 -4.43 26.57 0.67
CA GLN A 460 -3.96 25.60 -0.31
C GLN A 460 -3.14 26.26 -1.42
N MET A 461 -2.34 25.47 -2.13
CA MET A 461 -1.55 25.95 -3.26
C MET A 461 -2.27 25.72 -4.58
N LEU A 462 -2.11 26.62 -5.54
CA LEU A 462 -2.65 26.55 -6.89
C LEU A 462 -1.49 26.73 -7.89
N PHE A 463 -1.45 25.92 -8.94
CA PHE A 463 -0.44 26.02 -9.99
C PHE A 463 -1.07 25.78 -11.36
N GLY A 464 -0.43 26.27 -12.41
CA GLY A 464 -0.80 25.96 -13.80
C GLY A 464 0.14 24.94 -14.43
N ASP A 465 -0.25 24.36 -15.56
CA ASP A 465 0.60 23.45 -16.33
C ASP A 465 0.72 23.91 -17.79
N VAL A 466 1.95 23.89 -18.32
CA VAL A 466 2.24 24.36 -19.68
C VAL A 466 1.80 23.36 -20.75
N THR A 467 1.82 22.07 -20.44
CA THR A 467 1.62 20.98 -21.42
C THR A 467 0.29 20.26 -21.20
N TYR A 468 0.01 19.87 -19.97
CA TYR A 468 -1.27 19.29 -19.56
C TYR A 468 -2.38 20.35 -19.61
N GLY A 469 -2.03 21.62 -19.34
CA GLY A 469 -2.95 22.74 -19.38
C GLY A 469 -3.72 22.95 -18.08
N GLY A 470 -4.50 24.03 -18.06
CA GLY A 470 -5.35 24.39 -16.93
C GLY A 470 -4.60 24.73 -15.64
N LEU A 471 -5.32 24.61 -14.53
CA LEU A 471 -4.89 24.86 -13.17
C LEU A 471 -5.22 23.66 -12.28
N GLN A 472 -4.29 23.32 -11.40
CA GLN A 472 -4.37 22.25 -10.41
C GLN A 472 -4.12 22.83 -9.01
N ARG A 473 -4.62 22.14 -7.99
CA ARG A 473 -4.59 22.58 -6.60
C ARG A 473 -3.94 21.53 -5.72
N ILE A 474 -3.20 21.95 -4.70
CA ILE A 474 -2.51 21.08 -3.73
C ILE A 474 -2.97 21.44 -2.32
N ALA A 475 -3.44 20.43 -1.58
CA ALA A 475 -3.62 20.50 -0.14
C ALA A 475 -2.45 19.77 0.55
N LEU A 476 -1.65 20.52 1.30
CA LEU A 476 -0.52 19.98 2.07
C LEU A 476 -0.93 19.68 3.51
N GLU A 477 -0.33 18.62 4.06
CA GLU A 477 -0.33 18.30 5.48
C GLU A 477 1.11 18.04 5.96
N GLU A 478 1.34 18.13 7.27
CA GLU A 478 2.62 17.80 7.89
C GLU A 478 2.45 16.54 8.76
N VAL A 479 3.17 15.47 8.42
CA VAL A 479 3.16 14.19 9.15
C VAL A 479 4.57 13.92 9.66
N GLU A 480 4.70 13.76 10.98
CA GLU A 480 5.98 13.52 11.65
C GLU A 480 7.10 14.53 11.32
N GLY A 481 6.73 15.76 10.93
CA GLY A 481 7.66 16.85 10.62
C GLY A 481 8.06 16.95 9.15
N GLU A 482 7.50 16.11 8.27
CA GLU A 482 7.68 16.21 6.81
C GLU A 482 6.36 16.53 6.12
N TYR A 483 6.44 17.32 5.05
CA TYR A 483 5.28 17.64 4.24
C TYR A 483 4.90 16.45 3.34
N GLN A 484 3.60 16.20 3.25
CA GLN A 484 2.98 15.32 2.27
C GLN A 484 1.60 15.87 1.90
N GLY A 485 0.86 15.25 0.97
CA GLY A 485 -0.48 15.76 0.64
C GLY A 485 -1.03 15.35 -0.72
N ALA A 486 -2.18 15.92 -1.07
CA ALA A 486 -2.93 15.58 -2.28
C ALA A 486 -2.96 16.70 -3.32
N VAL A 487 -2.90 16.31 -4.60
CA VAL A 487 -3.16 17.17 -5.75
C VAL A 487 -4.52 16.86 -6.38
N PHE A 488 -5.22 17.91 -6.80
CA PHE A 488 -6.58 17.91 -7.34
C PHE A 488 -6.62 18.73 -8.63
N ARG A 489 -7.54 18.39 -9.54
CA ARG A 489 -7.84 19.29 -10.66
C ARG A 489 -8.61 20.49 -10.13
N HIS A 490 -8.37 21.69 -10.67
CA HIS A 490 -9.03 22.90 -10.20
C HIS A 490 -9.85 23.59 -11.29
N SER A 491 -9.24 23.99 -12.40
CA SER A 491 -9.93 24.72 -13.49
C SER A 491 -9.24 24.48 -14.83
N ALA A 492 -9.99 24.51 -15.93
CA ALA A 492 -9.44 24.44 -17.28
C ALA A 492 -10.06 25.53 -18.18
N GLY A 493 -10.25 25.26 -19.47
CA GLY A 493 -10.90 26.18 -20.41
C GLY A 493 -10.08 27.42 -20.79
N LEU A 494 -8.78 27.44 -20.48
CA LEU A 494 -7.87 28.55 -20.74
C LEU A 494 -7.41 28.57 -22.21
N GLU A 495 -6.90 29.72 -22.66
CA GLU A 495 -6.56 29.94 -24.08
C GLU A 495 -5.20 29.38 -24.50
N ALA A 496 -4.31 29.09 -23.54
CA ALA A 496 -2.93 28.63 -23.71
C ALA A 496 -2.49 27.82 -22.48
N GLY A 497 -1.41 27.05 -22.63
CA GLY A 497 -0.74 26.38 -21.51
C GLY A 497 -0.25 27.39 -20.48
N VAL A 498 -0.42 27.10 -19.19
CA VAL A 498 -0.21 28.08 -18.11
C VAL A 498 1.20 27.98 -17.55
N ASN A 499 1.94 29.08 -17.67
CA ASN A 499 3.31 29.16 -17.14
C ASN A 499 3.43 30.02 -15.89
N ARG A 500 2.56 31.02 -15.73
CA ARG A 500 2.61 31.90 -14.55
C ARG A 500 1.23 32.14 -14.00
N THR A 501 1.15 32.05 -12.68
CA THR A 501 -0.08 32.30 -11.93
C THR A 501 0.26 33.24 -10.77
N ILE A 502 -0.52 34.30 -10.58
CA ILE A 502 -0.41 35.20 -9.42
C ILE A 502 -1.80 35.61 -8.93
N VAL A 503 -1.92 35.96 -7.65
CA VAL A 503 -3.11 36.65 -7.12
C VAL A 503 -2.88 38.14 -7.21
N GLY A 504 -3.78 38.86 -7.90
CA GLY A 504 -3.69 40.31 -7.99
C GLY A 504 -4.28 41.03 -6.77
N PRO A 505 -4.06 42.35 -6.64
CA PRO A 505 -4.58 43.16 -5.53
C PRO A 505 -6.12 43.19 -5.43
N ASP A 506 -6.81 42.82 -6.50
CA ASP A 506 -8.27 42.70 -6.56
C ASP A 506 -8.79 41.32 -6.11
N GLY A 507 -7.90 40.40 -5.73
CA GLY A 507 -8.24 39.03 -5.34
C GLY A 507 -8.48 38.08 -6.52
N SER A 508 -8.33 38.54 -7.76
CA SER A 508 -8.43 37.70 -8.95
C SER A 508 -7.17 36.87 -9.14
N VAL A 509 -7.31 35.67 -9.72
CA VAL A 509 -6.18 34.84 -10.16
C VAL A 509 -5.83 35.21 -11.59
N TYR A 510 -4.62 35.71 -11.82
CA TYR A 510 -4.12 36.06 -13.16
C TYR A 510 -3.27 34.93 -13.71
N VAL A 511 -3.51 34.57 -14.96
CA VAL A 511 -2.85 33.46 -15.65
C VAL A 511 -2.14 33.97 -16.91
N GLY A 512 -0.83 33.73 -16.94
CA GLY A 512 0.04 33.98 -18.07
C GLY A 512 0.26 32.70 -18.87
N GLY A 513 -0.13 32.74 -20.13
CA GLY A 513 -0.02 31.64 -21.07
C GLY A 513 1.26 31.68 -21.90
N ILE A 514 1.79 30.52 -22.22
CA ILE A 514 2.94 30.34 -23.12
C ILE A 514 2.80 29.03 -23.91
N GLY A 515 3.40 29.00 -25.10
CA GLY A 515 3.54 27.78 -25.88
C GLY A 515 4.67 27.90 -26.91
N GLU A 516 5.35 26.78 -27.16
CA GLU A 516 6.27 26.62 -28.27
C GLU A 516 6.20 25.17 -28.79
N ALA A 517 6.79 24.93 -29.97
CA ALA A 517 6.86 23.60 -30.57
C ALA A 517 7.51 22.57 -29.63
N GLY A 518 7.15 21.29 -29.83
CA GLY A 518 7.59 20.20 -28.96
C GLY A 518 6.60 19.96 -27.81
N ASN A 519 7.12 19.76 -26.59
CA ASN A 519 6.28 19.44 -25.42
C ASN A 519 6.07 20.64 -24.48
N TRP A 520 6.41 21.87 -24.89
CA TRP A 520 6.24 23.10 -24.10
C TRP A 520 5.03 23.91 -24.59
N SER A 521 3.90 23.24 -24.79
CA SER A 521 2.62 23.86 -25.17
C SER A 521 1.45 22.91 -24.87
N GLU A 522 0.26 23.46 -24.67
CA GLU A 522 -0.98 22.69 -24.57
C GLU A 522 -1.51 22.40 -25.99
N PRO A 523 -1.69 21.13 -26.38
CA PRO A 523 -2.14 20.80 -27.74
C PRO A 523 -3.47 21.46 -28.11
N GLY A 524 -3.52 22.12 -29.27
CA GLY A 524 -4.73 22.74 -29.80
C GLY A 524 -5.07 24.12 -29.21
N LYS A 525 -4.16 24.70 -28.42
CA LYS A 525 -4.28 26.04 -27.83
C LYS A 525 -3.36 27.06 -28.50
N LEU A 526 -3.40 28.31 -28.03
CA LEU A 526 -2.50 29.38 -28.47
C LEU A 526 -1.11 29.22 -27.83
N ASP A 527 -0.10 29.77 -28.51
CA ASP A 527 1.29 29.83 -28.02
C ASP A 527 1.54 31.01 -27.04
N TYR A 528 0.51 31.80 -26.78
CA TYR A 528 0.54 32.99 -25.95
C TYR A 528 -0.80 33.16 -25.24
N GLY A 529 -0.82 33.80 -24.09
CA GLY A 529 -2.08 34.08 -23.40
C GLY A 529 -1.94 34.99 -22.19
N LEU A 530 -3.02 35.72 -21.88
CA LEU A 530 -3.11 36.49 -20.63
C LEU A 530 -4.58 36.66 -20.26
N GLN A 531 -4.99 35.98 -19.19
CA GLN A 531 -6.38 35.97 -18.73
C GLN A 531 -6.41 36.16 -17.20
N LYS A 532 -7.58 36.49 -16.65
CA LYS A 532 -7.83 36.42 -15.21
C LYS A 532 -9.11 35.68 -14.89
N LEU A 533 -9.12 35.03 -13.74
CA LEU A 533 -10.24 34.34 -13.13
C LEU A 533 -10.72 35.21 -11.96
N VAL A 534 -11.87 35.84 -12.15
CA VAL A 534 -12.51 36.71 -11.14
C VAL A 534 -13.40 35.85 -10.25
N PRO A 535 -13.18 35.79 -8.93
CA PRO A 535 -14.06 35.04 -8.03
C PRO A 535 -15.50 35.57 -8.06
N VAL A 536 -16.47 34.70 -8.30
CA VAL A 536 -17.92 35.04 -8.38
C VAL A 536 -18.80 34.22 -7.44
N SER A 537 -18.33 33.05 -6.98
CA SER A 537 -19.01 32.21 -5.99
C SER A 537 -18.01 31.34 -5.20
N ASP A 538 -18.50 30.73 -4.13
CA ASP A 538 -17.81 29.74 -3.31
C ASP A 538 -18.52 28.37 -3.25
N GLY A 539 -19.68 28.23 -3.91
CA GLY A 539 -20.53 27.04 -3.89
C GLY A 539 -20.39 26.14 -5.11
N THR A 540 -19.16 25.77 -5.47
CA THR A 540 -18.95 24.62 -6.38
C THR A 540 -18.74 23.40 -5.51
N PHE A 541 -19.54 22.36 -5.70
CA PHE A 541 -19.34 21.08 -5.01
C PHE A 541 -18.06 20.38 -5.52
N ASP A 542 -17.06 20.26 -4.64
CA ASP A 542 -15.71 19.78 -4.97
C ASP A 542 -15.06 19.09 -3.75
N MET A 543 -14.03 18.27 -3.97
CA MET A 543 -13.19 17.73 -2.89
C MET A 543 -12.34 18.85 -2.31
N HIS A 544 -12.53 19.18 -1.05
CA HIS A 544 -11.77 20.23 -0.38
C HIS A 544 -10.35 19.79 -0.01
N ALA A 545 -10.18 18.67 0.69
CA ALA A 545 -8.87 18.14 1.08
C ALA A 545 -8.96 16.65 1.42
N VAL A 546 -7.84 15.94 1.28
CA VAL A 546 -7.62 14.56 1.72
C VAL A 546 -6.51 14.61 2.76
N ASN A 547 -6.77 14.11 3.97
CA ASN A 547 -5.79 14.09 5.06
C ASN A 547 -5.60 12.66 5.58
N LEU A 548 -4.37 12.30 5.95
CA LEU A 548 -4.09 10.97 6.52
C LEU A 548 -4.70 10.84 7.92
N VAL A 549 -5.32 9.69 8.17
CA VAL A 549 -5.76 9.25 9.50
C VAL A 549 -5.26 7.83 9.77
N GLU A 550 -5.40 7.35 11.00
CA GLU A 550 -5.05 5.97 11.34
C GLU A 550 -5.84 4.99 10.46
N GLY A 551 -5.14 4.16 9.69
CA GLY A 551 -5.75 3.13 8.82
C GLY A 551 -6.39 3.65 7.53
N GLY A 552 -6.28 4.93 7.17
CA GLY A 552 -6.90 5.44 5.94
C GLY A 552 -6.87 6.96 5.77
N PHE A 553 -7.94 7.55 5.21
CA PHE A 553 -8.00 8.98 4.90
C PHE A 553 -9.29 9.65 5.34
N GLU A 554 -9.20 10.90 5.77
CA GLU A 554 -10.33 11.82 5.88
C GLU A 554 -10.43 12.67 4.60
N ILE A 555 -11.54 12.55 3.88
CA ILE A 555 -11.88 13.33 2.70
C ILE A 555 -12.92 14.37 3.08
N SER A 556 -12.59 15.64 2.91
CA SER A 556 -13.52 16.77 3.11
C SER A 556 -14.02 17.30 1.77
N TYR A 557 -15.28 17.74 1.75
CA TYR A 557 -15.99 18.29 0.61
C TYR A 557 -16.45 19.72 0.89
N THR A 558 -16.59 20.54 -0.15
CA THR A 558 -17.03 21.94 -0.02
C THR A 558 -18.51 22.08 0.35
N GLU A 559 -19.34 21.07 0.07
CA GLU A 559 -20.77 21.02 0.39
C GLU A 559 -21.17 19.67 1.01
N PRO A 560 -22.28 19.61 1.77
CA PRO A 560 -22.81 18.36 2.31
C PRO A 560 -23.18 17.34 1.22
N LEU A 561 -22.83 16.08 1.42
CA LEU A 561 -23.21 14.96 0.56
C LEU A 561 -24.73 14.67 0.59
N SER A 562 -25.27 14.25 -0.54
CA SER A 562 -26.68 13.81 -0.67
C SER A 562 -26.97 12.54 0.15
N ASP A 563 -28.24 12.31 0.50
CA ASP A 563 -28.66 11.05 1.15
C ASP A 563 -28.30 9.82 0.29
N ALA A 564 -28.42 9.93 -1.04
CA ALA A 564 -28.15 8.82 -1.96
C ALA A 564 -26.65 8.47 -2.04
N THR A 565 -25.78 9.49 -2.03
CA THR A 565 -24.33 9.29 -1.97
C THR A 565 -23.95 8.62 -0.64
N VAL A 566 -24.51 9.09 0.48
CA VAL A 566 -24.23 8.56 1.81
C VAL A 566 -24.62 7.07 1.96
N GLU A 567 -25.72 6.65 1.34
CA GLU A 567 -26.20 5.27 1.43
C GLU A 567 -25.26 4.24 0.78
N ASN A 568 -24.31 4.65 -0.08
CA ASN A 568 -23.44 3.74 -0.86
C ASN A 568 -21.94 4.02 -0.70
N LEU A 569 -21.50 4.78 0.32
CA LEU A 569 -20.14 5.35 0.37
C LEU A 569 -19.01 4.32 0.24
N ALA A 570 -19.05 3.20 0.97
CA ALA A 570 -17.93 2.24 0.96
C ALA A 570 -17.71 1.61 -0.42
N GLU A 571 -18.80 1.28 -1.13
CA GLU A 571 -18.75 0.73 -2.51
C GLU A 571 -18.52 1.82 -3.57
N ALA A 572 -18.49 3.09 -3.19
CA ALA A 572 -18.47 4.22 -4.10
C ALA A 572 -17.08 4.87 -4.26
N TYR A 573 -16.04 4.36 -3.61
CA TYR A 573 -14.66 4.84 -3.82
C TYR A 573 -13.81 3.77 -4.50
N ASP A 574 -13.06 4.18 -5.51
CA ASP A 574 -11.99 3.41 -6.09
C ASP A 574 -10.66 3.92 -5.53
N VAL A 575 -9.86 3.03 -4.95
CA VAL A 575 -8.54 3.38 -4.42
C VAL A 575 -7.48 2.48 -5.04
N SER A 576 -6.40 3.09 -5.52
CA SER A 576 -5.20 2.37 -5.90
C SER A 576 -3.95 3.07 -5.39
N GLN A 577 -2.83 2.35 -5.28
CA GLN A 577 -1.55 2.95 -4.96
C GLN A 577 -0.43 2.41 -5.86
N TRP A 578 0.63 3.20 -6.04
CA TRP A 578 1.86 2.81 -6.73
C TRP A 578 3.03 3.66 -6.26
N ARG A 579 4.25 3.33 -6.69
CA ARG A 579 5.42 4.23 -6.56
C ARG A 579 6.08 4.46 -7.92
N TYR A 580 7.02 5.40 -7.97
CA TYR A 580 7.82 5.67 -9.15
C TYR A 580 9.26 5.20 -8.97
N VAL A 581 9.86 4.64 -10.04
CA VAL A 581 11.28 4.30 -10.08
C VAL A 581 12.02 5.27 -11.00
N PRO A 582 13.07 5.96 -10.52
CA PRO A 582 13.96 6.75 -11.37
C PRO A 582 14.67 5.87 -12.42
N THR A 583 14.66 6.29 -13.68
CA THR A 583 15.39 5.61 -14.76
C THR A 583 16.14 6.64 -15.60
N SER A 584 17.15 6.23 -16.37
CA SER A 584 17.81 7.12 -17.34
C SER A 584 16.91 7.53 -18.51
N SER A 585 15.77 6.84 -18.70
CA SER A 585 14.77 7.21 -19.70
C SER A 585 13.99 8.44 -19.25
N TYR A 586 13.37 9.16 -20.19
CA TYR A 586 12.57 10.32 -19.87
C TYR A 586 11.30 9.89 -19.09
N GLY A 587 11.17 10.30 -17.83
CA GLY A 587 10.12 9.82 -16.93
C GLY A 587 10.40 8.42 -16.38
N GLY A 588 9.51 7.91 -15.54
CA GLY A 588 9.67 6.59 -14.92
C GLY A 588 8.38 5.80 -14.86
N PRO A 589 8.47 4.46 -14.84
CA PRO A 589 7.31 3.60 -14.75
C PRO A 589 6.64 3.73 -13.38
N LYS A 590 5.32 3.54 -13.37
CA LYS A 590 4.63 3.14 -12.13
C LYS A 590 5.04 1.69 -11.85
N VAL A 591 5.41 1.40 -10.61
CA VAL A 591 5.68 0.03 -10.16
C VAL A 591 4.89 -0.28 -8.90
N GLY A 592 4.57 -1.55 -8.69
CA GLY A 592 3.75 -1.99 -7.55
C GLY A 592 2.37 -1.33 -7.55
N GLU A 593 1.75 -1.19 -8.73
CA GLU A 593 0.38 -0.66 -8.84
C GLU A 593 -0.61 -1.69 -8.31
N GLU A 594 -1.35 -1.31 -7.27
CA GLU A 594 -2.28 -2.19 -6.56
C GLU A 594 -3.60 -1.47 -6.28
N ILE A 595 -4.72 -2.18 -6.45
CA ILE A 595 -6.04 -1.73 -6.01
C ILE A 595 -6.17 -2.05 -4.53
N LEU A 596 -6.68 -1.10 -3.75
CA LEU A 596 -6.86 -1.24 -2.31
C LEU A 596 -8.34 -1.32 -1.95
N PRO A 597 -8.74 -2.28 -1.09
CA PRO A 597 -10.12 -2.36 -0.64
C PRO A 597 -10.41 -1.24 0.39
N VAL A 598 -11.52 -0.54 0.18
CA VAL A 598 -12.10 0.36 1.19
C VAL A 598 -12.98 -0.47 2.11
N THR A 599 -12.50 -0.77 3.32
CA THR A 599 -13.17 -1.68 4.25
C THR A 599 -14.29 -0.98 5.03
N ASN A 600 -14.17 0.33 5.23
CA ASN A 600 -15.20 1.14 5.89
C ASN A 600 -15.21 2.57 5.33
N ALA A 601 -16.37 3.21 5.35
CA ALA A 601 -16.54 4.61 4.98
C ALA A 601 -17.58 5.28 5.89
N GLU A 602 -17.12 6.13 6.80
CA GLU A 602 -17.98 6.82 7.77
C GLU A 602 -18.20 8.28 7.39
N VAL A 603 -19.45 8.72 7.36
CA VAL A 603 -19.79 10.12 7.10
C VAL A 603 -19.97 10.92 8.40
N SER A 604 -19.38 12.10 8.43
CA SER A 604 -19.61 13.13 9.45
C SER A 604 -21.08 13.56 9.57
N ALA A 605 -21.45 14.10 10.73
CA ALA A 605 -22.84 14.48 11.02
C ALA A 605 -23.38 15.61 10.13
N ASP A 606 -22.51 16.50 9.64
CA ASP A 606 -22.82 17.56 8.67
C ASP A 606 -22.61 17.13 7.21
N ARG A 607 -22.13 15.90 6.98
CA ARG A 607 -21.95 15.26 5.67
C ARG A 607 -20.95 15.95 4.75
N THR A 608 -20.07 16.78 5.30
CA THR A 608 -19.01 17.43 4.54
C THR A 608 -17.69 16.66 4.61
N THR A 609 -17.64 15.60 5.41
CA THR A 609 -16.43 14.79 5.61
C THR A 609 -16.78 13.30 5.58
N VAL A 610 -15.96 12.51 4.89
CA VAL A 610 -15.99 11.04 4.89
C VAL A 610 -14.63 10.52 5.38
N THR A 611 -14.64 9.60 6.33
CA THR A 611 -13.44 8.91 6.82
C THR A 611 -13.43 7.51 6.23
N LEU A 612 -12.42 7.20 5.42
CA LEU A 612 -12.19 5.90 4.81
C LEU A 612 -11.19 5.10 5.66
N GLU A 613 -11.49 3.83 5.86
CA GLU A 613 -10.52 2.82 6.27
C GLU A 613 -10.11 2.03 5.03
N ILE A 614 -8.81 1.88 4.82
CA ILE A 614 -8.23 1.31 3.61
C ILE A 614 -7.17 0.30 4.03
N ASP A 615 -7.41 -0.97 3.71
CA ASP A 615 -6.46 -2.03 3.98
C ASP A 615 -5.35 -2.06 2.92
N GLY A 616 -4.13 -2.39 3.33
CA GLY A 616 -2.96 -2.48 2.43
C GLY A 616 -2.23 -1.16 2.11
N LEU A 617 -2.55 -0.05 2.77
CA LEU A 617 -1.80 1.21 2.62
C LEU A 617 -0.31 1.04 2.98
N ARG A 618 0.57 1.66 2.17
CA ARG A 618 2.03 1.61 2.37
C ARG A 618 2.65 3.01 2.21
N PRO A 619 3.68 3.37 3.01
CA PRO A 619 4.47 4.57 2.77
C PRO A 619 5.28 4.45 1.47
N ASP A 620 5.90 5.55 1.04
CA ASP A 620 6.55 5.68 -0.27
C ASP A 620 5.59 5.30 -1.42
N ARG A 621 4.36 5.82 -1.37
CA ARG A 621 3.34 5.58 -2.39
C ARG A 621 2.65 6.87 -2.82
N ILE A 622 2.10 6.82 -4.03
CA ILE A 622 1.03 7.71 -4.47
C ILE A 622 -0.25 6.89 -4.33
N VAL A 623 -1.20 7.39 -3.54
CA VAL A 623 -2.53 6.82 -3.39
C VAL A 623 -3.49 7.65 -4.25
N HIS A 624 -4.05 7.02 -5.28
CA HIS A 624 -5.09 7.60 -6.11
C HIS A 624 -6.46 7.23 -5.54
N ILE A 625 -7.20 8.25 -5.12
CA ILE A 625 -8.54 8.12 -4.57
C ILE A 625 -9.50 8.73 -5.57
N ARG A 626 -10.47 7.93 -6.02
CA ARG A 626 -11.49 8.33 -6.99
C ARG A 626 -12.88 8.09 -6.41
N SER A 627 -13.77 9.07 -6.58
CA SER A 627 -15.20 9.00 -6.28
C SER A 627 -15.98 8.95 -7.61
N PRO A 628 -15.93 7.82 -8.35
CA PRO A 628 -16.35 7.75 -9.74
C PRO A 628 -17.81 8.16 -9.97
N HIS A 629 -18.11 8.60 -11.19
CA HIS A 629 -19.46 9.03 -11.59
C HIS A 629 -20.41 7.86 -11.88
N ASP A 630 -19.87 6.68 -12.19
CA ASP A 630 -20.59 5.46 -12.57
C ASP A 630 -20.33 4.38 -11.50
N PRO A 631 -21.36 3.61 -11.04
CA PRO A 631 -22.75 3.61 -11.49
C PRO A 631 -23.62 4.77 -10.99
N GLN A 632 -23.16 5.54 -10.00
CA GLN A 632 -23.91 6.67 -9.44
C GLN A 632 -22.97 7.85 -9.10
N PRO A 633 -23.29 9.08 -9.54
CA PRO A 633 -22.44 10.22 -9.28
C PRO A 633 -22.49 10.67 -7.82
N PHE A 634 -21.35 11.13 -7.32
CA PHE A 634 -21.31 11.89 -6.07
C PHE A 634 -22.04 13.21 -6.27
N GLU A 635 -23.16 13.35 -5.56
CA GLU A 635 -23.99 14.56 -5.55
C GLU A 635 -24.01 15.23 -4.18
N SER A 636 -24.08 16.56 -4.17
CA SER A 636 -24.35 17.36 -2.97
C SER A 636 -25.81 17.25 -2.53
N GLU A 637 -26.15 17.72 -1.33
CA GLU A 637 -27.54 17.79 -0.85
C GLU A 637 -28.44 18.61 -1.79
N GLU A 638 -27.87 19.57 -2.54
CA GLU A 638 -28.59 20.38 -3.53
C GLU A 638 -28.67 19.74 -4.93
N GLY A 639 -28.02 18.59 -5.13
CA GLY A 639 -27.99 17.84 -6.38
C GLY A 639 -26.95 18.33 -7.38
N GLU A 640 -25.92 19.03 -6.92
CA GLU A 640 -24.75 19.39 -7.75
C GLU A 640 -23.80 18.20 -7.83
N GLN A 641 -23.23 17.95 -9.01
CA GLN A 641 -22.27 16.88 -9.21
C GLN A 641 -20.86 17.35 -8.85
N LEU A 642 -20.06 16.42 -8.32
CA LEU A 642 -18.69 16.71 -7.91
C LEU A 642 -17.85 17.21 -9.10
N TRP A 643 -17.21 18.37 -8.94
CA TRP A 643 -16.46 19.04 -10.00
C TRP A 643 -15.23 18.26 -10.48
N SER A 644 -14.47 17.70 -9.54
CA SER A 644 -13.41 16.73 -9.80
C SER A 644 -13.53 15.58 -8.82
N THR A 645 -13.48 14.35 -9.34
CA THR A 645 -13.69 13.14 -8.54
C THR A 645 -12.40 12.45 -8.10
N GLU A 646 -11.24 12.99 -8.52
CA GLU A 646 -9.93 12.34 -8.38
C GLU A 646 -8.99 13.19 -7.51
N ALA A 647 -8.27 12.51 -6.62
CA ALA A 647 -7.19 13.04 -5.82
C ALA A 647 -5.98 12.09 -5.87
N TRP A 648 -4.79 12.64 -6.01
CA TRP A 648 -3.53 11.89 -5.93
C TRP A 648 -2.78 12.32 -4.68
N TYR A 649 -2.81 11.49 -3.65
CA TYR A 649 -2.16 11.72 -2.37
C TYR A 649 -0.75 11.11 -2.37
N THR A 650 0.27 11.89 -2.03
CA THR A 650 1.62 11.37 -1.79
C THR A 650 1.74 10.94 -0.34
N LEU A 651 1.88 9.63 -0.10
CA LEU A 651 1.98 9.00 1.22
C LEU A 651 3.45 8.67 1.50
N ASN A 652 4.20 9.63 2.07
CA ASN A 652 5.60 9.42 2.44
C ASN A 652 5.71 8.70 3.78
N GLN A 653 4.92 9.13 4.77
CA GLN A 653 4.89 8.60 6.12
C GLN A 653 3.51 8.03 6.44
N LEU A 654 3.48 6.82 6.99
CA LEU A 654 2.29 6.17 7.51
C LEU A 654 2.51 5.87 9.01
N PRO A 655 1.99 6.70 9.93
CA PRO A 655 2.23 6.54 11.36
C PRO A 655 1.89 5.13 11.85
N GLY A 656 2.84 4.49 12.55
CA GLY A 656 2.67 3.13 13.09
C GLY A 656 2.95 1.99 12.11
N TYR A 657 3.21 2.27 10.83
CA TYR A 657 3.63 1.26 9.85
C TYR A 657 5.07 0.80 10.12
N VAL A 658 5.31 -0.50 10.02
CA VAL A 658 6.65 -1.11 10.06
C VAL A 658 6.80 -1.95 8.79
N GLY A 659 7.67 -1.50 7.88
CA GLY A 659 7.81 -2.14 6.57
C GLY A 659 8.60 -3.45 6.61
N PRO A 660 8.60 -4.23 5.51
CA PRO A 660 9.49 -5.39 5.36
C PRO A 660 10.96 -5.01 5.59
N ALA A 661 11.40 -3.88 5.05
CA ALA A 661 12.78 -3.40 5.17
C ALA A 661 13.18 -3.13 6.63
N ASP A 662 12.27 -2.59 7.45
CA ASP A 662 12.47 -2.36 8.88
C ASP A 662 12.56 -3.68 9.67
N ARG A 663 11.98 -4.76 9.13
CA ARG A 663 12.11 -6.14 9.62
C ARG A 663 13.31 -6.87 9.01
N GLY A 664 14.13 -6.18 8.21
CA GLY A 664 15.33 -6.73 7.58
C GLY A 664 15.04 -7.55 6.31
N PHE A 665 13.94 -7.29 5.61
CA PHE A 665 13.53 -8.03 4.40
C PHE A 665 13.25 -7.09 3.24
N TYR A 666 13.93 -7.32 2.14
CA TYR A 666 14.03 -6.39 1.02
C TYR A 666 13.59 -7.11 -0.25
N GLU A 667 12.38 -6.81 -0.70
CA GLU A 667 11.79 -7.33 -1.94
C GLU A 667 12.57 -6.81 -3.17
N ALA A 668 12.88 -7.66 -4.13
CA ALA A 668 13.66 -7.32 -5.31
C ALA A 668 12.90 -6.40 -6.27
N GLU A 669 11.57 -6.53 -6.33
CA GLU A 669 10.68 -5.63 -7.06
C GLU A 669 10.57 -4.23 -6.43
N HIS A 670 11.02 -4.10 -5.18
CA HIS A 670 11.17 -2.81 -4.52
C HIS A 670 12.57 -2.20 -4.66
N ALA A 671 13.57 -2.99 -5.02
CA ALA A 671 14.95 -2.57 -5.19
C ALA A 671 15.19 -1.82 -6.52
N ALA A 672 16.36 -1.19 -6.65
CA ALA A 672 16.72 -0.47 -7.86
C ALA A 672 17.16 -1.45 -8.96
N LEU A 673 16.46 -1.44 -10.10
CA LEU A 673 16.81 -2.24 -11.27
C LEU A 673 17.92 -1.56 -12.08
N ILE A 674 18.91 -2.34 -12.48
CA ILE A 674 20.05 -1.85 -13.26
C ILE A 674 20.21 -2.66 -14.55
N GLY A 675 20.73 -2.00 -15.60
CA GLY A 675 21.24 -2.63 -16.81
C GLY A 675 20.29 -3.51 -17.61
N GLY A 676 18.97 -3.26 -17.54
CA GLY A 676 17.95 -3.97 -18.31
C GLY A 676 17.24 -5.10 -17.56
N ALA A 677 17.48 -5.26 -16.25
CA ALA A 677 16.60 -6.05 -15.41
C ALA A 677 15.19 -5.43 -15.38
N ASP A 678 14.18 -6.28 -15.26
CA ASP A 678 12.76 -5.92 -15.20
C ASP A 678 12.07 -6.64 -14.02
N ILE A 679 10.80 -6.35 -13.80
CA ILE A 679 9.96 -7.07 -12.84
C ILE A 679 8.96 -7.94 -13.58
N ASP A 680 8.79 -9.17 -13.11
CA ASP A 680 7.74 -10.06 -13.59
C ASP A 680 7.07 -10.80 -12.41
N ALA A 681 5.96 -11.45 -12.70
CA ALA A 681 5.12 -12.18 -11.76
C ALA A 681 4.48 -13.42 -12.44
N GLU A 682 5.02 -13.85 -13.58
CA GLU A 682 4.46 -14.84 -14.51
C GLU A 682 4.46 -16.28 -13.99
N HIS A 683 5.09 -16.54 -12.84
CA HIS A 683 4.97 -17.83 -12.13
C HIS A 683 4.93 -17.64 -10.62
N SER A 684 4.28 -18.56 -9.92
CA SER A 684 4.05 -18.49 -8.47
C SER A 684 5.29 -18.79 -7.62
N GLY A 685 5.14 -18.54 -6.31
CA GLY A 685 6.11 -18.97 -5.29
C GLY A 685 7.02 -17.86 -4.79
N TYR A 686 6.94 -16.66 -5.36
CA TYR A 686 7.71 -15.49 -4.93
C TYR A 686 7.10 -14.81 -3.69
N SER A 687 7.85 -13.88 -3.11
CA SER A 687 7.38 -12.94 -2.09
C SER A 687 6.94 -11.61 -2.66
N GLY A 688 6.05 -10.92 -1.94
CA GLY A 688 5.58 -9.61 -2.37
C GLY A 688 4.68 -9.69 -3.60
N ALA A 689 4.92 -8.79 -4.56
CA ALA A 689 4.06 -8.60 -5.73
C ALA A 689 4.67 -9.15 -7.03
N GLY A 690 5.92 -9.59 -6.99
CA GLY A 690 6.62 -10.14 -8.14
C GLY A 690 8.07 -10.43 -7.78
N PHE A 691 8.95 -10.45 -8.77
CA PHE A 691 10.38 -10.65 -8.59
C PHE A 691 11.15 -9.94 -9.71
N ALA A 692 12.45 -9.76 -9.51
CA ALA A 692 13.32 -9.22 -10.55
C ALA A 692 13.78 -10.32 -11.53
N ASP A 693 13.63 -10.05 -12.82
CA ASP A 693 13.95 -10.96 -13.92
C ASP A 693 14.86 -10.26 -14.98
N ALA A 694 14.89 -10.75 -16.22
CA ALA A 694 15.60 -10.15 -17.34
C ALA A 694 17.11 -9.86 -17.12
N ILE A 695 17.75 -10.56 -16.17
CA ILE A 695 19.18 -10.43 -15.86
C ILE A 695 20.05 -11.18 -16.90
N GLN A 696 19.87 -10.86 -18.18
CA GLN A 696 20.40 -11.59 -19.33
C GLN A 696 21.46 -10.82 -20.12
N GLU A 697 21.66 -9.53 -19.81
CA GLU A 697 22.66 -8.68 -20.43
C GLU A 697 23.74 -8.25 -19.43
N VAL A 698 24.98 -8.07 -19.90
CA VAL A 698 26.07 -7.61 -19.05
C VAL A 698 25.75 -6.21 -18.53
N GLY A 699 25.69 -6.07 -17.21
CA GLY A 699 25.27 -4.86 -16.51
C GLY A 699 23.90 -4.98 -15.85
N ALA A 700 23.08 -5.96 -16.26
CA ALA A 700 21.75 -6.19 -15.70
C ALA A 700 21.82 -6.66 -14.24
N GLY A 701 20.87 -6.27 -13.40
CA GLY A 701 20.86 -6.68 -11.99
C GLY A 701 19.92 -5.88 -11.10
N VAL A 702 20.10 -6.05 -9.79
CA VAL A 702 19.29 -5.43 -8.72
C VAL A 702 20.21 -4.84 -7.66
N SER A 703 19.86 -3.67 -7.12
CA SER A 703 20.57 -3.01 -6.01
C SER A 703 19.62 -2.70 -4.86
N PHE A 704 19.88 -3.31 -3.70
CA PHE A 704 19.10 -3.18 -2.47
C PHE A 704 19.72 -2.11 -1.55
N ASP A 705 18.89 -1.23 -0.98
CA ASP A 705 19.28 -0.30 0.08
C ASP A 705 19.02 -0.94 1.45
N VAL A 706 20.05 -1.59 2.00
CA VAL A 706 19.98 -2.35 3.25
C VAL A 706 20.39 -1.49 4.44
N THR A 707 19.48 -1.25 5.38
CA THR A 707 19.76 -0.46 6.58
C THR A 707 20.01 -1.34 7.81
N VAL A 708 21.11 -1.07 8.52
CA VAL A 708 21.44 -1.73 9.80
C VAL A 708 21.82 -0.72 10.88
N GLU A 709 21.43 -0.96 12.13
CA GLU A 709 21.67 0.00 13.22
C GLU A 709 23.16 0.13 13.61
N GLU A 710 23.89 -0.99 13.61
CA GLU A 710 25.30 -1.05 13.98
C GLU A 710 26.14 -1.62 12.83
N ALA A 711 27.36 -1.11 12.67
CA ALA A 711 28.30 -1.69 11.70
C ALA A 711 28.72 -3.09 12.17
N GLY A 712 28.69 -4.09 11.30
CA GLY A 712 28.87 -5.48 11.69
C GLY A 712 28.90 -6.48 10.55
N THR A 713 29.02 -7.76 10.91
CA THR A 713 28.85 -8.87 9.98
C THR A 713 27.47 -9.47 10.19
N TYR A 714 26.66 -9.47 9.14
CA TYR A 714 25.28 -9.93 9.19
C TYR A 714 25.11 -11.16 8.29
N PRO A 715 24.43 -12.22 8.76
CA PRO A 715 24.01 -13.29 7.87
C PRO A 715 22.93 -12.75 6.95
N THR A 716 23.17 -12.84 5.64
CA THR A 716 22.30 -12.36 4.59
C THR A 716 21.81 -13.54 3.76
N PHE A 717 20.52 -13.56 3.45
CA PHE A 717 19.86 -14.57 2.65
C PHE A 717 19.39 -13.95 1.35
N LEU A 718 19.47 -14.70 0.26
CA LEU A 718 18.90 -14.32 -1.02
C LEU A 718 18.04 -15.46 -1.52
N ARG A 719 16.78 -15.11 -1.78
CA ARG A 719 15.81 -15.98 -2.41
C ARG A 719 15.84 -15.79 -3.93
N TYR A 720 15.86 -16.90 -4.66
CA TYR A 720 16.10 -16.89 -6.09
C TYR A 720 15.47 -18.10 -6.79
N ALA A 721 15.22 -17.98 -8.09
CA ALA A 721 14.91 -19.08 -8.98
C ALA A 721 16.00 -19.22 -10.06
N ASN A 722 16.45 -20.45 -10.28
CA ASN A 722 17.46 -20.79 -11.28
C ASN A 722 16.99 -21.99 -12.12
N GLY A 723 16.15 -21.68 -13.11
CA GLY A 723 15.60 -22.64 -14.04
C GLY A 723 16.63 -23.23 -15.02
N PRO A 724 16.19 -24.15 -15.91
CA PRO A 724 17.07 -25.01 -16.71
C PRO A 724 17.77 -24.32 -17.89
N ASP A 725 17.36 -23.10 -18.23
CA ASP A 725 17.91 -22.31 -19.32
C ASP A 725 18.84 -21.19 -18.80
N PRO A 726 19.92 -20.81 -19.50
CA PRO A 726 20.41 -21.38 -20.75
C PRO A 726 21.11 -22.76 -20.57
N PHE A 727 21.32 -23.20 -19.34
CA PHE A 727 21.80 -24.54 -19.00
C PHE A 727 21.41 -24.94 -17.56
N GLU A 728 21.30 -26.25 -17.33
CA GLU A 728 21.03 -26.82 -16.02
C GLU A 728 22.33 -26.91 -15.18
N GLY A 729 22.34 -26.28 -14.02
CA GLY A 729 23.49 -26.23 -13.11
C GLY A 729 23.56 -24.94 -12.29
N PRO A 730 24.56 -24.78 -11.41
CA PRO A 730 24.74 -23.54 -10.68
C PRO A 730 25.09 -22.39 -11.65
N LYS A 731 24.49 -21.22 -11.42
CA LYS A 731 24.77 -19.97 -12.14
C LYS A 731 25.35 -18.94 -11.19
N THR A 732 25.90 -17.86 -11.72
CA THR A 732 26.59 -16.85 -10.92
C THR A 732 26.13 -15.44 -11.23
N LEU A 733 26.15 -14.58 -10.21
CA LEU A 733 26.01 -13.11 -10.29
C LEU A 733 27.07 -12.44 -9.41
N SER A 734 27.66 -11.35 -9.87
CA SER A 734 28.61 -10.55 -9.09
C SER A 734 27.92 -9.78 -7.97
N LEU A 735 28.42 -9.91 -6.74
CA LEU A 735 27.94 -9.17 -5.59
C LEU A 735 28.86 -7.98 -5.27
N TYR A 736 28.24 -6.82 -5.03
CA TYR A 736 28.85 -5.58 -4.59
C TYR A 736 28.24 -5.14 -3.26
N VAL A 737 29.06 -4.58 -2.37
CA VAL A 737 28.61 -3.93 -1.14
C VAL A 737 29.26 -2.55 -1.08
N ASN A 738 28.46 -1.49 -1.00
CA ASN A 738 28.90 -0.09 -1.00
C ASN A 738 29.88 0.20 -2.16
N GLY A 739 29.54 -0.28 -3.37
CA GLY A 739 30.38 -0.19 -4.57
C GLY A 739 31.64 -1.08 -4.62
N GLU A 740 31.96 -1.83 -3.55
CA GLU A 740 33.09 -2.76 -3.52
C GLU A 740 32.66 -4.18 -3.93
N ARG A 741 33.34 -4.77 -4.93
CA ARG A 741 33.06 -6.15 -5.36
C ARG A 741 33.54 -7.16 -4.31
N VAL A 742 32.62 -7.83 -3.64
CA VAL A 742 32.91 -8.85 -2.61
C VAL A 742 32.96 -10.29 -3.16
N GLY A 743 32.81 -10.45 -4.48
CA GLY A 743 32.89 -11.73 -5.21
C GLY A 743 31.51 -12.33 -5.50
N PRO A 744 31.37 -13.26 -6.47
CA PRO A 744 30.06 -13.66 -6.96
C PRO A 744 29.27 -14.51 -5.97
N TRP A 745 27.95 -14.45 -6.07
CA TRP A 745 27.05 -15.44 -5.52
C TRP A 745 26.96 -16.63 -6.49
N GLU A 746 27.08 -17.85 -5.98
CA GLU A 746 26.80 -19.08 -6.72
C GLU A 746 25.39 -19.53 -6.34
N LEU A 747 24.52 -19.66 -7.35
CA LEU A 747 23.10 -19.94 -7.24
C LEU A 747 22.86 -21.36 -7.79
N PRO A 748 22.69 -22.39 -6.95
CA PRO A 748 22.34 -23.75 -7.37
C PRO A 748 21.14 -23.82 -8.32
N SER A 749 20.97 -24.92 -9.06
CA SER A 749 19.78 -25.05 -9.92
C SER A 749 18.56 -25.42 -9.10
N THR A 750 17.45 -24.73 -9.33
CA THR A 750 16.13 -25.04 -8.76
C THR A 750 15.33 -26.00 -9.65
N GLY A 751 15.87 -26.37 -10.82
CA GLY A 751 15.27 -27.34 -11.75
C GLY A 751 14.19 -26.75 -12.66
N THR A 752 13.29 -25.92 -12.12
CA THR A 752 12.25 -25.18 -12.88
C THR A 752 12.24 -23.71 -12.48
N TRP A 753 11.59 -22.85 -13.28
CA TRP A 753 11.43 -21.44 -12.94
C TRP A 753 10.42 -21.19 -11.81
N GLN A 754 9.46 -22.10 -11.63
CA GLN A 754 8.45 -22.04 -10.57
C GLN A 754 8.96 -22.54 -9.21
N THR A 755 10.16 -23.12 -9.18
CA THR A 755 10.79 -23.62 -7.96
C THR A 755 11.82 -22.60 -7.49
N TRP A 756 11.69 -22.20 -6.24
CA TRP A 756 12.52 -21.20 -5.60
C TRP A 756 13.37 -21.83 -4.50
N ASP A 757 14.51 -21.21 -4.19
CA ASP A 757 15.43 -21.66 -3.15
C ASP A 757 16.08 -20.44 -2.46
N THR A 758 16.70 -20.65 -1.31
CA THR A 758 17.36 -19.59 -0.53
C THR A 758 18.82 -19.94 -0.25
N VAL A 759 19.73 -19.09 -0.72
CA VAL A 759 21.16 -19.17 -0.40
C VAL A 759 21.53 -18.14 0.66
N SER A 760 22.55 -18.41 1.47
CA SER A 760 23.01 -17.49 2.51
C SER A 760 24.50 -17.19 2.43
N ARG A 761 24.86 -15.99 2.90
CA ARG A 761 26.24 -15.50 2.99
C ARG A 761 26.36 -14.39 4.05
N ASP A 762 27.44 -14.40 4.81
CA ASP A 762 27.77 -13.30 5.71
C ASP A 762 28.31 -12.07 4.94
N LEU A 763 27.71 -10.89 5.16
CA LEU A 763 28.16 -9.61 4.58
C LEU A 763 28.64 -8.65 5.68
N GLU A 764 29.71 -7.89 5.40
CA GLU A 764 30.14 -6.77 6.25
C GLU A 764 29.37 -5.52 5.84
N LEU A 765 28.59 -4.94 6.76
CA LEU A 765 27.75 -3.76 6.53
C LEU A 765 28.15 -2.64 7.49
N ASP A 766 28.14 -1.40 7.01
CA ASP A 766 28.32 -0.18 7.80
C ASP A 766 27.03 0.18 8.55
N ALA A 767 27.12 0.97 9.61
CA ALA A 767 25.92 1.48 10.30
C ALA A 767 25.19 2.49 9.40
N GLY A 768 23.87 2.38 9.31
CA GLY A 768 23.02 3.13 8.38
C GLY A 768 22.72 2.33 7.11
N THR A 769 22.39 3.03 6.03
CA THR A 769 22.05 2.45 4.72
C THR A 769 23.30 1.96 3.99
N ASN A 770 23.22 0.77 3.41
CA ASN A 770 24.26 0.11 2.63
C ASN A 770 23.69 -0.29 1.27
N GLU A 771 24.44 -0.06 0.20
CA GLU A 771 24.09 -0.54 -1.13
C GLU A 771 24.57 -2.00 -1.27
N VAL A 772 23.65 -2.94 -1.51
CA VAL A 772 23.97 -4.35 -1.79
C VAL A 772 23.48 -4.69 -3.20
N SER A 773 24.40 -4.83 -4.16
CA SER A 773 24.03 -5.03 -5.58
C SER A 773 24.43 -6.40 -6.10
N LEU A 774 23.48 -7.08 -6.76
CA LEU A 774 23.69 -8.27 -7.57
C LEU A 774 23.66 -7.90 -9.05
N ARG A 775 24.75 -8.15 -9.78
CA ARG A 775 24.86 -7.77 -11.20
C ARG A 775 25.42 -8.89 -12.05
N TYR A 776 24.89 -9.07 -13.25
CA TYR A 776 25.51 -9.88 -14.29
C TYR A 776 26.71 -9.15 -14.88
N ASP A 777 27.93 -9.52 -14.46
CA ASP A 777 29.17 -9.00 -15.03
C ASP A 777 29.79 -9.93 -16.08
N GLU A 778 30.73 -9.38 -16.86
CA GLU A 778 31.53 -10.18 -17.78
C GLU A 778 32.28 -11.31 -17.01
N GLY A 779 31.84 -12.55 -17.22
CA GLY A 779 32.41 -13.75 -16.60
C GLY A 779 31.48 -14.46 -15.61
N ASP A 780 30.35 -13.85 -15.27
CA ASP A 780 29.24 -14.51 -14.60
C ASP A 780 28.33 -15.22 -15.63
N ASP A 781 27.30 -15.94 -15.17
CA ASP A 781 26.39 -16.69 -16.04
C ASP A 781 25.07 -15.95 -16.34
N GLY A 782 24.60 -15.09 -15.42
CA GLY A 782 23.32 -14.38 -15.53
C GLY A 782 22.10 -15.33 -15.56
N ASN A 783 20.98 -14.84 -16.11
CA ASN A 783 19.73 -15.58 -16.33
C ASN A 783 19.22 -16.35 -15.10
N VAL A 784 18.86 -15.59 -14.07
CA VAL A 784 18.24 -16.03 -12.81
C VAL A 784 17.18 -14.99 -12.41
N ASN A 785 16.19 -15.41 -11.63
CA ASN A 785 15.20 -14.50 -11.06
C ASN A 785 15.54 -14.29 -9.58
N LEU A 786 15.45 -13.05 -9.09
CA LEU A 786 15.74 -12.67 -7.71
C LEU A 786 14.46 -12.20 -7.04
N ASP A 787 14.16 -12.76 -5.88
CA ASP A 787 12.89 -12.54 -5.17
C ASP A 787 13.07 -11.54 -4.03
N ALA A 788 13.87 -11.90 -3.03
CA ALA A 788 14.12 -11.05 -1.87
C ALA A 788 15.52 -11.25 -1.31
N LEU A 789 16.03 -10.20 -0.68
CA LEU A 789 17.22 -10.23 0.15
C LEU A 789 16.82 -9.99 1.61
N SER A 790 17.27 -10.82 2.54
CA SER A 790 16.91 -10.69 3.95
C SER A 790 18.11 -10.80 4.89
N ILE A 791 18.02 -10.16 6.04
CA ILE A 791 19.08 -10.01 7.03
C ILE A 791 18.66 -10.74 8.31
N ASN A 792 19.58 -11.47 8.93
CA ASN A 792 19.42 -12.26 10.16
C ASN A 792 18.57 -13.53 10.04
N GLN A 793 17.53 -13.52 9.21
CA GLN A 793 16.62 -14.65 9.00
C GLN A 793 16.18 -14.72 7.53
N PRO A 794 15.88 -15.93 7.00
CA PRO A 794 15.52 -16.09 5.60
C PRO A 794 14.13 -15.54 5.25
N ASP A 795 13.21 -15.48 6.22
CA ASP A 795 11.82 -15.08 6.02
C ASP A 795 11.37 -14.09 7.12
N ILE A 796 10.42 -13.21 6.80
CA ILE A 796 9.75 -12.29 7.73
C ILE A 796 8.55 -12.91 8.44
N CYS A 797 7.97 -13.95 7.82
CA CYS A 797 6.83 -14.65 8.35
C CYS A 797 7.28 -15.78 9.28
N THR A 798 6.54 -15.97 10.37
CA THR A 798 6.71 -17.11 11.26
C THR A 798 5.56 -18.10 11.04
N PRO A 799 5.82 -19.42 11.07
CA PRO A 799 4.78 -20.43 10.93
C PRO A 799 3.59 -20.16 11.86
N ILE A 800 2.39 -20.12 11.30
CA ILE A 800 1.15 -20.08 12.08
C ILE A 800 0.87 -21.49 12.61
N GLU A 801 0.64 -21.59 13.92
CA GLU A 801 0.22 -22.83 14.57
C GLU A 801 -1.16 -23.26 14.04
N PRO A 802 -1.30 -24.49 13.51
CA PRO A 802 -2.58 -24.95 12.98
C PRO A 802 -3.61 -25.16 14.09
N GLU A 803 -4.89 -25.18 13.71
CA GLU A 803 -5.98 -25.50 14.64
C GLU A 803 -5.82 -26.91 15.22
N ALA A 804 -6.38 -27.14 16.41
CA ALA A 804 -6.25 -28.42 17.08
C ALA A 804 -6.82 -29.57 16.23
N GLY A 805 -5.95 -30.50 15.83
CA GLY A 805 -6.27 -31.64 14.96
C GLY A 805 -6.09 -31.39 13.46
N TYR A 806 -5.67 -30.19 13.09
CA TYR A 806 -5.31 -29.84 11.72
C TYR A 806 -3.79 -29.83 11.55
N SER A 807 -3.35 -30.13 10.32
CA SER A 807 -1.99 -29.87 9.84
C SER A 807 -2.02 -28.76 8.79
N SER A 808 -1.05 -27.86 8.81
CA SER A 808 -0.97 -26.77 7.84
C SER A 808 -0.48 -27.27 6.48
N LEU A 809 -1.19 -26.90 5.42
CA LEU A 809 -0.73 -26.95 4.04
C LEU A 809 -0.07 -25.62 3.63
N PHE A 810 -0.49 -24.52 4.24
CA PHE A 810 0.15 -23.21 4.11
C PHE A 810 0.01 -22.42 5.43
N ASP A 811 1.13 -22.12 6.06
CA ASP A 811 1.25 -21.49 7.38
C ASP A 811 1.68 -20.02 7.35
N GLY A 812 1.65 -19.40 6.16
CA GLY A 812 2.09 -18.03 5.92
C GLY A 812 3.57 -17.87 5.54
N THR A 813 4.39 -18.91 5.72
CA THR A 813 5.83 -18.85 5.39
C THR A 813 6.14 -19.22 3.96
N LEU A 814 7.26 -18.72 3.44
CA LEU A 814 7.80 -19.15 2.15
C LEU A 814 8.16 -20.64 2.14
N ALA A 815 8.49 -21.22 3.29
CA ALA A 815 8.83 -22.63 3.41
C ALA A 815 7.61 -23.53 3.16
N SER A 816 6.45 -23.23 3.75
CA SER A 816 5.22 -23.99 3.46
C SER A 816 4.70 -23.76 2.03
N PHE A 817 5.13 -22.67 1.38
CA PHE A 817 4.77 -22.41 -0.01
C PHE A 817 5.53 -23.29 -1.02
N GLU A 818 6.67 -23.89 -0.65
CA GLU A 818 7.51 -24.69 -1.55
C GLU A 818 6.84 -25.99 -2.03
N ASP A 819 5.85 -26.50 -1.29
CA ASP A 819 5.11 -27.73 -1.62
C ASP A 819 3.90 -27.49 -2.55
N TRP A 820 3.72 -26.25 -3.02
CA TRP A 820 2.66 -25.88 -3.96
C TRP A 820 3.19 -25.76 -5.39
N SER A 821 2.33 -26.10 -6.36
CA SER A 821 2.63 -26.03 -7.80
C SER A 821 1.53 -25.28 -8.53
N LEU A 822 1.87 -24.58 -9.61
CA LEU A 822 0.92 -23.78 -10.39
C LEU A 822 0.58 -24.50 -11.71
N ALA A 823 -0.70 -24.51 -12.05
CA ALA A 823 -1.19 -24.84 -13.38
C ALA A 823 -1.94 -23.62 -13.98
N GLY A 824 -1.66 -23.28 -15.25
CA GLY A 824 -2.31 -22.16 -15.95
C GLY A 824 -1.50 -20.87 -16.00
N ASP A 825 -2.17 -19.80 -16.43
CA ASP A 825 -1.57 -18.48 -16.71
C ASP A 825 -1.73 -17.50 -15.52
N GLY A 826 -2.34 -17.92 -14.42
CA GLY A 826 -2.44 -17.16 -13.17
C GLY A 826 -1.20 -17.28 -12.30
N SER A 827 -1.11 -16.52 -11.21
CA SER A 827 0.06 -16.46 -10.33
C SER A 827 -0.34 -16.22 -8.87
N PHE A 828 0.52 -16.67 -7.96
CA PHE A 828 0.35 -16.56 -6.51
C PHE A 828 1.68 -16.13 -5.87
N GLY A 829 1.67 -15.02 -5.15
CA GLY A 829 2.79 -14.52 -4.35
C GLY A 829 2.46 -14.46 -2.86
N ARG A 830 3.45 -14.59 -1.99
CA ARG A 830 3.30 -14.47 -0.52
C ARG A 830 3.53 -13.01 -0.12
N ASP A 831 2.50 -12.29 0.30
CA ASP A 831 2.60 -10.85 0.64
C ASP A 831 3.34 -10.60 1.97
N GLN A 832 3.61 -9.33 2.30
CA GLN A 832 4.34 -8.97 3.53
C GLN A 832 3.58 -9.27 4.83
N ASP A 833 2.27 -9.52 4.72
CA ASP A 833 1.32 -9.81 5.79
C ASP A 833 1.08 -11.33 5.91
N CYS A 834 1.91 -12.12 5.23
CA CYS A 834 1.97 -13.59 5.28
C CYS A 834 0.76 -14.29 4.62
N ASN A 835 0.11 -13.66 3.65
CA ASN A 835 -1.01 -14.24 2.90
C ASN A 835 -0.58 -14.57 1.46
N LEU A 836 -1.22 -15.56 0.85
CA LEU A 836 -1.11 -15.78 -0.59
C LEU A 836 -2.02 -14.80 -1.32
N ARG A 837 -1.48 -14.03 -2.25
CA ARG A 837 -2.20 -13.09 -3.11
C ARG A 837 -2.23 -13.60 -4.55
N THR A 838 -3.40 -13.56 -5.18
CA THR A 838 -3.55 -13.95 -6.59
C THR A 838 -3.29 -12.81 -7.55
N SER A 839 -2.85 -13.14 -8.77
CA SER A 839 -2.71 -12.22 -9.90
C SER A 839 -2.71 -12.98 -11.23
N GLY A 840 -2.76 -12.26 -12.36
CA GLY A 840 -2.66 -12.86 -13.70
C GLY A 840 -3.93 -13.58 -14.17
N GLY A 841 -3.81 -14.52 -15.11
CA GLY A 841 -4.95 -15.20 -15.73
C GLY A 841 -5.52 -16.37 -14.93
N MET A 842 -6.22 -17.28 -15.62
CA MET A 842 -6.75 -18.51 -15.01
C MET A 842 -5.61 -19.36 -14.44
N GLY A 843 -5.54 -19.50 -13.12
CA GLY A 843 -4.50 -20.21 -12.39
C GLY A 843 -5.07 -21.14 -11.32
N LEU A 844 -4.46 -22.32 -11.19
CA LEU A 844 -4.74 -23.29 -10.14
C LEU A 844 -3.44 -23.55 -9.37
N LEU A 845 -3.35 -23.01 -8.17
CA LEU A 845 -2.28 -23.34 -7.22
C LEU A 845 -2.69 -24.59 -6.46
N TRP A 846 -1.99 -25.71 -6.65
CA TRP A 846 -2.35 -27.00 -6.06
C TRP A 846 -1.23 -27.55 -5.19
N HIS A 847 -1.61 -28.20 -4.09
CA HIS A 847 -0.66 -28.75 -3.12
C HIS A 847 -0.13 -30.10 -3.61
N GLY A 848 1.18 -30.37 -3.46
CA GLY A 848 1.83 -31.56 -3.99
C GLY A 848 1.42 -32.89 -3.34
N GLU A 849 0.75 -32.86 -2.19
CA GLU A 849 0.24 -34.05 -1.50
C GLU A 849 -1.19 -34.42 -1.94
N GLU A 850 -1.34 -35.64 -2.48
CA GLU A 850 -2.63 -36.24 -2.84
C GLU A 850 -3.37 -36.71 -1.58
N GLN A 851 -4.61 -36.25 -1.41
CA GLN A 851 -5.46 -36.61 -0.29
C GLN A 851 -6.17 -37.94 -0.52
N VAL A 852 -6.28 -38.76 0.53
CA VAL A 852 -6.90 -40.09 0.46
C VAL A 852 -7.89 -40.27 1.60
N GLY A 853 -9.11 -40.71 1.28
CA GLY A 853 -10.17 -40.92 2.26
C GLY A 853 -10.91 -39.64 2.63
N ASP A 854 -11.63 -39.66 3.75
CA ASP A 854 -12.43 -38.52 4.19
C ASP A 854 -11.53 -37.48 4.91
N TYR A 855 -11.77 -36.20 4.68
CA TYR A 855 -11.00 -35.11 5.29
C TYR A 855 -11.84 -33.83 5.48
N SER A 856 -11.38 -32.95 6.38
CA SER A 856 -11.82 -31.56 6.51
C SER A 856 -10.70 -30.63 6.05
N LEU A 857 -11.01 -29.75 5.10
CA LEU A 857 -10.13 -28.68 4.63
C LEU A 857 -10.67 -27.36 5.17
N THR A 858 -9.85 -26.59 5.86
CA THR A 858 -10.18 -25.21 6.25
C THR A 858 -9.19 -24.22 5.66
N LEU A 859 -9.67 -23.02 5.35
CA LEU A 859 -8.87 -21.90 4.89
C LEU A 859 -9.65 -20.59 5.01
N ASP A 860 -8.90 -19.51 5.16
CA ASP A 860 -9.40 -18.15 5.09
C ASP A 860 -9.19 -17.57 3.69
N TRP A 861 -10.15 -16.78 3.22
CA TRP A 861 -10.08 -16.04 1.97
C TRP A 861 -10.64 -14.62 2.10
N LYS A 862 -10.12 -13.69 1.30
CA LYS A 862 -10.57 -12.29 1.25
C LYS A 862 -10.54 -11.78 -0.19
N MET A 863 -11.61 -11.11 -0.62
CA MET A 863 -11.69 -10.45 -1.93
C MET A 863 -11.37 -8.95 -1.79
N VAL A 864 -10.73 -8.36 -2.81
CA VAL A 864 -10.42 -6.92 -2.85
C VAL A 864 -11.59 -6.09 -3.39
N LYS A 865 -12.28 -6.62 -4.39
CA LYS A 865 -13.53 -6.11 -4.95
C LYS A 865 -14.45 -7.31 -5.22
N ASP A 866 -15.47 -7.14 -6.05
CA ASP A 866 -16.30 -8.26 -6.51
C ASP A 866 -15.51 -9.15 -7.50
N ASP A 867 -14.49 -9.83 -6.96
CA ASP A 867 -13.57 -10.68 -7.70
C ASP A 867 -13.98 -12.15 -7.67
N ASN A 868 -13.57 -12.92 -8.68
CA ASN A 868 -13.90 -14.32 -8.86
C ASN A 868 -12.73 -15.26 -8.51
N GLY A 869 -13.01 -16.28 -7.71
CA GLY A 869 -12.06 -17.34 -7.38
C GLY A 869 -12.74 -18.61 -6.87
N GLY A 870 -11.96 -19.48 -6.23
CA GLY A 870 -12.50 -20.73 -5.74
C GLY A 870 -11.49 -21.70 -5.15
N VAL A 871 -12.02 -22.75 -4.53
CA VAL A 871 -11.27 -23.85 -3.92
C VAL A 871 -11.64 -25.16 -4.60
N PHE A 872 -10.65 -25.92 -5.05
CA PHE A 872 -10.82 -27.18 -5.73
C PHE A 872 -10.52 -28.37 -4.82
N VAL A 873 -11.38 -29.40 -4.90
CA VAL A 873 -11.20 -30.68 -4.21
C VAL A 873 -11.41 -31.86 -5.15
N GLY A 874 -10.68 -32.96 -4.91
CA GLY A 874 -10.95 -34.26 -5.54
C GLY A 874 -10.67 -34.33 -7.04
N PHE A 875 -9.67 -33.60 -7.54
CA PHE A 875 -9.18 -33.71 -8.91
C PHE A 875 -7.91 -34.58 -8.99
N PRO A 876 -7.64 -35.24 -10.13
CA PRO A 876 -6.36 -35.91 -10.36
C PRO A 876 -5.24 -34.90 -10.65
N ASP A 877 -3.97 -35.35 -10.60
CA ASP A 877 -2.78 -34.54 -10.91
C ASP A 877 -3.00 -33.68 -12.19
N PRO A 878 -3.01 -32.34 -12.06
CA PRO A 878 -3.32 -31.45 -13.17
C PRO A 878 -2.12 -31.18 -14.09
N GLY A 879 -0.89 -31.51 -13.66
CA GLY A 879 0.32 -30.98 -14.32
C GLY A 879 0.22 -29.46 -14.49
N ASP A 880 0.38 -28.98 -15.73
CA ASP A 880 0.28 -27.55 -16.06
C ASP A 880 -1.11 -27.14 -16.59
N ASP A 881 -2.12 -28.04 -16.62
CA ASP A 881 -3.46 -27.76 -17.18
C ASP A 881 -4.51 -27.52 -16.07
N PRO A 882 -4.87 -26.26 -15.77
CA PRO A 882 -5.81 -25.94 -14.69
C PRO A 882 -7.22 -26.48 -14.98
N TRP A 883 -7.56 -26.72 -16.25
CA TRP A 883 -8.87 -27.24 -16.64
C TRP A 883 -9.06 -28.70 -16.24
N ILE A 884 -8.01 -29.42 -15.81
CA ILE A 884 -8.17 -30.75 -15.24
C ILE A 884 -8.98 -30.67 -13.94
N ALA A 885 -8.69 -29.72 -13.06
CA ALA A 885 -9.44 -29.53 -11.82
C ALA A 885 -10.89 -29.12 -12.10
N VAL A 886 -11.12 -28.17 -13.02
CA VAL A 886 -12.46 -27.73 -13.44
C VAL A 886 -13.29 -28.88 -14.01
N ASN A 887 -12.70 -29.69 -14.89
CA ASN A 887 -13.43 -30.74 -15.60
C ASN A 887 -13.58 -32.02 -14.77
N GLN A 888 -12.66 -32.31 -13.84
CA GLN A 888 -12.55 -33.62 -13.18
C GLN A 888 -12.58 -33.57 -11.64
N GLY A 889 -12.45 -32.41 -10.99
CA GLY A 889 -12.65 -32.21 -9.54
C GLY A 889 -13.92 -31.43 -9.23
N TYR A 890 -14.03 -30.83 -8.05
CA TYR A 890 -15.15 -29.97 -7.67
C TYR A 890 -14.63 -28.62 -7.19
N GLU A 891 -15.19 -27.56 -7.76
CA GLU A 891 -14.92 -26.18 -7.37
C GLU A 891 -15.98 -25.70 -6.38
N ILE A 892 -15.51 -25.17 -5.26
CA ILE A 892 -16.26 -24.42 -4.28
C ILE A 892 -16.04 -22.95 -4.61
N GLN A 893 -17.09 -22.29 -5.07
CA GLN A 893 -17.00 -20.95 -5.64
C GLN A 893 -16.78 -19.84 -4.62
N ILE A 894 -16.10 -18.78 -5.05
CA ILE A 894 -15.94 -17.49 -4.36
C ILE A 894 -16.28 -16.41 -5.38
N ASP A 895 -17.54 -16.00 -5.38
CA ASP A 895 -18.10 -14.89 -6.17
C ASP A 895 -19.57 -14.75 -5.72
N ALA A 896 -19.91 -13.74 -4.93
CA ALA A 896 -21.27 -13.62 -4.40
C ALA A 896 -22.28 -13.12 -5.45
N SER A 897 -21.81 -12.39 -6.47
CA SER A 897 -22.66 -11.69 -7.44
C SER A 897 -22.98 -12.51 -8.69
N ASP A 898 -22.27 -13.62 -8.95
CA ASP A 898 -22.56 -14.54 -10.05
C ASP A 898 -23.93 -15.26 -9.90
N GLU A 899 -24.31 -15.99 -10.94
CA GLU A 899 -25.57 -16.73 -11.03
C GLU A 899 -25.73 -17.75 -9.89
N PRO A 900 -26.97 -18.07 -9.47
CA PRO A 900 -27.23 -18.90 -8.29
C PRO A 900 -26.56 -20.28 -8.23
N ASP A 901 -26.22 -20.88 -9.38
CA ASP A 901 -25.50 -22.16 -9.44
C ASP A 901 -23.96 -22.01 -9.49
N ARG A 902 -23.46 -20.79 -9.30
CA ARG A 902 -22.05 -20.38 -9.33
C ARG A 902 -21.68 -19.36 -8.25
N THR A 903 -22.65 -18.96 -7.42
CA THR A 903 -22.40 -18.05 -6.30
C THR A 903 -21.49 -18.65 -5.23
N THR A 904 -20.91 -17.81 -4.37
CA THR A 904 -20.09 -18.18 -3.20
C THR A 904 -20.66 -19.38 -2.44
N GLY A 905 -19.87 -20.44 -2.32
CA GLY A 905 -20.22 -21.70 -1.67
C GLY A 905 -21.00 -22.69 -2.54
N ALA A 906 -21.31 -22.35 -3.79
CA ALA A 906 -21.84 -23.30 -4.76
C ALA A 906 -20.78 -24.33 -5.12
N VAL A 907 -21.23 -25.57 -5.36
CA VAL A 907 -20.44 -26.55 -6.09
C VAL A 907 -20.65 -26.24 -7.58
N TYR A 908 -19.67 -25.58 -8.20
CA TYR A 908 -19.80 -24.85 -9.49
C TYR A 908 -20.61 -25.62 -10.55
N THR A 909 -21.77 -25.11 -10.94
CA THR A 909 -22.74 -25.69 -11.91
C THR A 909 -23.39 -27.03 -11.53
N PHE A 910 -23.09 -27.61 -10.36
CA PHE A 910 -23.72 -28.84 -9.85
C PHE A 910 -24.83 -28.54 -8.84
N GLN A 911 -24.54 -27.68 -7.85
CA GLN A 911 -25.48 -27.31 -6.80
C GLN A 911 -25.15 -25.92 -6.24
N GLY A 912 -26.07 -24.97 -6.43
CA GLY A 912 -26.00 -23.66 -5.78
C GLY A 912 -26.06 -23.76 -4.26
N ALA A 913 -25.48 -22.78 -3.56
CA ALA A 913 -25.55 -22.65 -2.11
C ALA A 913 -26.96 -22.29 -1.62
N ASP A 914 -27.21 -22.47 -0.32
CA ASP A 914 -28.34 -21.84 0.36
C ASP A 914 -28.06 -20.33 0.50
N GLU A 915 -28.61 -19.54 -0.42
CA GLU A 915 -28.42 -18.09 -0.50
C GLU A 915 -28.76 -17.36 0.80
N GLU A 916 -29.80 -17.78 1.53
CA GLU A 916 -30.21 -17.13 2.78
C GLU A 916 -29.20 -17.41 3.90
N ALA A 917 -28.66 -18.63 3.95
CA ALA A 917 -27.61 -18.98 4.91
C ALA A 917 -26.26 -18.33 4.56
N ARG A 918 -25.92 -18.27 3.26
CA ARG A 918 -24.73 -17.57 2.74
C ARG A 918 -24.79 -16.09 3.07
N ASP A 919 -25.85 -15.37 2.70
CA ASP A 919 -25.94 -13.92 2.95
C ASP A 919 -25.91 -13.56 4.45
N ALA A 920 -26.35 -14.48 5.30
CA ALA A 920 -26.28 -14.30 6.75
C ALA A 920 -24.89 -14.57 7.33
N ALA A 921 -24.03 -15.30 6.62
CA ALA A 921 -22.71 -15.72 7.09
C ALA A 921 -21.56 -14.98 6.41
N LEU A 922 -21.72 -14.58 5.14
CA LEU A 922 -20.71 -13.94 4.31
C LEU A 922 -20.36 -12.55 4.85
N ASN A 923 -19.08 -12.34 5.14
CA ASN A 923 -18.54 -11.02 5.43
C ASN A 923 -18.37 -10.20 4.14
N PRO A 924 -18.48 -8.86 4.20
CA PRO A 924 -18.30 -7.99 3.04
C PRO A 924 -16.93 -8.12 2.35
N VAL A 925 -16.83 -7.60 1.13
CA VAL A 925 -15.55 -7.39 0.43
C VAL A 925 -14.58 -6.62 1.31
N GLY A 926 -13.30 -6.99 1.29
CA GLY A 926 -12.26 -6.43 2.17
C GLY A 926 -12.19 -7.09 3.55
N GLU A 927 -13.15 -7.95 3.93
CA GLU A 927 -13.10 -8.75 5.16
C GLU A 927 -12.77 -10.22 4.88
N TRP A 928 -12.12 -10.86 5.87
CA TRP A 928 -11.80 -12.29 5.80
C TRP A 928 -13.05 -13.15 5.98
N ASN A 929 -13.14 -14.21 5.21
CA ASN A 929 -14.15 -15.26 5.28
C ASN A 929 -13.46 -16.62 5.43
N SER A 930 -14.01 -17.50 6.25
CA SER A 930 -13.47 -18.84 6.49
C SER A 930 -14.35 -19.89 5.82
N TYR A 931 -13.72 -20.79 5.07
CA TYR A 931 -14.34 -22.04 4.63
C TYR A 931 -13.92 -23.21 5.51
N GLU A 932 -14.89 -24.08 5.80
CA GLU A 932 -14.64 -25.48 6.16
C GLU A 932 -15.33 -26.37 5.11
N ILE A 933 -14.53 -27.14 4.36
CA ILE A 933 -14.97 -28.05 3.31
C ILE A 933 -14.71 -29.47 3.79
N ARG A 934 -15.79 -30.20 4.11
CA ARG A 934 -15.70 -31.61 4.52
C ARG A 934 -16.01 -32.52 3.33
N VAL A 935 -15.07 -33.38 3.00
CA VAL A 935 -15.23 -34.44 2.00
C VAL A 935 -15.38 -35.77 2.73
N GLU A 936 -16.59 -36.33 2.72
CA GLU A 936 -16.96 -37.57 3.41
C GLU A 936 -17.57 -38.58 2.43
N GLY A 937 -16.76 -39.50 1.93
CA GLY A 937 -17.11 -40.39 0.82
C GLY A 937 -17.49 -39.62 -0.45
N ASP A 938 -18.75 -39.72 -0.88
CA ASP A 938 -19.26 -38.97 -2.04
C ASP A 938 -19.88 -37.61 -1.64
N ASN A 939 -19.81 -37.21 -0.37
CA ASN A 939 -20.47 -36.01 0.16
C ASN A 939 -19.48 -34.86 0.38
N ILE A 940 -19.83 -33.66 -0.10
CA ILE A 940 -19.10 -32.40 0.13
C ILE A 940 -20.01 -31.48 0.94
N ARG A 941 -19.61 -31.13 2.16
CA ARG A 941 -20.27 -30.11 2.97
C ARG A 941 -19.42 -28.86 3.02
N ILE A 942 -20.06 -27.70 2.84
CA ILE A 942 -19.39 -26.41 2.78
C ILE A 942 -19.99 -25.55 3.89
N TYR A 943 -19.15 -25.19 4.85
CA TYR A 943 -19.45 -24.21 5.87
C TYR A 943 -18.73 -22.91 5.54
N LEU A 944 -19.44 -21.79 5.63
CA LEU A 944 -18.91 -20.43 5.51
C LEU A 944 -19.09 -19.76 6.85
N ASN A 945 -18.00 -19.28 7.46
CA ASN A 945 -18.00 -18.66 8.79
C ASN A 945 -18.84 -19.49 9.80
N GLU A 946 -18.51 -20.78 9.90
CA GLU A 946 -19.17 -21.80 10.74
C GLU A 946 -20.63 -22.17 10.36
N VAL A 947 -21.23 -21.53 9.35
CA VAL A 947 -22.60 -21.79 8.90
C VAL A 947 -22.60 -22.76 7.73
N LEU A 948 -23.31 -23.88 7.84
CA LEU A 948 -23.52 -24.81 6.73
C LEU A 948 -24.34 -24.15 5.61
N ILE A 949 -23.73 -23.93 4.45
CA ILE A 949 -24.37 -23.29 3.29
C ILE A 949 -24.57 -24.26 2.12
N ASN A 950 -23.91 -25.42 2.12
CA ASN A 950 -24.09 -26.43 1.07
C ASN A 950 -23.84 -27.86 1.60
N ASP A 951 -24.68 -28.82 1.21
CA ASP A 951 -24.53 -30.26 1.49
C ASP A 951 -24.80 -31.02 0.18
N PHE A 952 -23.72 -31.29 -0.57
CA PHE A 952 -23.75 -31.81 -1.92
C PHE A 952 -23.28 -33.26 -1.98
N ILE A 953 -24.10 -34.13 -2.55
CA ILE A 953 -23.72 -35.54 -2.80
C ILE A 953 -23.36 -35.70 -4.28
N SER A 954 -22.11 -36.03 -4.55
CA SER A 954 -21.66 -36.40 -5.88
C SER A 954 -22.41 -37.63 -6.39
N THR A 955 -22.82 -37.57 -7.66
CA THR A 955 -23.37 -38.72 -8.37
C THR A 955 -22.66 -38.98 -9.70
N ASP A 956 -21.57 -38.26 -9.96
CA ASP A 956 -20.81 -38.37 -11.19
C ASP A 956 -19.72 -39.45 -11.04
N PRO A 957 -19.85 -40.62 -11.69
CA PRO A 957 -18.85 -41.68 -11.58
C PRO A 957 -17.51 -41.34 -12.28
N ALA A 958 -17.41 -40.19 -12.95
CA ALA A 958 -16.17 -39.72 -13.57
C ALA A 958 -15.31 -38.86 -12.63
N ARG A 959 -15.84 -38.44 -11.48
CA ARG A 959 -15.11 -37.65 -10.47
C ARG A 959 -14.96 -38.50 -9.21
N ASP A 960 -13.73 -38.73 -8.78
CA ASP A 960 -13.39 -39.61 -7.66
C ASP A 960 -13.06 -38.75 -6.44
N LEU A 961 -13.89 -38.79 -5.40
CA LEU A 961 -13.64 -38.10 -4.13
C LEU A 961 -12.85 -38.96 -3.13
N SER A 962 -12.59 -40.24 -3.44
CA SER A 962 -11.84 -41.12 -2.53
C SER A 962 -10.33 -40.90 -2.56
N GLN A 963 -9.83 -40.21 -3.60
CA GLN A 963 -8.46 -39.73 -3.70
C GLN A 963 -8.41 -38.49 -4.62
N GLY A 964 -7.57 -37.50 -4.32
CA GLY A 964 -7.36 -36.37 -5.20
C GLY A 964 -6.63 -35.21 -4.54
N PHE A 965 -6.34 -34.18 -5.33
CA PHE A 965 -5.60 -32.99 -4.88
C PHE A 965 -6.53 -31.88 -4.38
N ILE A 966 -5.91 -30.92 -3.68
CA ILE A 966 -6.51 -29.65 -3.25
C ILE A 966 -5.87 -28.53 -4.05
N GLY A 967 -6.65 -27.52 -4.44
CA GLY A 967 -6.10 -26.35 -5.10
C GLY A 967 -6.89 -25.07 -4.83
N LEU A 968 -6.22 -23.94 -4.99
CA LEU A 968 -6.74 -22.59 -4.88
C LEU A 968 -6.74 -21.95 -6.27
N GLN A 969 -7.71 -21.09 -6.54
CA GLN A 969 -7.93 -20.54 -7.87
C GLN A 969 -7.67 -19.03 -7.90
N ASN A 970 -7.01 -18.61 -8.99
CA ASN A 970 -7.24 -17.30 -9.59
C ASN A 970 -8.09 -17.50 -10.85
N HIS A 971 -9.21 -16.79 -10.98
CA HIS A 971 -10.13 -17.05 -12.09
C HIS A 971 -9.71 -16.36 -13.39
N GLY A 972 -9.24 -15.12 -13.33
CA GLY A 972 -8.95 -14.33 -14.53
C GLY A 972 -8.09 -13.10 -14.28
N ASP A 973 -7.72 -12.45 -15.38
CA ASP A 973 -6.88 -11.24 -15.36
C ASP A 973 -7.63 -10.07 -14.72
N GLY A 974 -6.98 -9.41 -13.75
CA GLY A 974 -7.56 -8.31 -12.97
C GLY A 974 -8.39 -8.71 -11.74
N GLU A 975 -8.49 -10.01 -11.45
CA GLU A 975 -9.07 -10.59 -10.23
C GLU A 975 -8.00 -10.66 -9.13
N THR A 976 -8.33 -10.35 -7.87
CA THR A 976 -7.38 -10.45 -6.75
C THR A 976 -8.06 -11.00 -5.49
N LEU A 977 -7.61 -12.18 -5.09
CA LEU A 977 -7.99 -12.83 -3.83
C LEU A 977 -6.77 -13.00 -2.94
N TYR A 978 -7.02 -13.01 -1.64
CA TYR A 978 -6.07 -13.45 -0.64
C TYR A 978 -6.51 -14.77 -0.03
N TYR A 979 -5.57 -15.67 0.23
CA TYR A 979 -5.77 -16.91 0.97
C TYR A 979 -4.76 -17.01 2.10
N ARG A 980 -5.18 -17.56 3.25
CA ARG A 980 -4.28 -17.88 4.38
C ARG A 980 -4.82 -19.05 5.18
N ASP A 981 -4.02 -19.52 6.14
CA ASP A 981 -4.41 -20.54 7.11
C ASP A 981 -5.02 -21.79 6.44
N VAL A 982 -4.37 -22.28 5.38
CA VAL A 982 -4.86 -23.45 4.64
C VAL A 982 -4.44 -24.70 5.39
N GLN A 983 -5.40 -25.40 5.97
CA GLN A 983 -5.14 -26.50 6.88
C GLN A 983 -6.03 -27.70 6.56
N ILE A 984 -5.56 -28.89 6.89
CA ILE A 984 -6.26 -30.14 6.62
C ILE A 984 -6.28 -31.09 7.83
N GLN A 985 -7.37 -31.81 8.00
CA GLN A 985 -7.54 -32.88 8.99
C GLN A 985 -8.10 -34.14 8.30
N ALA A 986 -7.47 -35.29 8.48
CA ALA A 986 -8.02 -36.57 8.04
C ALA A 986 -9.16 -37.04 8.96
N LEU A 987 -10.29 -37.50 8.41
CA LEU A 987 -11.49 -37.88 9.17
C LEU A 987 -11.63 -39.41 9.36
N ASP A 988 -10.87 -40.25 8.66
CA ASP A 988 -11.15 -41.70 8.54
C ASP A 988 -9.94 -42.66 8.65
N GLU A 989 -8.98 -42.42 9.54
CA GLU A 989 -8.04 -43.46 9.98
C GLU A 989 -8.40 -44.04 11.36
N ALA A 990 -8.60 -45.37 11.41
CA ALA A 990 -8.50 -46.07 12.67
C ALA A 990 -7.02 -46.01 13.10
N PRO A 991 -6.74 -45.49 14.30
CA PRO A 991 -5.38 -45.12 14.66
C PRO A 991 -4.39 -46.30 14.61
N ALA A 992 -3.20 -46.11 14.05
CA ALA A 992 -2.13 -47.08 14.02
C ALA A 992 -1.51 -47.28 15.42
N GLU A 993 -1.49 -48.52 15.91
CA GLU A 993 -0.99 -48.83 17.26
C GLU A 993 0.55 -48.62 17.39
N VAL A 994 0.98 -47.70 18.26
CA VAL A 994 2.39 -47.29 18.49
C VAL A 994 2.79 -47.43 19.96
N THR A 995 4.08 -47.65 20.23
CA THR A 995 4.59 -47.78 21.61
C THR A 995 5.65 -46.71 21.86
N PRO A 996 5.44 -45.77 22.79
CA PRO A 996 6.43 -44.78 23.18
C PRO A 996 7.73 -45.42 23.70
N GLU A 997 8.87 -44.81 23.37
CA GLU A 997 10.17 -45.16 23.92
C GLU A 997 10.47 -44.37 25.20
N GLU A 998 11.39 -44.89 26.05
CA GLU A 998 11.66 -44.34 27.37
C GLU A 998 12.44 -43.01 27.31
N VAL A 999 11.93 -41.99 28.00
CA VAL A 999 12.62 -40.69 28.19
C VAL A 999 13.73 -40.85 29.24
N THR A 1000 14.90 -40.29 28.94
CA THR A 1000 16.08 -40.40 29.83
C THR A 1000 16.43 -39.05 30.47
N PHE A 1001 16.87 -39.04 31.73
CA PHE A 1001 17.17 -37.83 32.49
C PHE A 1001 18.61 -37.83 33.03
N THR A 1002 19.27 -36.67 32.99
CA THR A 1002 20.67 -36.44 33.39
C THR A 1002 20.77 -35.20 34.29
N ASP A 1003 20.95 -35.40 35.60
CA ASP A 1003 20.97 -34.32 36.62
C ASP A 1003 22.41 -34.08 37.14
N GLU A 1004 22.91 -32.87 36.89
CA GLU A 1004 24.14 -32.25 37.40
C GLU A 1004 23.78 -31.00 38.26
N PRO A 1005 23.46 -31.21 39.56
CA PRO A 1005 22.90 -30.21 40.45
C PRO A 1005 23.64 -28.88 40.46
N GLY A 1006 22.94 -27.76 40.32
CA GLY A 1006 23.56 -26.43 40.37
C GLY A 1006 24.04 -25.89 39.02
N THR A 1007 23.84 -26.62 37.92
CA THR A 1007 24.40 -26.29 36.59
C THR A 1007 23.36 -26.24 35.49
N ALA A 1008 23.67 -25.55 34.38
CA ALA A 1008 22.82 -25.55 33.18
C ALA A 1008 22.97 -26.83 32.33
N ASP A 1009 23.75 -27.81 32.80
CA ASP A 1009 24.03 -29.06 32.08
C ASP A 1009 23.00 -30.18 32.40
N ASP A 1010 22.06 -29.91 33.32
CA ASP A 1010 20.90 -30.75 33.57
C ASP A 1010 20.10 -30.92 32.28
N SER A 1011 19.72 -32.15 31.92
CA SER A 1011 19.01 -32.42 30.68
C SER A 1011 18.15 -33.68 30.69
N PHE A 1012 17.08 -33.70 29.89
CA PHE A 1012 16.31 -34.89 29.55
C PHE A 1012 16.31 -35.11 28.04
N THR A 1013 16.37 -36.37 27.61
CA THR A 1013 16.37 -36.74 26.18
C THR A 1013 15.06 -37.44 25.83
N VAL A 1014 14.31 -36.80 24.94
CA VAL A 1014 13.08 -37.31 24.34
C VAL A 1014 13.42 -38.09 23.06
N PRO A 1015 12.95 -39.34 22.93
CA PRO A 1015 13.23 -40.16 21.76
C PRO A 1015 12.32 -39.80 20.57
N GLU A 1016 12.84 -39.99 19.35
CA GLU A 1016 12.05 -39.85 18.12
C GLU A 1016 11.32 -41.16 17.83
N VAL A 1017 9.98 -41.15 17.92
CA VAL A 1017 9.13 -42.32 17.67
C VAL A 1017 7.99 -41.92 16.75
N GLU A 1018 7.97 -42.51 15.55
CA GLU A 1018 6.92 -42.30 14.54
C GLU A 1018 5.52 -42.52 15.16
N GLY A 1019 4.66 -41.50 15.05
CA GLY A 1019 3.28 -41.51 15.56
C GLY A 1019 3.10 -41.20 17.05
N VAL A 1020 4.15 -40.80 17.76
CA VAL A 1020 4.10 -40.42 19.18
C VAL A 1020 4.73 -39.04 19.37
N GLU A 1021 3.99 -38.11 19.95
CA GLU A 1021 4.55 -36.86 20.44
C GLU A 1021 4.72 -36.92 21.96
N TYR A 1022 5.73 -36.23 22.46
CA TYR A 1022 6.05 -36.18 23.88
C TYR A 1022 5.81 -34.76 24.37
N LEU A 1023 5.08 -34.63 25.45
CA LEU A 1023 4.71 -33.35 26.03
C LEU A 1023 5.39 -33.17 27.37
N VAL A 1024 5.87 -31.96 27.64
CA VAL A 1024 6.33 -31.54 28.96
C VAL A 1024 5.36 -30.48 29.47
N GLU A 1025 4.73 -30.74 30.62
CA GLU A 1025 3.68 -29.86 31.18
C GLU A 1025 2.50 -29.59 30.23
N GLY A 1026 2.26 -30.47 29.25
CA GLY A 1026 1.17 -30.36 28.28
C GLY A 1026 1.55 -29.65 26.98
N GLU A 1027 2.80 -29.19 26.82
CA GLU A 1027 3.31 -28.63 25.57
C GLU A 1027 4.19 -29.65 24.84
N VAL A 1028 4.03 -29.76 23.51
CA VAL A 1028 4.81 -30.68 22.66
C VAL A 1028 6.29 -30.32 22.71
N VAL A 1029 7.14 -31.33 22.88
CA VAL A 1029 8.59 -31.19 22.95
C VAL A 1029 9.24 -32.02 21.86
N GLU A 1030 10.07 -31.37 21.05
CA GLU A 1030 10.78 -31.97 19.92
C GLU A 1030 11.64 -33.18 20.33
N ALA A 1031 11.87 -34.12 19.42
CA ALA A 1031 12.78 -35.23 19.71
C ALA A 1031 14.23 -34.71 19.84
N GLY A 1032 14.92 -35.03 20.93
CA GLY A 1032 16.24 -34.46 21.21
C GLY A 1032 16.59 -34.37 22.69
N THR A 1033 17.73 -33.75 22.99
CA THR A 1033 18.16 -33.50 24.38
C THR A 1033 17.83 -32.07 24.77
N HIS A 1034 17.01 -31.94 25.80
CA HIS A 1034 16.49 -30.68 26.33
C HIS A 1034 17.10 -30.37 27.68
N ALA A 1035 17.23 -29.09 28.01
CA ALA A 1035 17.68 -28.69 29.34
C ALA A 1035 16.63 -29.10 30.39
N GLY A 1036 17.08 -29.70 31.49
CA GLY A 1036 16.25 -30.14 32.59
C GLY A 1036 16.37 -29.15 33.74
N ALA A 1037 15.27 -28.68 34.30
CA ALA A 1037 15.28 -27.86 35.51
C ALA A 1037 13.97 -28.07 36.27
N GLY A 1038 14.00 -28.07 37.59
CA GLY A 1038 12.81 -28.31 38.40
C GLY A 1038 12.22 -29.72 38.17
N SER A 1039 10.90 -29.88 38.34
CA SER A 1039 10.23 -31.15 38.04
C SER A 1039 9.82 -31.18 36.58
N VAL A 1040 10.39 -32.08 35.80
CA VAL A 1040 9.99 -32.32 34.41
C VAL A 1040 9.20 -33.63 34.36
N THR A 1041 7.94 -33.54 33.95
CA THR A 1041 7.12 -34.70 33.58
C THR A 1041 6.96 -34.69 32.08
N VAL A 1042 7.44 -35.74 31.43
CA VAL A 1042 7.26 -35.96 29.99
C VAL A 1042 6.17 -37.00 29.82
N THR A 1043 5.06 -36.66 29.17
CA THR A 1043 4.00 -37.60 28.77
C THR A 1043 4.10 -37.91 27.30
N ALA A 1044 3.82 -39.13 26.88
CA ALA A 1044 3.69 -39.47 25.47
C ALA A 1044 2.20 -39.58 25.12
N GLN A 1045 1.77 -38.91 24.05
CA GLN A 1045 0.48 -39.14 23.45
C GLN A 1045 0.64 -39.58 22.00
N ALA A 1046 -0.34 -40.34 21.50
CA ALA A 1046 -0.34 -40.70 20.10
C ALA A 1046 -0.76 -39.46 19.30
N LEU A 1047 -0.05 -39.21 18.22
CA LEU A 1047 -0.46 -38.22 17.22
C LEU A 1047 -1.74 -38.68 16.53
N GLU A 1048 -2.47 -37.75 15.92
CA GLU A 1048 -3.66 -38.07 15.15
C GLU A 1048 -3.34 -39.09 14.04
N GLY A 1049 -4.21 -40.08 13.85
CA GLY A 1049 -3.92 -41.27 13.04
C GLY A 1049 -3.16 -42.40 13.77
N TYR A 1050 -2.79 -42.23 15.05
CA TYR A 1050 -2.10 -43.25 15.88
C TYR A 1050 -2.78 -43.51 17.23
N GLU A 1051 -2.60 -44.71 17.82
CA GLU A 1051 -3.10 -45.05 19.16
C GLU A 1051 -1.98 -45.69 19.99
N LEU A 1052 -1.88 -45.32 21.27
CA LEU A 1052 -0.87 -45.93 22.14
C LEU A 1052 -1.22 -47.39 22.42
N ALA A 1053 -0.26 -48.28 22.20
CA ALA A 1053 -0.37 -49.71 22.47
C ALA A 1053 -0.87 -49.96 23.89
N GLU A 1054 -1.84 -50.87 24.03
CA GLU A 1054 -2.50 -51.13 25.31
C GLU A 1054 -1.48 -51.52 26.41
N GLY A 1055 -1.29 -50.63 27.39
CA GLY A 1055 -0.36 -50.83 28.51
C GLY A 1055 1.06 -50.32 28.28
N ALA A 1056 1.30 -49.53 27.23
CA ALA A 1056 2.55 -48.79 27.06
C ALA A 1056 2.78 -47.79 28.22
N THR A 1057 4.04 -47.44 28.47
CA THR A 1057 4.38 -46.37 29.43
C THR A 1057 4.29 -45.05 28.70
N THR A 1058 3.51 -44.12 29.23
CA THR A 1058 3.15 -42.86 28.57
C THR A 1058 3.48 -41.66 29.43
N GLU A 1059 4.21 -41.84 30.53
CA GLU A 1059 4.58 -40.77 31.45
C GLU A 1059 5.91 -41.12 32.15
N TRP A 1060 6.84 -40.16 32.16
CA TRP A 1060 8.11 -40.22 32.88
C TRP A 1060 8.33 -38.89 33.61
N SER A 1061 8.49 -38.93 34.92
CA SER A 1061 8.77 -37.73 35.73
C SER A 1061 10.14 -37.80 36.38
N PHE A 1062 10.84 -36.66 36.38
CA PHE A 1062 12.14 -36.50 37.01
C PHE A 1062 12.32 -35.08 37.55
N VAL A 1063 12.96 -34.94 38.72
CA VAL A 1063 13.20 -33.62 39.34
C VAL A 1063 14.69 -33.28 39.27
N PHE A 1064 15.03 -32.32 38.41
CA PHE A 1064 16.34 -31.68 38.26
C PHE A 1064 16.56 -30.63 39.33
N THR A 1065 17.80 -30.51 39.81
CA THR A 1065 18.09 -29.78 41.05
C THR A 1065 18.81 -28.45 40.80
N ASN A 1066 18.06 -27.34 40.66
CA ASN A 1066 18.65 -26.01 40.41
C ASN A 1066 17.87 -24.79 40.98
N VAL A 1067 18.59 -23.69 41.30
CA VAL A 1067 18.17 -22.55 42.18
C VAL A 1067 17.93 -21.24 41.38
N ASP A 1068 16.78 -20.58 41.57
CA ASP A 1068 16.11 -19.49 40.77
C ASP A 1068 16.50 -18.00 41.10
N PRO A 1069 16.20 -16.92 40.28
CA PRO A 1069 14.97 -16.08 40.49
C PRO A 1069 14.36 -15.16 39.35
N GLU A 1070 12.99 -15.15 39.26
CA GLU A 1070 11.91 -14.07 39.22
C GLU A 1070 11.81 -12.91 38.18
N ARG A 1071 10.65 -12.39 37.64
CA ARG A 1071 9.13 -12.39 37.84
C ARG A 1071 8.48 -11.63 39.06
N LEU A 1072 7.22 -11.15 38.88
CA LEU A 1072 6.41 -10.18 39.70
C LEU A 1072 6.08 -10.59 41.17
N THR A 1073 5.81 -9.62 42.08
CA THR A 1073 5.71 -9.85 43.54
C THR A 1073 4.38 -9.42 44.23
N VAL A 1074 3.86 -10.27 45.13
CA VAL A 1074 2.70 -10.04 46.05
C VAL A 1074 3.20 -9.76 47.48
N PRO A 1075 2.63 -8.81 48.25
CA PRO A 1075 3.05 -8.54 49.62
C PRO A 1075 2.87 -9.74 50.54
N VAL A 1076 3.92 -10.12 51.26
CA VAL A 1076 3.93 -11.34 52.09
C VAL A 1076 2.94 -11.30 53.26
N GLU A 1077 2.54 -10.10 53.71
CA GLU A 1077 1.53 -9.93 54.75
C GLU A 1077 0.12 -10.35 54.33
N GLN A 1078 -0.13 -10.49 53.03
CA GLN A 1078 -1.40 -10.96 52.48
C GLN A 1078 -1.39 -12.45 52.13
N VAL A 1079 -0.28 -13.14 52.37
CA VAL A 1079 -0.13 -14.55 52.04
C VAL A 1079 -0.09 -15.38 53.32
N SER A 1080 -1.04 -16.29 53.45
CA SER A 1080 -1.08 -17.31 54.50
C SER A 1080 -0.73 -18.67 53.91
N VAL A 1081 0.03 -19.49 54.66
CA VAL A 1081 0.35 -20.86 54.24
C VAL A 1081 -0.56 -21.85 54.95
N GLN A 1082 -1.32 -22.61 54.17
CA GLN A 1082 -2.18 -23.69 54.65
C GLN A 1082 -1.33 -24.89 55.14
N MET A 1083 -1.39 -25.16 56.44
CA MET A 1083 -0.55 -26.14 57.12
C MET A 1083 -0.97 -27.59 56.85
N PHE A 1084 -2.17 -27.82 56.30
CA PHE A 1084 -2.61 -29.15 55.86
C PHE A 1084 -1.59 -29.80 54.92
N SER A 1085 -1.13 -29.05 53.91
CA SER A 1085 -0.13 -29.51 52.93
C SER A 1085 1.24 -29.78 53.56
N LEU A 1086 1.50 -29.28 54.78
CA LEU A 1086 2.78 -29.45 55.48
C LEU A 1086 2.77 -30.56 56.53
N ILE A 1087 1.65 -31.26 56.73
CA ILE A 1087 1.53 -32.36 57.70
C ILE A 1087 2.64 -33.42 57.54
N PRO A 1088 3.00 -33.90 56.33
CA PRO A 1088 4.07 -34.88 56.19
C PRO A 1088 5.43 -34.41 56.76
N TRP A 1089 5.75 -33.11 56.63
CA TRP A 1089 6.96 -32.54 57.19
C TRP A 1089 6.86 -32.29 58.69
N VAL A 1090 5.69 -31.86 59.17
CA VAL A 1090 5.43 -31.78 60.62
C VAL A 1090 5.63 -33.16 61.26
N ASP A 1091 5.18 -34.24 60.61
CA ASP A 1091 5.37 -35.61 61.08
C ASP A 1091 6.83 -36.08 61.01
N GLU A 1092 7.59 -35.63 60.00
CA GLU A 1092 8.98 -36.03 59.80
C GLU A 1092 9.95 -35.31 60.75
N VAL A 1093 9.85 -33.98 60.84
CA VAL A 1093 10.83 -33.12 61.52
C VAL A 1093 10.29 -32.38 62.74
N GLY A 1094 8.98 -32.43 62.97
CA GLY A 1094 8.31 -31.78 64.09
C GLY A 1094 7.83 -30.36 63.78
N LEU A 1095 6.71 -29.97 64.38
CA LEU A 1095 6.03 -28.70 64.12
C LEU A 1095 6.93 -27.47 64.32
N GLU A 1096 7.68 -27.40 65.41
CA GLU A 1096 8.53 -26.24 65.73
C GLU A 1096 9.60 -26.00 64.65
N ALA A 1097 10.17 -27.07 64.07
CA ALA A 1097 11.13 -26.96 62.98
C ALA A 1097 10.49 -26.46 61.67
N VAL A 1098 9.24 -26.84 61.42
CA VAL A 1098 8.47 -26.34 60.26
C VAL A 1098 8.13 -24.86 60.44
N LEU A 1099 7.66 -24.45 61.62
CA LEU A 1099 7.34 -23.05 61.92
C LEU A 1099 8.57 -22.14 61.86
N GLU A 1100 9.70 -22.59 62.42
CA GLU A 1100 10.99 -21.88 62.28
C GLU A 1100 11.34 -21.66 60.82
N ARG A 1101 11.20 -22.72 60.01
CA ARG A 1101 11.53 -22.66 58.58
C ARG A 1101 10.63 -21.72 57.79
N LEU A 1102 9.33 -21.71 58.07
CA LEU A 1102 8.39 -20.81 57.40
C LEU A 1102 8.71 -19.33 57.72
N GLY A 1103 9.01 -19.02 58.98
CA GLY A 1103 9.46 -17.67 59.36
C GLY A 1103 10.80 -17.28 58.73
N GLU A 1104 11.74 -18.22 58.59
CA GLU A 1104 13.01 -17.99 57.86
C GLU A 1104 12.81 -17.71 56.36
N ILE A 1105 11.80 -18.34 55.73
CA ILE A 1105 11.47 -18.15 54.31
C ILE A 1105 10.88 -16.76 54.08
N GLY A 1106 10.26 -16.16 55.11
CA GLY A 1106 9.72 -14.81 55.06
C GLY A 1106 8.20 -14.76 55.12
N PHE A 1107 7.52 -15.90 55.20
CA PHE A 1107 6.08 -15.92 55.52
C PHE A 1107 5.84 -15.29 56.88
N VAL A 1108 4.72 -14.60 57.01
CA VAL A 1108 4.31 -13.93 58.25
C VAL A 1108 2.97 -14.45 58.77
N ASN A 1109 2.22 -15.22 57.97
CA ASN A 1109 0.95 -15.82 58.34
C ASN A 1109 0.93 -17.32 58.03
N ILE A 1110 0.26 -18.09 58.88
CA ILE A 1110 -0.01 -19.53 58.68
C ILE A 1110 -1.47 -19.84 59.01
N GLU A 1111 -1.99 -20.88 58.38
CA GLU A 1111 -3.32 -21.41 58.65
C GLU A 1111 -3.25 -22.89 59.06
N PRO A 1112 -3.29 -23.18 60.37
CA PRO A 1112 -3.32 -24.53 60.90
C PRO A 1112 -4.57 -25.35 60.52
N PHE A 1113 -4.36 -26.67 60.40
CA PHE A 1113 -5.41 -27.66 60.25
C PHE A 1113 -5.33 -28.72 61.37
N GLY A 1114 -6.42 -28.91 62.10
CA GLY A 1114 -6.61 -30.05 63.02
C GLY A 1114 -5.41 -30.40 63.91
N GLY A 1115 -4.71 -31.48 63.56
CA GLY A 1115 -3.60 -32.08 64.32
C GLY A 1115 -2.38 -31.18 64.54
N ASN A 1116 -2.26 -30.05 63.86
CA ASN A 1116 -1.18 -29.09 64.10
C ASN A 1116 -1.19 -28.53 65.54
N PHE A 1117 -2.36 -28.47 66.19
CA PHE A 1117 -2.46 -28.03 67.59
C PHE A 1117 -2.14 -29.13 68.61
N GLU A 1118 -1.90 -30.37 68.18
CA GLU A 1118 -1.78 -31.50 69.10
C GLU A 1118 -0.57 -31.35 70.02
N GLY A 1119 -0.84 -31.36 71.33
CA GLY A 1119 0.19 -31.24 72.38
C GLY A 1119 0.45 -29.81 72.86
N TYR A 1120 -0.23 -28.80 72.32
CA TYR A 1120 -0.13 -27.40 72.74
C TYR A 1120 -1.47 -26.85 73.23
N THR A 1121 -1.43 -25.98 74.23
CA THR A 1121 -2.56 -25.08 74.51
C THR A 1121 -2.56 -23.90 73.54
N ALA A 1122 -3.70 -23.22 73.36
CA ALA A 1122 -3.77 -22.04 72.48
C ALA A 1122 -2.72 -20.96 72.85
N GLU A 1123 -2.49 -20.71 74.14
CA GLU A 1123 -1.47 -19.75 74.58
C GLU A 1123 -0.05 -20.21 74.21
N GLU A 1124 0.25 -21.50 74.38
CA GLU A 1124 1.55 -22.07 74.00
C GLU A 1124 1.77 -22.05 72.49
N PHE A 1125 0.75 -22.34 71.68
CA PHE A 1125 0.85 -22.32 70.23
C PHE A 1125 0.99 -20.90 69.68
N ARG A 1126 0.23 -19.93 70.21
CA ARG A 1126 0.37 -18.52 69.85
C ARG A 1126 1.79 -18.02 70.12
N ASP A 1127 2.30 -18.29 71.32
CA ASP A 1127 3.63 -17.85 71.71
C ASP A 1127 4.73 -18.56 70.90
N LEU A 1128 4.50 -19.82 70.49
CA LEU A 1128 5.38 -20.56 69.59
C LEU A 1128 5.43 -19.92 68.20
N ALA A 1129 4.29 -19.69 67.56
CA ALA A 1129 4.22 -19.06 66.23
C ALA A 1129 4.81 -17.65 66.23
N ALA A 1130 4.45 -16.83 67.23
CA ALA A 1130 4.98 -15.47 67.37
C ALA A 1130 6.51 -15.46 67.62
N GLY A 1131 7.05 -16.50 68.25
CA GLY A 1131 8.50 -16.70 68.43
C GLY A 1131 9.28 -16.75 67.11
N TYR A 1132 8.60 -17.15 66.03
CA TYR A 1132 9.15 -17.22 64.67
C TYR A 1132 8.63 -16.13 63.74
N GLY A 1133 7.93 -15.12 64.28
CA GLY A 1133 7.39 -14.00 63.50
C GLY A 1133 6.12 -14.34 62.71
N LEU A 1134 5.47 -15.47 63.02
CA LEU A 1134 4.25 -15.92 62.35
C LEU A 1134 3.01 -15.54 63.16
N SER A 1135 1.95 -15.19 62.44
CA SER A 1135 0.59 -14.96 62.95
C SER A 1135 -0.36 -16.05 62.45
N VAL A 1136 -1.47 -16.26 63.15
CA VAL A 1136 -2.43 -17.33 62.84
C VAL A 1136 -3.82 -16.72 62.59
N PRO A 1137 -4.04 -16.06 61.44
CA PRO A 1137 -5.27 -15.29 61.18
C PRO A 1137 -6.54 -16.15 61.09
N SER A 1138 -6.41 -17.42 60.71
CA SER A 1138 -7.50 -18.40 60.54
C SER A 1138 -7.00 -19.83 60.79
N SER A 1139 -7.91 -20.80 60.93
CA SER A 1139 -7.61 -22.24 61.01
C SER A 1139 -8.86 -23.09 60.73
N HIS A 1140 -8.64 -24.34 60.31
CA HIS A 1140 -9.71 -25.34 60.13
C HIS A 1140 -9.94 -26.15 61.41
N TYR A 1141 -11.14 -26.02 61.98
CA TYR A 1141 -11.59 -26.69 63.19
C TYR A 1141 -12.71 -27.72 62.94
N GLU A 1142 -12.90 -28.65 63.87
CA GLU A 1142 -14.19 -29.36 63.98
C GLU A 1142 -15.22 -28.43 64.65
N VAL A 1143 -16.36 -28.22 63.99
CA VAL A 1143 -17.32 -27.13 64.30
C VAL A 1143 -18.69 -27.62 64.77
N ASP A 1144 -18.71 -28.65 65.63
CA ASP A 1144 -19.95 -29.17 66.21
C ASP A 1144 -20.61 -28.16 67.18
N GLU A 1145 -21.92 -27.94 67.06
CA GLU A 1145 -22.65 -26.95 67.87
C GLU A 1145 -22.47 -27.15 69.39
N ASP A 1146 -22.36 -28.40 69.84
CA ASP A 1146 -22.21 -28.80 71.25
C ASP A 1146 -20.82 -28.50 71.83
N SER A 1147 -19.77 -28.41 71.00
CA SER A 1147 -18.38 -28.14 71.41
C SER A 1147 -17.89 -26.75 71.01
N PHE A 1148 -18.62 -26.03 70.15
CA PHE A 1148 -18.19 -24.78 69.53
C PHE A 1148 -17.80 -23.66 70.51
N ASP A 1149 -18.42 -23.57 71.69
CA ASP A 1149 -18.02 -22.55 72.69
C ASP A 1149 -16.57 -22.75 73.16
N ALA A 1150 -16.09 -23.99 73.22
CA ALA A 1150 -14.70 -24.29 73.55
C ALA A 1150 -13.76 -23.95 72.39
N THR A 1151 -14.21 -24.14 71.15
CA THR A 1151 -13.49 -23.69 69.94
C THR A 1151 -13.33 -22.17 69.95
N LEU A 1152 -14.38 -21.41 70.25
CA LEU A 1152 -14.31 -19.95 70.33
C LEU A 1152 -13.36 -19.45 71.42
N GLU A 1153 -13.31 -20.11 72.59
CA GLU A 1153 -12.32 -19.78 73.63
C GLU A 1153 -10.87 -20.05 73.17
N PHE A 1154 -10.66 -21.12 72.38
CA PHE A 1154 -9.37 -21.45 71.80
C PHE A 1154 -8.94 -20.42 70.75
N VAL A 1155 -9.86 -20.04 69.85
CA VAL A 1155 -9.65 -19.07 68.78
C VAL A 1155 -9.36 -17.66 69.33
N ASP A 1156 -10.15 -17.19 70.32
CA ASP A 1156 -9.91 -15.90 70.99
C ASP A 1156 -8.53 -15.86 71.67
N THR A 1157 -8.08 -16.98 72.23
CA THR A 1157 -6.75 -17.08 72.86
C THR A 1157 -5.61 -17.00 71.85
N LEU A 1158 -5.78 -17.55 70.65
CA LEU A 1158 -4.83 -17.43 69.52
C LEU A 1158 -4.85 -16.04 68.89
N GLY A 1159 -5.97 -15.33 68.99
CA GLY A 1159 -6.16 -14.00 68.40
C GLY A 1159 -6.48 -14.03 66.91
N GLN A 1160 -7.18 -15.07 66.46
CA GLN A 1160 -7.57 -15.20 65.05
C GLN A 1160 -8.77 -14.30 64.72
N GLU A 1161 -8.89 -13.95 63.44
CA GLU A 1161 -9.97 -13.11 62.91
C GLU A 1161 -11.11 -13.95 62.31
N TYR A 1162 -10.81 -15.18 61.88
CA TYR A 1162 -11.79 -16.08 61.28
C TYR A 1162 -11.76 -17.46 61.93
N VAL A 1163 -12.95 -18.07 62.05
CA VAL A 1163 -13.13 -19.44 62.55
C VAL A 1163 -13.98 -20.24 61.57
N GLY A 1164 -13.53 -21.42 61.19
CA GLY A 1164 -14.21 -22.23 60.18
C GLY A 1164 -13.76 -23.67 60.23
N SER A 1165 -14.18 -24.43 59.22
CA SER A 1165 -13.88 -25.85 59.07
C SER A 1165 -13.38 -26.12 57.65
N GLY A 1166 -12.54 -27.14 57.51
CA GLY A 1166 -12.11 -27.67 56.20
C GLY A 1166 -13.26 -28.45 55.57
N GLY A 1167 -14.22 -27.73 55.02
CA GLY A 1167 -15.53 -28.21 54.59
C GLY A 1167 -16.67 -27.61 55.42
N PHE A 1168 -17.91 -27.86 54.99
CA PHE A 1168 -19.09 -27.29 55.62
C PHE A 1168 -19.53 -27.98 56.93
N ALA A 1169 -20.25 -27.23 57.77
CA ALA A 1169 -20.82 -27.76 59.01
C ALA A 1169 -21.81 -28.91 58.74
N ALA A 1170 -21.96 -29.84 59.69
CA ALA A 1170 -22.94 -30.91 59.58
C ALA A 1170 -24.38 -30.34 59.47
N PRO A 1171 -25.29 -30.94 58.69
CA PRO A 1171 -25.21 -32.27 58.07
C PRO A 1171 -24.44 -32.38 56.74
N GLY A 1172 -23.99 -31.27 56.15
CA GLY A 1172 -23.34 -31.26 54.83
C GLY A 1172 -24.34 -31.06 53.68
N ILE A 1173 -23.96 -31.49 52.48
CA ILE A 1173 -24.68 -31.17 51.23
C ILE A 1173 -25.33 -32.39 50.54
N ASP A 1174 -25.44 -33.53 51.22
CA ASP A 1174 -25.91 -34.80 50.62
C ASP A 1174 -27.36 -34.73 50.08
N SER A 1175 -28.16 -33.76 50.53
CA SER A 1175 -29.50 -33.47 50.02
C SER A 1175 -29.80 -31.97 50.07
N TYR A 1176 -30.83 -31.52 49.34
CA TYR A 1176 -31.30 -30.14 49.41
C TYR A 1176 -31.69 -29.73 50.85
N GLU A 1177 -32.35 -30.63 51.57
CA GLU A 1177 -32.77 -30.39 52.96
C GLU A 1177 -31.57 -30.33 53.91
N ASP A 1178 -30.53 -31.12 53.65
CA ASP A 1178 -29.27 -31.07 54.39
C ASP A 1178 -28.50 -29.77 54.06
N THR A 1179 -28.48 -29.33 52.80
CA THR A 1179 -27.83 -28.08 52.37
C THR A 1179 -28.44 -26.86 53.07
N LEU A 1180 -29.77 -26.77 53.12
CA LEU A 1180 -30.47 -25.71 53.87
C LEU A 1180 -30.20 -25.80 55.38
N ALA A 1181 -30.22 -27.01 55.95
CA ALA A 1181 -29.92 -27.21 57.36
C ALA A 1181 -28.46 -26.86 57.71
N THR A 1182 -27.54 -27.05 56.76
CA THR A 1182 -26.13 -26.65 56.86
C THR A 1182 -26.00 -25.13 56.87
N ALA A 1183 -26.66 -24.41 55.95
CA ALA A 1183 -26.71 -22.95 55.98
C ALA A 1183 -27.27 -22.40 57.30
N GLU A 1184 -28.38 -22.97 57.80
CA GLU A 1184 -28.93 -22.57 59.10
C GLU A 1184 -27.97 -22.82 60.26
N THR A 1185 -27.19 -23.90 60.20
CA THR A 1185 -26.18 -24.25 61.20
C THR A 1185 -25.01 -23.27 61.15
N MET A 1186 -24.50 -22.96 59.97
CA MET A 1186 -23.45 -21.95 59.78
C MET A 1186 -23.89 -20.58 60.29
N ASN A 1187 -25.15 -20.17 60.05
CA ASN A 1187 -25.69 -18.93 60.60
C ASN A 1187 -25.69 -18.90 62.14
N ARG A 1188 -26.06 -20.01 62.79
CA ARG A 1188 -26.04 -20.10 64.25
C ARG A 1188 -24.62 -20.09 64.82
N LEU A 1189 -23.68 -20.76 64.15
CA LEU A 1189 -22.27 -20.76 64.54
C LEU A 1189 -21.62 -19.39 64.32
N GLY A 1190 -21.84 -18.79 63.15
CA GLY A 1190 -21.40 -17.43 62.81
C GLY A 1190 -21.92 -16.38 63.77
N GLN A 1191 -23.21 -16.41 64.11
CA GLN A 1191 -23.77 -15.49 65.10
C GLN A 1191 -23.07 -15.64 66.47
N ARG A 1192 -22.83 -16.88 66.92
CA ARG A 1192 -22.10 -17.14 68.18
C ARG A 1192 -20.66 -16.64 68.12
N SER A 1193 -19.98 -16.80 66.99
CA SER A 1193 -18.60 -16.32 66.77
C SER A 1193 -18.51 -14.79 66.85
N VAL A 1194 -19.41 -14.09 66.15
CA VAL A 1194 -19.49 -12.63 66.16
C VAL A 1194 -19.87 -12.12 67.56
N GLU A 1195 -20.82 -12.76 68.25
CA GLU A 1195 -21.19 -12.40 69.63
C GLU A 1195 -20.05 -12.62 70.64
N ALA A 1196 -19.18 -13.61 70.39
CA ALA A 1196 -17.97 -13.87 71.18
C ALA A 1196 -16.81 -12.91 70.86
N GLY A 1197 -16.89 -12.15 69.76
CA GLY A 1197 -15.90 -11.14 69.38
C GLY A 1197 -14.73 -11.65 68.55
N VAL A 1198 -14.84 -12.86 67.97
CA VAL A 1198 -13.80 -13.48 67.14
C VAL A 1198 -13.85 -13.00 65.69
N GLY A 1199 -15.04 -12.94 65.09
CA GLY A 1199 -15.23 -12.56 63.68
C GLY A 1199 -16.24 -13.47 62.98
N LYS A 1200 -16.33 -13.38 61.64
CA LYS A 1200 -17.27 -14.19 60.85
C LYS A 1200 -16.85 -15.67 60.87
N PHE A 1201 -17.84 -16.54 60.79
CA PHE A 1201 -17.61 -17.96 60.55
C PHE A 1201 -17.37 -18.19 59.04
N PHE A 1202 -16.35 -18.96 58.67
CA PHE A 1202 -16.11 -19.27 57.26
C PHE A 1202 -16.42 -20.72 56.91
N GLY A 1203 -16.92 -20.92 55.68
CA GLY A 1203 -17.00 -22.23 55.04
C GLY A 1203 -15.97 -22.35 53.91
N HIS A 1204 -15.37 -23.53 53.78
CA HIS A 1204 -14.39 -23.89 52.76
C HIS A 1204 -15.02 -24.89 51.77
N ASN A 1205 -14.88 -24.67 50.46
CA ASN A 1205 -15.41 -25.56 49.42
C ASN A 1205 -14.53 -26.77 49.11
N HIS A 1206 -15.15 -27.80 48.55
CA HIS A 1206 -14.51 -28.78 47.68
C HIS A 1206 -15.20 -28.76 46.30
N ASP A 1207 -14.91 -29.72 45.42
CA ASP A 1207 -15.55 -29.85 44.11
C ASP A 1207 -17.04 -30.21 44.20
N GLY A 1208 -17.40 -30.98 45.24
CA GLY A 1208 -18.75 -31.48 45.47
C GLY A 1208 -19.81 -30.39 45.58
N GLU A 1209 -19.48 -29.23 46.17
CA GLU A 1209 -20.43 -28.14 46.39
C GLU A 1209 -20.81 -27.37 45.13
N PHE A 1210 -19.93 -27.34 44.12
CA PHE A 1210 -20.24 -26.75 42.82
C PHE A 1210 -20.97 -27.74 41.89
N THR A 1211 -20.62 -29.02 41.97
CA THR A 1211 -21.19 -30.06 41.09
C THR A 1211 -22.53 -30.61 41.57
N THR A 1212 -22.84 -30.49 42.87
CA THR A 1212 -24.13 -30.91 43.45
C THR A 1212 -25.16 -29.81 43.29
N THR A 1213 -26.27 -30.07 42.58
CA THR A 1213 -27.29 -29.06 42.29
C THR A 1213 -28.68 -29.42 42.81
N TYR A 1214 -29.44 -28.41 43.26
CA TYR A 1214 -30.83 -28.53 43.73
C TYR A 1214 -31.71 -27.40 43.19
N GLU A 1215 -33.02 -27.65 43.11
CA GLU A 1215 -33.99 -26.60 42.78
C GLU A 1215 -34.23 -25.75 44.04
N HIS A 1216 -33.86 -24.47 43.97
CA HIS A 1216 -34.00 -23.49 45.05
C HIS A 1216 -34.75 -22.26 44.51
N GLU A 1217 -35.83 -21.88 45.18
CA GLU A 1217 -36.74 -20.78 44.78
C GLU A 1217 -37.24 -20.80 43.30
N GLY A 1218 -37.17 -21.95 42.62
CA GLY A 1218 -37.60 -22.14 41.23
C GLY A 1218 -36.46 -22.10 40.21
N GLU A 1219 -35.22 -21.97 40.65
CA GLU A 1219 -34.01 -22.01 39.83
C GLU A 1219 -33.13 -23.20 40.24
N GLN A 1220 -32.41 -23.78 39.27
CA GLN A 1220 -31.48 -24.87 39.53
C GLN A 1220 -30.14 -24.25 39.94
N MET A 1221 -29.76 -24.39 41.20
CA MET A 1221 -28.54 -23.81 41.77
C MET A 1221 -27.62 -24.91 42.33
N SER A 1222 -26.32 -24.66 42.34
CA SER A 1222 -25.35 -25.49 43.05
C SER A 1222 -25.53 -25.40 44.57
N ALA A 1223 -25.05 -26.40 45.30
CA ALA A 1223 -25.08 -26.38 46.76
C ALA A 1223 -24.25 -25.20 47.31
N TRP A 1224 -23.15 -24.83 46.64
CA TRP A 1224 -22.37 -23.62 46.94
C TRP A 1224 -23.22 -22.35 46.83
N GLU A 1225 -23.88 -22.12 45.69
CA GLU A 1225 -24.71 -20.93 45.49
C GLU A 1225 -25.87 -20.87 46.48
N ILE A 1226 -26.48 -22.01 46.82
CA ILE A 1226 -27.54 -22.09 47.84
C ILE A 1226 -26.97 -21.74 49.23
N LEU A 1227 -25.79 -22.25 49.59
CA LEU A 1227 -25.14 -21.92 50.87
C LEU A 1227 -24.76 -20.44 50.94
N VAL A 1228 -24.27 -19.85 49.86
CA VAL A 1228 -24.00 -18.41 49.77
C VAL A 1228 -25.31 -17.62 49.92
N ALA A 1229 -26.38 -18.00 49.24
CA ALA A 1229 -27.67 -17.31 49.29
C ALA A 1229 -28.36 -17.39 50.67
N GLU A 1230 -28.30 -18.54 51.34
CA GLU A 1230 -29.03 -18.81 52.59
C GLU A 1230 -28.24 -18.49 53.87
N THR A 1231 -26.96 -18.15 53.75
CA THR A 1231 -26.15 -17.69 54.87
C THR A 1231 -26.15 -16.17 55.00
N ASP A 1232 -26.23 -15.68 56.24
CA ASP A 1232 -26.27 -14.27 56.57
C ASP A 1232 -24.85 -13.68 56.50
N PRO A 1233 -24.59 -12.72 55.58
CA PRO A 1233 -23.27 -12.14 55.39
C PRO A 1233 -22.76 -11.34 56.61
N GLU A 1234 -23.62 -10.97 57.58
CA GLU A 1234 -23.18 -10.39 58.85
C GLU A 1234 -22.46 -11.42 59.74
N TYR A 1235 -22.73 -12.71 59.55
CA TYR A 1235 -22.25 -13.80 60.40
C TYR A 1235 -21.34 -14.79 59.68
N VAL A 1236 -21.45 -14.93 58.35
CA VAL A 1236 -20.78 -15.96 57.56
C VAL A 1236 -20.04 -15.36 56.36
N THR A 1237 -18.82 -15.85 56.11
CA THR A 1237 -18.02 -15.61 54.90
C THR A 1237 -17.52 -16.94 54.32
N PHE A 1238 -16.75 -16.89 53.24
CA PHE A 1238 -16.25 -18.07 52.55
C PHE A 1238 -14.76 -17.95 52.31
N GLU A 1239 -14.09 -19.10 52.45
CA GLU A 1239 -12.75 -19.36 51.95
C GLU A 1239 -12.87 -20.11 50.63
N LEU A 1240 -12.35 -19.54 49.54
CA LEU A 1240 -12.44 -20.16 48.21
C LEU A 1240 -11.17 -20.96 47.89
N ASP A 1241 -11.28 -22.28 47.90
CA ASP A 1241 -10.28 -23.14 47.28
C ASP A 1241 -10.45 -23.10 45.75
N VAL A 1242 -9.58 -22.31 45.12
CA VAL A 1242 -9.56 -22.08 43.67
C VAL A 1242 -9.22 -23.34 42.87
N ALA A 1243 -8.46 -24.28 43.44
CA ALA A 1243 -8.11 -25.52 42.76
C ALA A 1243 -9.31 -26.47 42.72
N TRP A 1244 -10.04 -26.61 43.82
CA TRP A 1244 -11.27 -27.40 43.85
C TRP A 1244 -12.40 -26.79 43.01
N ALA A 1245 -12.52 -25.46 42.99
CA ALA A 1245 -13.47 -24.77 42.13
C ALA A 1245 -13.15 -24.96 40.63
N ALA A 1246 -11.88 -24.78 40.23
CA ALA A 1246 -11.44 -25.05 38.86
C ALA A 1246 -11.62 -26.53 38.49
N HIS A 1247 -11.32 -27.47 39.40
CA HIS A 1247 -11.55 -28.89 39.20
C HIS A 1247 -13.02 -29.23 38.94
N ALA A 1248 -13.95 -28.47 39.54
CA ALA A 1248 -15.38 -28.59 39.30
C ALA A 1248 -15.85 -27.95 37.97
N GLY A 1249 -14.95 -27.37 37.17
CA GLY A 1249 -15.27 -26.71 35.90
C GLY A 1249 -15.82 -25.29 36.06
N VAL A 1250 -15.58 -24.65 37.20
CA VAL A 1250 -16.01 -23.27 37.47
C VAL A 1250 -15.00 -22.28 36.89
N ASP A 1251 -15.49 -21.24 36.19
CA ASP A 1251 -14.68 -20.07 35.85
C ASP A 1251 -14.37 -19.30 37.14
N VAL A 1252 -13.18 -19.58 37.70
CA VAL A 1252 -12.76 -19.04 39.00
C VAL A 1252 -12.63 -17.52 38.98
N PRO A 1253 -12.02 -16.87 37.96
CA PRO A 1253 -12.06 -15.41 37.85
C PRO A 1253 -13.47 -14.82 37.83
N ALA A 1254 -14.41 -15.41 37.07
CA ALA A 1254 -15.79 -14.96 37.04
C ALA A 1254 -16.48 -15.14 38.40
N LEU A 1255 -16.27 -16.29 39.07
CA LEU A 1255 -16.82 -16.57 40.40
C LEU A 1255 -16.34 -15.57 41.46
N ILE A 1256 -15.04 -15.24 41.45
CA ILE A 1256 -14.46 -14.21 42.33
C ILE A 1256 -15.03 -12.82 41.98
N GLY A 1257 -15.24 -12.54 40.69
CA GLY A 1257 -15.87 -11.30 40.22
C GLY A 1257 -17.32 -11.16 40.70
N GLU A 1258 -18.08 -12.24 40.69
CA GLU A 1258 -19.51 -12.27 41.04
C GLU A 1258 -19.75 -12.29 42.55
N TYR A 1259 -19.00 -13.10 43.30
CA TYR A 1259 -19.20 -13.35 44.73
C TYR A 1259 -18.06 -12.81 45.63
N GLY A 1260 -17.21 -11.94 45.10
CA GLY A 1260 -16.05 -11.41 45.83
C GLY A 1260 -16.38 -10.61 47.10
N ASP A 1261 -17.63 -10.18 47.29
CA ASP A 1261 -18.10 -9.58 48.55
C ASP A 1261 -18.48 -10.60 49.63
N ARG A 1262 -18.53 -11.89 49.27
CA ARG A 1262 -18.79 -13.03 50.15
C ARG A 1262 -17.54 -13.85 50.47
N ILE A 1263 -16.51 -13.75 49.62
CA ILE A 1263 -15.23 -14.46 49.73
C ILE A 1263 -14.20 -13.50 50.35
N GLU A 1264 -13.78 -13.78 51.58
CA GLU A 1264 -12.77 -12.97 52.30
C GLU A 1264 -11.45 -13.73 52.51
N LEU A 1265 -11.43 -15.04 52.23
CA LEU A 1265 -10.27 -15.92 52.37
C LEU A 1265 -9.97 -16.71 51.08
#